data_AF-A0A940T5T9-F1
#
_entry.id   AF-A0A940T5T9-F1
#
_cell.length_a   1.000
_cell.length_b   1.000
_cell.length_c   1.000
_cell.angle_alpha   90.00
_cell.angle_beta   90.00
_cell.angle_gamma   90.00
#
_symmetry.space_group_name_H-M   'P 1'
#
loop_
_entity.id
_entity.type
_entity.pdbx_description
1 polymer ?
#
loop_
_entity_poly.entity_id
_entity_poly.type
_entity_poly.pdbx_seq_one_letter_code
_entity_poly.pdbx_strand_id
1 'polypeptide(L)'
;MAQSEISISDDSSEGSIAIVADGAAIPILVSEGDAEVVGTIAQCVASDIEAVTGTKPQVSTSTVSVGVAVIAGTLGSSELVDNLAADGKIDADAVAGKWETYGLQIVDNPADNIGKALVVFGSTPRGTAYGLFELSRQMGVSPWIWWADVAPMKKQELYACGEKTISKEPSVKYRGIFINDEDFALQPWAAKGIDKQYNNIGPNTYAKVMELLLRLRANTLWPAMHACSRAFWDNKDNLPVAKKYDIMLGSSHCEQMLRDNEWEWRRAPWNGTNDDWNYVTNKTKIQQYWEERVAESVGYDAMYTVGMRGVHDWGISGYPSTQDKVNGLTEIIGFQRSLLDKYMDDATKVPQLFIPYKEVLDAYNAGLQVPDDITLCWVDDNHGYIRQLPVASEQARSGGNGIYYHLSYWGTPYDYLWLCSHSPSLISYELSRAYAQGVQTLWVINVGDIKPAEAELEFCMDLAWDVERWTPENAFGYSRYWAEKTFGPELAERIAEIKREYYRLAAAGKPEHVFAVEFTDAEKDARIADYEALMAKVDAVKGAVPAELQDAFFQLIEYPVKGAANMNIKTFRAAESMKLASAGERDKALAYAAEARRAYRNITDLTAHYNTGIAGGKWNGMMSHKPRNLAHFGMPETATATSINSVKMEMDPEAEYTIIPATDYTSMNGSFVTLEGLGVSDRGVTVWPLDMKKYAVSRAPYLEYDIPVKAGKNTVSVRCLPTFPVNTTYDLRVALSVDGGSAKTISLKTTAMEGKWNQTVLQGFNDATIDYTSTEEKTVKLKVSVLDPGVVVSDIYVSLPVEEDLTLTEQLIENYDFEYNHDGELNAVGNIGRGIPAGWSSEGELKKGSNGLDSYGVNQDATNYHGNNVCWINSVPMPSLFKLYQTIPSDKIEPGVYRIRCMLWVENSKKTSCRLYANNNVQYYGYESDYTNLLIPGETNTYAGYAGGETGNIVLRDMQVYVTIAEGENLEFGIKTGNKKNDGTTATDNAGWFKVDFFRIERVSDMPQPNPDDDLSLTKALLTNYDFELWNDNGNIVENTDGTTRRYTPYGWNIVGTFPGQSYGINKDASNPHLTNVCWFLPQGGHFPEGFELYQEIPDEKIKPGRYKVQCKLWVEEDYLATTRLFANNNVQYYGMDIDYKNNLTEGENNTFAGYIGGMNGNFLLQDMEVYVDVAPGDSLRLGIRADGRQSDGTMHPEQKNGWFKVDYFRINKLSPYYDLNGDGKISTADIQMIINEMKKSADVQNIDYDLNDDGKISTADIQMIINEMKK
;
A
#
# COMPACT_ATOMS: atom_id res chain seq x y z
N MET A 1 10.10 22.98 -49.66
CA MET A 1 8.84 22.80 -48.91
C MET A 1 9.09 21.64 -47.98
N ALA A 2 8.69 21.70 -46.71
CA ALA A 2 8.80 20.52 -45.84
C ALA A 2 7.94 19.41 -46.46
N GLN A 3 8.54 18.24 -46.72
CA GLN A 3 7.79 17.07 -47.17
C GLN A 3 6.80 16.68 -46.07
N SER A 4 5.60 16.24 -46.45
CA SER A 4 4.59 15.81 -45.47
C SER A 4 4.93 14.42 -44.93
N GLU A 5 4.87 14.26 -43.61
CA GLU A 5 5.11 12.98 -42.94
C GLU A 5 4.02 11.96 -43.27
N ILE A 6 4.40 10.68 -43.36
CA ILE A 6 3.46 9.58 -43.54
C ILE A 6 2.57 9.47 -42.31
N SER A 7 1.26 9.44 -42.56
CA SER A 7 0.19 9.21 -41.58
C SER A 7 -0.82 8.20 -42.13
N ILE A 8 -1.45 7.41 -41.25
CA ILE A 8 -2.56 6.52 -41.62
C ILE A 8 -3.89 7.16 -41.22
N SER A 9 -4.77 7.37 -42.19
CA SER A 9 -6.09 8.00 -42.01
C SER A 9 -7.20 7.07 -42.49
N ASP A 10 -8.42 7.29 -42.01
CA ASP A 10 -9.65 6.75 -42.58
C ASP A 10 -10.19 7.56 -43.76
N ASP A 11 -9.69 8.79 -43.95
CA ASP A 11 -10.00 9.65 -45.09
C ASP A 11 -8.92 9.58 -46.19
N SER A 12 -9.36 9.54 -47.46
CA SER A 12 -8.45 9.66 -48.60
C SER A 12 -7.96 11.10 -48.79
N SER A 13 -6.71 11.26 -49.21
CA SER A 13 -6.14 12.54 -49.66
C SER A 13 -5.49 12.40 -51.03
N GLU A 14 -5.24 13.53 -51.72
CA GLU A 14 -4.54 13.51 -53.01
C GLU A 14 -3.16 12.85 -52.86
N GLY A 15 -2.89 11.82 -53.67
CA GLY A 15 -1.63 11.08 -53.62
C GLY A 15 -1.58 9.93 -52.62
N SER A 16 -2.60 9.76 -51.77
CA SER A 16 -2.67 8.64 -50.81
C SER A 16 -2.70 7.26 -51.46
N ILE A 17 -2.35 6.24 -50.67
CA ILE A 17 -2.49 4.81 -51.02
C ILE A 17 -3.60 4.22 -50.17
N ALA A 18 -4.63 3.64 -50.79
CA ALA A 18 -5.64 2.84 -50.11
C ALA A 18 -4.99 1.52 -49.63
N ILE A 19 -4.76 1.39 -48.32
CA ILE A 19 -4.33 0.14 -47.69
C ILE A 19 -5.51 -0.82 -47.64
N VAL A 20 -6.68 -0.30 -47.21
CA VAL A 20 -7.97 -0.98 -47.25
C VAL A 20 -9.01 -0.01 -47.81
N ALA A 21 -9.73 -0.40 -48.85
CA ALA A 21 -10.87 0.33 -49.39
C ALA A 21 -11.83 -0.65 -50.07
N ASP A 22 -13.12 -0.33 -50.10
CA ASP A 22 -14.16 -1.17 -50.75
C ASP A 22 -14.14 -2.66 -50.32
N GLY A 23 -13.75 -2.95 -49.07
CA GLY A 23 -13.66 -4.32 -48.53
C GLY A 23 -12.49 -5.16 -49.08
N ALA A 24 -11.50 -4.54 -49.72
CA ALA A 24 -10.29 -5.19 -50.19
C ALA A 24 -9.05 -4.55 -49.55
N ALA A 25 -8.04 -5.37 -49.24
CA ALA A 25 -6.76 -4.91 -48.70
C ALA A 25 -5.62 -5.20 -49.68
N ILE A 26 -4.70 -4.24 -49.85
CA ILE A 26 -3.49 -4.44 -50.66
C ILE A 26 -2.53 -5.40 -49.95
N PRO A 27 -1.73 -6.19 -50.67
CA PRO A 27 -0.80 -7.13 -50.05
C PRO A 27 0.40 -6.43 -49.42
N ILE A 28 1.00 -7.11 -48.44
CA ILE A 28 2.30 -6.76 -47.85
C ILE A 28 3.35 -7.68 -48.46
N LEU A 29 4.35 -7.11 -49.12
CA LEU A 29 5.44 -7.81 -49.77
C LEU A 29 6.70 -7.72 -48.92
N VAL A 30 7.31 -8.87 -48.64
CA VAL A 30 8.60 -8.99 -47.92
C VAL A 30 9.56 -9.85 -48.75
N SER A 31 10.87 -9.65 -48.66
CA SER A 31 11.83 -10.50 -49.38
C SER A 31 12.00 -11.85 -48.68
N GLU A 32 12.15 -12.94 -49.43
CA GLU A 32 12.48 -14.26 -48.88
C GLU A 32 13.88 -14.27 -48.22
N GLY A 33 14.80 -13.42 -48.68
CA GLY A 33 16.15 -13.28 -48.14
C GLY A 33 16.28 -12.41 -46.89
N ASP A 34 15.20 -11.78 -46.42
CA ASP A 34 15.22 -10.92 -45.23
C ASP A 34 15.19 -11.75 -43.93
N ALA A 35 15.43 -11.11 -42.79
CA ALA A 35 15.36 -11.75 -41.48
C ALA A 35 13.92 -12.18 -41.12
N GLU A 36 13.78 -13.31 -40.42
CA GLU A 36 12.49 -13.92 -40.07
C GLU A 36 11.54 -12.97 -39.30
N VAL A 37 12.11 -12.06 -38.50
CA VAL A 37 11.34 -11.05 -37.75
C VAL A 37 10.51 -10.16 -38.67
N VAL A 38 11.01 -9.80 -39.86
CA VAL A 38 10.30 -8.92 -40.80
C VAL A 38 9.02 -9.59 -41.30
N GLY A 39 9.11 -10.86 -41.73
CA GLY A 39 7.95 -11.64 -42.14
C GLY A 39 6.99 -11.93 -40.97
N THR A 40 7.53 -12.18 -39.78
CA THR A 40 6.73 -12.39 -38.56
C THR A 40 5.91 -11.14 -38.23
N ILE A 41 6.54 -9.97 -38.22
CA ILE A 41 5.86 -8.71 -37.91
C ILE A 41 4.91 -8.27 -39.02
N ALA A 42 5.23 -8.53 -40.30
CA ALA A 42 4.29 -8.31 -41.40
C ALA A 42 2.97 -9.09 -41.18
N GLN A 43 3.03 -10.30 -40.62
CA GLN A 43 1.83 -11.07 -40.27
C GLN A 43 1.08 -10.54 -39.04
N CYS A 44 1.80 -9.98 -38.06
CA CYS A 44 1.20 -9.24 -36.97
C CYS A 44 0.44 -8.01 -37.52
N VAL A 45 1.06 -7.19 -38.36
CA VAL A 45 0.43 -6.02 -39.00
C VAL A 45 -0.76 -6.41 -39.86
N ALA A 46 -0.70 -7.53 -40.59
CA ALA A 46 -1.86 -8.04 -41.35
C ALA A 46 -3.04 -8.39 -40.41
N SER A 47 -2.76 -8.95 -39.24
CA SER A 47 -3.77 -9.26 -38.23
C SER A 47 -4.27 -7.99 -37.51
N ASP A 48 -3.42 -6.98 -37.37
CA ASP A 48 -3.79 -5.66 -36.85
C ASP A 48 -4.74 -4.94 -37.82
N ILE A 49 -4.47 -4.98 -39.13
CA ILE A 49 -5.37 -4.44 -40.17
C ILE A 49 -6.72 -5.17 -40.16
N GLU A 50 -6.73 -6.49 -39.96
CA GLU A 50 -7.96 -7.28 -39.79
C GLU A 50 -8.70 -6.88 -38.51
N ALA A 51 -7.99 -6.66 -37.41
CA ALA A 51 -8.58 -6.20 -36.15
C ALA A 51 -9.22 -4.81 -36.27
N VAL A 52 -8.67 -3.92 -37.10
CA VAL A 52 -9.20 -2.58 -37.35
C VAL A 52 -10.36 -2.60 -38.36
N THR A 53 -10.20 -3.34 -39.46
CA THR A 53 -11.08 -3.22 -40.65
C THR A 53 -11.97 -4.41 -40.94
N GLY A 54 -11.69 -5.56 -40.32
CA GLY A 54 -12.31 -6.85 -40.66
C GLY A 54 -11.77 -7.48 -41.95
N THR A 55 -10.82 -6.85 -42.64
CA THR A 55 -10.21 -7.37 -43.88
C THR A 55 -8.73 -7.70 -43.63
N LYS A 56 -8.31 -8.93 -43.94
CA LYS A 56 -6.92 -9.36 -43.76
C LYS A 56 -6.12 -9.25 -45.07
N PRO A 57 -5.07 -8.43 -45.15
CA PRO A 57 -4.19 -8.41 -46.31
C PRO A 57 -3.38 -9.71 -46.42
N GLN A 58 -3.02 -10.09 -47.64
CA GLN A 58 -2.08 -11.19 -47.85
C GLN A 58 -0.64 -10.71 -47.65
N VAL A 59 0.15 -11.48 -46.89
CA VAL A 59 1.60 -11.33 -46.82
C VAL A 59 2.23 -12.31 -47.80
N SER A 60 3.07 -11.81 -48.71
CA SER A 60 3.67 -12.60 -49.80
C SER A 60 5.16 -12.30 -49.95
N THR A 61 5.93 -13.34 -50.29
CA THR A 61 7.34 -13.21 -50.69
C THR A 61 7.54 -13.04 -52.19
N SER A 62 6.47 -13.25 -52.98
CA SER A 62 6.48 -13.14 -54.44
C SER A 62 5.88 -11.81 -54.89
N THR A 63 6.44 -11.20 -55.92
CA THR A 63 5.84 -10.05 -56.62
C THR A 63 4.59 -10.50 -57.39
N VAL A 64 3.45 -10.44 -56.72
CA VAL A 64 2.14 -10.70 -57.34
C VAL A 64 1.77 -9.48 -58.21
N SER A 65 1.11 -9.65 -59.36
CA SER A 65 0.67 -8.53 -60.21
C SER A 65 -0.51 -7.81 -59.55
N VAL A 66 -0.24 -6.81 -58.70
CA VAL A 66 -1.25 -6.23 -57.79
C VAL A 66 -1.50 -4.74 -57.96
N GLY A 67 -0.74 -4.05 -58.81
CA GLY A 67 -0.91 -2.61 -59.07
C GLY A 67 -0.49 -1.72 -57.90
N VAL A 68 -0.87 -2.04 -56.66
CA VAL A 68 -0.51 -1.32 -55.42
C VAL A 68 -0.15 -2.32 -54.31
N ALA A 69 0.87 -2.01 -53.50
CA ALA A 69 1.33 -2.87 -52.40
C ALA A 69 1.95 -2.07 -51.24
N VAL A 70 2.09 -2.72 -50.08
CA VAL A 70 3.08 -2.34 -49.07
C VAL A 70 4.34 -3.18 -49.31
N ILE A 71 5.52 -2.57 -49.37
CA ILE A 71 6.80 -3.28 -49.51
C ILE A 71 7.60 -3.04 -48.23
N ALA A 72 7.99 -4.09 -47.53
CA ALA A 72 8.79 -3.98 -46.31
C ALA A 72 10.10 -4.77 -46.43
N GLY A 73 11.20 -4.17 -45.98
CA GLY A 73 12.46 -4.91 -45.91
C GLY A 73 13.64 -4.16 -45.30
N THR A 74 14.66 -4.92 -44.94
CA THR A 74 15.89 -4.42 -44.34
C THR A 74 16.92 -4.11 -45.42
N LEU A 75 17.55 -2.92 -45.35
CA LEU A 75 18.62 -2.53 -46.26
C LEU A 75 19.79 -3.54 -46.19
N GLY A 76 20.23 -4.01 -47.36
CA GLY A 76 21.29 -5.01 -47.53
C GLY A 76 20.85 -6.46 -47.35
N SER A 77 19.58 -6.73 -47.02
CA SER A 77 19.02 -8.09 -46.89
C SER A 77 17.76 -8.32 -47.73
N SER A 78 17.08 -7.25 -48.15
CA SER A 78 15.88 -7.31 -48.96
C SER A 78 16.13 -6.82 -50.38
N GLU A 79 16.16 -7.74 -51.35
CA GLU A 79 16.32 -7.39 -52.76
C GLU A 79 15.26 -6.38 -53.25
N LEU A 80 14.03 -6.46 -52.73
CA LEU A 80 12.95 -5.52 -53.06
C LEU A 80 13.32 -4.09 -52.67
N VAL A 81 13.85 -3.89 -51.47
CA VAL A 81 14.24 -2.57 -50.94
C VAL A 81 15.58 -2.12 -51.52
N ASP A 82 16.53 -3.03 -51.69
CA ASP A 82 17.87 -2.73 -52.21
C ASP A 82 17.82 -2.27 -53.67
N ASN A 83 16.94 -2.83 -54.49
CA ASN A 83 16.72 -2.35 -55.85
C ASN A 83 16.15 -0.92 -55.85
N LEU A 84 15.21 -0.61 -54.95
CA LEU A 84 14.67 0.75 -54.81
C LEU A 84 15.73 1.74 -54.34
N ALA A 85 16.62 1.33 -53.43
CA ALA A 85 17.75 2.12 -52.97
C ALA A 85 18.75 2.38 -54.11
N ALA A 86 19.13 1.34 -54.86
CA ALA A 86 20.05 1.43 -55.99
C ALA A 86 19.52 2.34 -57.11
N ASP A 87 18.21 2.32 -57.34
CA ASP A 87 17.52 3.19 -58.30
C ASP A 87 17.32 4.64 -57.79
N GLY A 88 17.66 4.92 -56.53
CA GLY A 88 17.47 6.23 -55.90
C GLY A 88 16.00 6.59 -55.67
N LYS A 89 15.09 5.60 -55.59
CA LYS A 89 13.65 5.80 -55.40
C LYS A 89 13.26 6.00 -53.93
N ILE A 90 14.07 5.49 -53.01
CA ILE A 90 13.93 5.71 -51.57
C ILE A 90 15.16 6.44 -51.03
N ASP A 91 14.98 7.20 -49.95
CA ASP A 91 16.10 7.86 -49.26
C ASP A 91 16.83 6.90 -48.32
N ALA A 92 17.47 5.88 -48.90
CA ALA A 92 18.19 4.86 -48.15
C ALA A 92 19.36 5.43 -47.35
N ASP A 93 20.04 6.46 -47.85
CA ASP A 93 21.20 7.09 -47.19
C ASP A 93 20.82 7.74 -45.85
N ALA A 94 19.57 8.19 -45.70
CA ALA A 94 19.08 8.74 -44.43
C ALA A 94 18.87 7.67 -43.35
N VAL A 95 18.89 6.38 -43.70
CA VAL A 95 18.63 5.24 -42.81
C VAL A 95 19.85 4.32 -42.68
N ALA A 96 20.58 4.08 -43.77
CA ALA A 96 21.70 3.15 -43.84
C ALA A 96 22.79 3.46 -42.78
N GLY A 97 23.29 2.42 -42.13
CA GLY A 97 24.37 2.51 -41.13
C GLY A 97 23.95 3.06 -39.76
N LYS A 98 22.71 3.50 -39.58
CA LYS A 98 22.16 3.96 -38.30
C LYS A 98 21.62 2.79 -37.47
N TRP A 99 21.58 2.93 -36.15
CA TRP A 99 21.01 1.93 -35.25
C TRP A 99 19.48 1.98 -35.26
N GLU A 100 18.85 0.85 -35.59
CA GLU A 100 17.39 0.61 -35.49
C GLU A 100 16.50 1.74 -36.06
N THR A 101 16.97 2.38 -37.13
CA THR A 101 16.27 3.47 -37.82
C THR A 101 15.44 2.91 -38.97
N TYR A 102 14.32 3.54 -39.30
CA TYR A 102 13.49 3.17 -40.45
C TYR A 102 12.99 4.38 -41.23
N GLY A 103 12.60 4.12 -42.48
CA GLY A 103 11.90 5.05 -43.34
C GLY A 103 10.56 4.48 -43.80
N LEU A 104 9.58 5.37 -43.96
CA LEU A 104 8.29 5.13 -44.61
C LEU A 104 8.23 6.07 -45.81
N GLN A 105 8.00 5.56 -47.02
CA GLN A 105 7.95 6.41 -48.21
C GLN A 105 6.97 5.88 -49.25
N ILE A 106 6.14 6.77 -49.81
CA ILE A 106 5.30 6.44 -50.96
C ILE A 106 6.14 6.56 -52.24
N VAL A 107 6.15 5.51 -53.06
CA VAL A 107 6.95 5.41 -54.29
C VAL A 107 6.06 5.04 -55.47
N ASP A 108 6.17 5.79 -56.56
CA ASP A 108 5.56 5.47 -57.85
C ASP A 108 6.46 4.52 -58.67
N ASN A 109 5.82 3.57 -59.35
CA ASN A 109 6.48 2.53 -60.15
C ASN A 109 7.69 1.87 -59.45
N PRO A 110 7.52 1.34 -58.21
CA PRO A 110 8.62 0.77 -57.43
C PRO A 110 9.27 -0.42 -58.14
N ALA A 111 8.47 -1.29 -58.75
CA ALA A 111 8.93 -2.47 -59.48
C ALA A 111 8.01 -2.77 -60.67
N ASP A 112 8.46 -3.65 -61.58
CA ASP A 112 7.62 -4.12 -62.69
C ASP A 112 6.30 -4.73 -62.15
N ASN A 113 5.17 -4.28 -62.69
CA ASN A 113 3.80 -4.66 -62.29
C ASN A 113 3.29 -4.10 -60.96
N ILE A 114 4.02 -3.18 -60.32
CA ILE A 114 3.56 -2.39 -59.18
C ILE A 114 3.60 -0.92 -59.58
N GLY A 115 2.44 -0.29 -59.75
CA GLY A 115 2.31 1.12 -60.12
C GLY A 115 2.57 2.07 -58.96
N LYS A 116 2.31 1.65 -57.71
CA LYS A 116 2.56 2.46 -56.51
C LYS A 116 2.78 1.60 -55.27
N ALA A 117 3.63 2.01 -54.33
CA ALA A 117 3.76 1.31 -53.05
C ALA A 117 4.04 2.23 -51.86
N LEU A 118 3.61 1.80 -50.67
CA LEU A 118 4.14 2.29 -49.40
C LEU A 118 5.34 1.42 -49.04
N VAL A 119 6.53 2.00 -49.03
CA VAL A 119 7.78 1.29 -48.76
C VAL A 119 8.21 1.54 -47.31
N VAL A 120 8.39 0.46 -46.55
CA VAL A 120 8.96 0.42 -45.20
C VAL A 120 10.37 -0.13 -45.30
N PHE A 121 11.38 0.66 -44.95
CA PHE A 121 12.79 0.23 -45.06
C PHE A 121 13.57 0.52 -43.78
N GLY A 122 14.16 -0.52 -43.20
CA GLY A 122 14.93 -0.42 -41.96
C GLY A 122 16.43 -0.54 -42.15
N SER A 123 17.20 0.07 -41.24
CA SER A 123 18.66 -0.07 -41.18
C SER A 123 19.12 -1.41 -40.57
N THR A 124 18.24 -2.02 -39.76
CA THR A 124 18.39 -3.34 -39.15
C THR A 124 17.05 -4.08 -39.24
N PRO A 125 17.01 -5.42 -39.05
CA PRO A 125 15.75 -6.16 -39.01
C PRO A 125 14.75 -5.62 -37.98
N ARG A 126 15.22 -5.26 -36.77
CA ARG A 126 14.42 -4.54 -35.77
C ARG A 126 13.94 -3.18 -36.24
N GLY A 127 14.77 -2.40 -36.95
CA GLY A 127 14.34 -1.14 -37.57
C GLY A 127 13.16 -1.33 -38.51
N THR A 128 13.22 -2.34 -39.40
CA THR A 128 12.12 -2.69 -40.31
C THR A 128 10.86 -3.11 -39.54
N ALA A 129 11.01 -3.94 -38.49
CA ALA A 129 9.91 -4.33 -37.61
C ALA A 129 9.26 -3.14 -36.91
N TYR A 130 10.04 -2.17 -36.41
CA TYR A 130 9.51 -0.94 -35.81
C TYR A 130 8.78 -0.07 -36.84
N GLY A 131 9.27 0.02 -38.07
CA GLY A 131 8.57 0.72 -39.16
C GLY A 131 7.22 0.09 -39.50
N LEU A 132 7.15 -1.25 -39.49
CA LEU A 132 5.89 -1.99 -39.67
C LEU A 132 4.91 -1.74 -38.51
N PHE A 133 5.37 -1.86 -37.26
CA PHE A 133 4.52 -1.59 -36.10
C PHE A 133 4.17 -0.11 -35.92
N GLU A 134 4.95 0.82 -36.48
CA GLU A 134 4.57 2.23 -36.56
C GLU A 134 3.31 2.40 -37.40
N LEU A 135 3.16 1.65 -38.50
CA LEU A 135 1.90 1.65 -39.26
C LEU A 135 0.74 1.15 -38.39
N SER A 136 0.91 0.05 -37.65
CA SER A 136 -0.10 -0.46 -36.71
C SER A 136 -0.49 0.59 -35.67
N ARG A 137 0.50 1.27 -35.10
CA ARG A 137 0.30 2.35 -34.11
C ARG A 137 -0.49 3.50 -34.70
N GLN A 138 -0.18 3.93 -35.92
CA GLN A 138 -0.91 5.00 -36.62
C GLN A 138 -2.34 4.58 -37.01
N MET A 139 -2.61 3.29 -37.23
CA MET A 139 -3.97 2.79 -37.44
C MET A 139 -4.84 2.87 -36.17
N GLY A 140 -4.21 2.98 -34.99
CA GLY A 140 -4.87 2.99 -33.67
C GLY A 140 -4.74 1.67 -32.91
N VAL A 141 -3.82 0.78 -33.30
CA VAL A 141 -3.58 -0.48 -32.59
C VAL A 141 -2.59 -0.26 -31.45
N SER A 142 -3.07 -0.46 -30.22
CA SER A 142 -2.26 -0.36 -29.01
C SER A 142 -1.24 -1.51 -28.90
N PRO A 143 -0.04 -1.27 -28.34
CA PRO A 143 0.86 -2.35 -27.92
C PRO A 143 0.17 -3.38 -27.01
N TRP A 144 -0.86 -2.93 -26.29
CA TRP A 144 -1.62 -3.70 -25.31
C TRP A 144 -2.86 -4.41 -25.89
N ILE A 145 -3.02 -4.46 -27.22
CA ILE A 145 -4.13 -5.17 -27.89
C ILE A 145 -4.35 -6.57 -27.33
N TRP A 146 -3.25 -7.27 -27.01
CA TRP A 146 -3.31 -8.59 -26.40
C TRP A 146 -3.05 -8.58 -24.90
N TRP A 147 -2.13 -7.76 -24.37
CA TRP A 147 -1.73 -7.83 -22.96
C TRP A 147 -2.68 -7.11 -21.99
N ALA A 148 -3.55 -6.22 -22.49
CA ALA A 148 -4.58 -5.57 -21.68
C ALA A 148 -5.92 -5.39 -22.42
N ASP A 149 -6.17 -6.23 -23.42
CA ASP A 149 -7.43 -6.31 -24.18
C ASP A 149 -7.88 -4.96 -24.77
N VAL A 150 -6.92 -4.09 -25.12
CA VAL A 150 -7.20 -2.78 -25.72
C VAL A 150 -7.59 -2.96 -27.18
N ALA A 151 -8.88 -3.17 -27.42
CA ALA A 151 -9.44 -3.32 -28.75
C ALA A 151 -9.28 -2.01 -29.57
N PRO A 152 -8.79 -2.08 -30.82
CA PRO A 152 -8.71 -0.88 -31.66
C PRO A 152 -10.08 -0.44 -32.14
N MET A 153 -10.24 0.87 -32.35
CA MET A 153 -11.44 1.44 -32.97
C MET A 153 -11.62 0.89 -34.39
N LYS A 154 -12.85 0.48 -34.72
CA LYS A 154 -13.17 -0.07 -36.05
C LYS A 154 -13.20 1.03 -37.11
N LYS A 155 -12.55 0.78 -38.25
CA LYS A 155 -12.52 1.67 -39.42
C LYS A 155 -12.87 0.87 -40.67
N GLN A 156 -13.63 1.45 -41.59
CA GLN A 156 -14.00 0.77 -42.84
C GLN A 156 -12.86 0.82 -43.87
N GLU A 157 -12.13 1.93 -43.90
CA GLU A 157 -11.09 2.21 -44.88
C GLU A 157 -9.83 2.73 -44.17
N LEU A 158 -8.69 2.51 -44.80
CA LEU A 158 -7.38 2.95 -44.33
C LEU A 158 -6.55 3.44 -45.51
N TYR A 159 -6.01 4.64 -45.39
CA TYR A 159 -5.21 5.33 -46.39
C TYR A 159 -3.87 5.75 -45.80
N ALA A 160 -2.77 5.42 -46.48
CA ALA A 160 -1.47 6.03 -46.21
C ALA A 160 -1.42 7.39 -46.92
N CYS A 161 -1.33 8.45 -46.14
CA CYS A 161 -1.26 9.84 -46.58
C CYS A 161 0.13 10.42 -46.30
N GLY A 162 0.52 11.46 -47.04
CA GLY A 162 1.85 12.08 -46.93
C GLY A 162 2.85 11.53 -47.94
N GLU A 163 4.10 11.98 -47.87
CA GLU A 163 5.15 11.56 -48.80
C GLU A 163 6.18 10.64 -48.15
N LYS A 164 6.68 11.03 -46.96
CA LYS A 164 7.85 10.41 -46.37
C LYS A 164 8.02 10.68 -44.88
N THR A 165 8.39 9.66 -44.12
CA THR A 165 8.85 9.75 -42.72
C THR A 165 10.20 9.06 -42.59
N ILE A 166 11.16 9.66 -41.88
CA ILE A 166 12.41 9.01 -41.48
C ILE A 166 12.48 9.07 -39.95
N SER A 167 12.59 7.93 -39.29
CA SER A 167 12.75 7.89 -37.84
C SER A 167 14.12 8.43 -37.43
N LYS A 168 14.23 8.91 -36.19
CA LYS A 168 15.54 9.10 -35.56
C LYS A 168 16.08 7.75 -35.08
N GLU A 169 17.37 7.71 -34.72
CA GLU A 169 17.89 6.64 -33.87
C GLU A 169 17.24 6.71 -32.48
N PRO A 170 16.97 5.57 -31.81
CA PRO A 170 16.49 5.60 -30.44
C PRO A 170 17.51 6.25 -29.52
N SER A 171 17.04 7.03 -28.54
CA SER A 171 17.92 7.70 -27.57
C SER A 171 18.77 6.71 -26.76
N VAL A 172 18.21 5.55 -26.41
CA VAL A 172 18.89 4.47 -25.69
C VAL A 172 19.06 3.26 -26.59
N LYS A 173 20.29 2.73 -26.68
CA LYS A 173 20.63 1.67 -27.65
C LYS A 173 19.95 0.32 -27.38
N TYR A 174 19.99 -0.14 -26.14
CA TYR A 174 19.34 -1.37 -25.68
C TYR A 174 18.26 -1.05 -24.66
N ARG A 175 17.04 -1.52 -24.91
CA ARG A 175 15.84 -1.14 -24.16
C ARG A 175 15.05 -2.41 -23.89
N GLY A 176 14.72 -2.69 -22.65
CA GLY A 176 14.14 -3.99 -22.33
C GLY A 176 13.53 -4.10 -20.95
N ILE A 177 13.10 -5.32 -20.66
CA ILE A 177 12.50 -5.69 -19.39
C ILE A 177 13.26 -6.83 -18.74
N PHE A 178 13.12 -6.91 -17.42
CA PHE A 178 13.39 -8.08 -16.63
C PHE A 178 12.07 -8.60 -16.05
N ILE A 179 11.71 -9.82 -16.46
CA ILE A 179 10.62 -10.57 -15.83
C ILE A 179 11.19 -11.16 -14.54
N ASN A 180 10.66 -10.71 -13.41
CA ASN A 180 11.12 -11.07 -12.07
C ASN A 180 9.93 -11.24 -11.15
N ASP A 181 10.11 -11.80 -9.95
CA ASP A 181 9.04 -11.95 -8.96
C ASP A 181 7.79 -12.68 -9.51
N GLU A 182 7.99 -13.52 -10.52
CA GLU A 182 6.93 -14.11 -11.36
C GLU A 182 6.07 -15.17 -10.65
N ASP A 183 6.39 -15.48 -9.40
CA ASP A 183 5.86 -16.57 -8.58
C ASP A 183 4.34 -16.49 -8.38
N PHE A 184 3.79 -15.28 -8.35
CA PHE A 184 2.44 -15.04 -7.84
C PHE A 184 1.43 -14.70 -8.92
N ALA A 185 1.88 -14.44 -10.16
CA ALA A 185 0.99 -14.09 -11.26
C ALA A 185 1.40 -14.73 -12.62
N LEU A 186 2.49 -14.30 -13.25
CA LEU A 186 2.85 -14.71 -14.60
C LEU A 186 3.13 -16.22 -14.69
N GLN A 187 3.90 -16.77 -13.74
CA GLN A 187 4.21 -18.21 -13.71
C GLN A 187 2.92 -19.05 -13.55
N PRO A 188 2.07 -18.85 -12.54
CA PRO A 188 0.88 -19.68 -12.37
C PRO A 188 -0.14 -19.49 -13.49
N TRP A 189 -0.26 -18.29 -14.06
CA TRP A 189 -1.10 -18.03 -15.24
C TRP A 189 -0.61 -18.81 -16.47
N ALA A 190 0.69 -18.73 -16.79
CA ALA A 190 1.26 -19.41 -17.94
C ALA A 190 1.19 -20.94 -17.81
N ALA A 191 1.58 -21.44 -16.63
CA ALA A 191 1.62 -22.87 -16.33
C ALA A 191 0.24 -23.55 -16.34
N LYS A 192 -0.83 -22.81 -16.04
CA LYS A 192 -2.21 -23.33 -16.07
C LYS A 192 -2.94 -23.03 -17.37
N GLY A 193 -2.47 -22.03 -18.13
CA GLY A 193 -3.07 -21.52 -19.35
C GLY A 193 -2.24 -21.82 -20.60
N ILE A 194 -1.66 -20.77 -21.18
CA ILE A 194 -1.06 -20.78 -22.53
C ILE A 194 0.11 -21.78 -22.70
N ASP A 195 0.82 -22.11 -21.61
CA ASP A 195 1.95 -23.04 -21.60
C ASP A 195 1.71 -24.25 -20.69
N LYS A 196 0.45 -24.66 -20.55
CA LYS A 196 0.04 -25.82 -19.75
C LYS A 196 0.85 -27.10 -20.04
N GLN A 197 1.28 -27.30 -21.28
CA GLN A 197 2.10 -28.45 -21.67
C GLN A 197 3.49 -28.49 -21.02
N TYR A 198 4.03 -27.33 -20.63
CA TYR A 198 5.30 -27.20 -19.92
C TYR A 198 5.12 -27.15 -18.40
N ASN A 199 3.89 -26.88 -17.92
CA ASN A 199 3.60 -26.58 -16.52
C ASN A 199 4.55 -25.51 -15.95
N ASN A 200 4.87 -24.51 -16.78
CA ASN A 200 5.80 -23.43 -16.51
C ASN A 200 5.60 -22.30 -17.54
N ILE A 201 6.40 -21.22 -17.45
CA ILE A 201 6.52 -20.23 -18.51
C ILE A 201 7.26 -20.86 -19.70
N GLY A 202 6.68 -20.78 -20.89
CA GLY A 202 7.18 -21.47 -22.08
C GLY A 202 7.21 -20.60 -23.34
N PRO A 203 7.50 -21.21 -24.50
CA PRO A 203 7.70 -20.50 -25.76
C PRO A 203 6.47 -19.73 -26.23
N ASN A 204 5.24 -20.14 -25.86
CA ASN A 204 4.04 -19.41 -26.26
C ASN A 204 3.91 -18.10 -25.47
N THR A 205 4.18 -18.12 -24.15
CA THR A 205 4.26 -16.91 -23.33
C THR A 205 5.38 -16.01 -23.82
N TYR A 206 6.59 -16.55 -24.02
CA TYR A 206 7.72 -15.75 -24.49
C TYR A 206 7.51 -15.15 -25.89
N ALA A 207 6.79 -15.84 -26.79
CA ALA A 207 6.41 -15.26 -28.08
C ALA A 207 5.53 -14.02 -27.89
N LYS A 208 4.61 -14.03 -26.92
CA LYS A 208 3.76 -12.88 -26.60
C LYS A 208 4.51 -11.75 -25.89
N VAL A 209 5.50 -12.08 -25.06
CA VAL A 209 6.40 -11.10 -24.45
C VAL A 209 7.24 -10.42 -25.53
N MET A 210 7.85 -11.18 -26.44
CA MET A 210 8.74 -10.62 -27.48
C MET A 210 7.98 -9.82 -28.53
N GLU A 211 6.74 -10.22 -28.88
CA GLU A 211 5.83 -9.39 -29.69
C GLU A 211 5.55 -8.05 -28.99
N LEU A 212 5.24 -8.06 -27.69
CA LEU A 212 5.01 -6.84 -26.89
C LEU A 212 6.24 -5.94 -26.88
N LEU A 213 7.44 -6.50 -26.66
CA LEU A 213 8.69 -5.73 -26.67
C LEU A 213 8.87 -4.99 -27.99
N LEU A 214 8.67 -5.65 -29.13
CA LEU A 214 8.79 -4.99 -30.44
C LEU A 214 7.72 -3.91 -30.65
N ARG A 215 6.46 -4.13 -30.20
CA ARG A 215 5.39 -3.12 -30.24
C ARG A 215 5.73 -1.89 -29.38
N LEU A 216 6.42 -2.10 -28.26
CA LEU A 216 6.94 -1.03 -27.39
C LEU A 216 8.27 -0.44 -27.89
N ARG A 217 8.79 -0.89 -29.04
CA ARG A 217 10.10 -0.51 -29.59
C ARG A 217 11.29 -0.87 -28.68
N ALA A 218 11.14 -1.91 -27.88
CA ALA A 218 12.19 -2.55 -27.08
C ALA A 218 12.89 -3.67 -27.86
N ASN A 219 14.07 -4.09 -27.39
CA ASN A 219 14.93 -5.09 -28.07
C ASN A 219 15.66 -6.06 -27.12
N THR A 220 15.50 -5.93 -25.81
CA THR A 220 16.24 -6.73 -24.82
C THR A 220 15.29 -7.41 -23.84
N LEU A 221 15.59 -8.66 -23.45
CA LEU A 221 14.84 -9.42 -22.45
C LEU A 221 15.80 -10.09 -21.46
N TRP A 222 15.57 -9.86 -20.16
CA TRP A 222 16.04 -10.73 -19.09
C TRP A 222 14.87 -11.64 -18.70
N PRO A 223 14.95 -12.96 -18.98
CA PRO A 223 13.85 -13.88 -18.72
C PRO A 223 13.58 -14.12 -17.22
N ALA A 224 12.42 -14.74 -16.94
CA ALA A 224 12.06 -15.25 -15.61
C ALA A 224 13.12 -16.24 -15.09
N MET A 225 13.46 -16.14 -13.80
CA MET A 225 14.61 -16.85 -13.22
C MET A 225 14.43 -17.31 -11.76
N HIS A 226 13.28 -17.04 -11.12
CA HIS A 226 13.06 -17.53 -9.76
C HIS A 226 12.91 -19.05 -9.72
N ALA A 227 13.10 -19.65 -8.54
CA ALA A 227 13.02 -21.10 -8.37
C ALA A 227 11.68 -21.75 -8.80
N CYS A 228 10.61 -20.95 -8.91
CA CYS A 228 9.29 -21.38 -9.39
C CYS A 228 9.21 -21.54 -10.92
N SER A 229 10.10 -20.88 -11.67
CA SER A 229 10.16 -20.92 -13.12
C SER A 229 11.32 -21.78 -13.59
N ARG A 230 11.13 -22.43 -14.74
CA ARG A 230 12.18 -23.21 -15.39
C ARG A 230 13.04 -22.21 -16.18
N ALA A 231 14.35 -22.24 -15.97
CA ALA A 231 15.28 -21.38 -16.69
C ALA A 231 14.99 -21.31 -18.19
N PHE A 232 14.98 -20.10 -18.74
CA PHE A 232 14.67 -19.85 -20.16
C PHE A 232 15.47 -20.75 -21.09
N TRP A 233 16.77 -20.86 -20.84
CA TRP A 233 17.70 -21.61 -21.66
C TRP A 233 17.65 -23.13 -21.42
N ASP A 234 17.10 -23.60 -20.31
CA ASP A 234 16.92 -25.03 -20.06
C ASP A 234 15.78 -25.60 -20.94
N ASN A 235 14.75 -24.80 -21.20
CA ASN A 235 13.73 -25.13 -22.18
C ASN A 235 14.16 -24.74 -23.61
N LYS A 236 14.70 -25.69 -24.36
CA LYS A 236 15.27 -25.45 -25.70
C LYS A 236 14.28 -24.92 -26.74
N ASP A 237 12.97 -25.08 -26.51
CA ASP A 237 11.94 -24.54 -27.40
C ASP A 237 11.83 -23.01 -27.30
N ASN A 238 12.36 -22.39 -26.24
CA ASN A 238 12.36 -20.93 -26.07
C ASN A 238 13.37 -20.23 -27.01
N LEU A 239 14.51 -20.85 -27.30
CA LEU A 239 15.61 -20.20 -28.03
C LEU A 239 15.24 -19.82 -29.47
N PRO A 240 14.57 -20.68 -30.27
CA PRO A 240 14.09 -20.30 -31.58
C PRO A 240 13.11 -19.11 -31.56
N VAL A 241 12.37 -18.92 -30.46
CA VAL A 241 11.44 -17.78 -30.32
C VAL A 241 12.22 -16.47 -30.21
N ALA A 242 13.30 -16.41 -29.43
CA ALA A 242 14.15 -15.23 -29.33
C ALA A 242 14.73 -14.82 -30.70
N LYS A 243 15.19 -15.81 -31.47
CA LYS A 243 15.72 -15.59 -32.82
C LYS A 243 14.63 -15.13 -33.80
N LYS A 244 13.45 -15.74 -33.76
CA LYS A 244 12.31 -15.38 -34.61
C LYS A 244 11.89 -13.92 -34.45
N TYR A 245 11.93 -13.40 -33.21
CA TYR A 245 11.59 -12.01 -32.91
C TYR A 245 12.81 -11.07 -32.85
N ASP A 246 14.02 -11.56 -33.15
CA ASP A 246 15.26 -10.79 -33.12
C ASP A 246 15.46 -10.04 -31.78
N ILE A 247 15.24 -10.72 -30.65
CA ILE A 247 15.38 -10.16 -29.29
C ILE A 247 16.70 -10.57 -28.65
N MET A 248 17.44 -9.57 -28.15
CA MET A 248 18.68 -9.74 -27.41
C MET A 248 18.41 -10.33 -26.02
N LEU A 249 19.02 -11.48 -25.71
CA LEU A 249 18.90 -12.11 -24.40
C LEU A 249 19.96 -11.58 -23.44
N GLY A 250 19.55 -11.21 -22.24
CA GLY A 250 20.48 -10.91 -21.13
C GLY A 250 20.11 -11.70 -19.88
N SER A 251 20.76 -11.36 -18.77
CA SER A 251 20.54 -12.00 -17.49
C SER A 251 20.84 -11.04 -16.33
N SER A 252 20.23 -11.27 -15.17
CA SER A 252 20.36 -10.38 -14.02
C SER A 252 21.75 -10.42 -13.38
N HIS A 253 21.97 -9.57 -12.38
CA HIS A 253 23.25 -9.42 -11.66
C HIS A 253 23.76 -10.68 -10.94
N CYS A 254 22.92 -11.70 -10.74
CA CYS A 254 23.29 -12.97 -10.12
C CYS A 254 23.34 -14.13 -11.12
N GLU A 255 23.23 -13.85 -12.42
CA GLU A 255 23.12 -14.86 -13.48
C GLU A 255 24.26 -14.72 -14.49
N GLN A 256 25.50 -14.89 -14.01
CA GLN A 256 26.69 -14.67 -14.83
C GLN A 256 26.70 -15.56 -16.08
N MET A 257 27.15 -15.00 -17.19
CA MET A 257 27.31 -15.70 -18.46
C MET A 257 26.02 -16.35 -18.97
N LEU A 258 24.84 -15.74 -18.73
CA LEU A 258 23.52 -16.23 -19.16
C LEU A 258 23.07 -17.52 -18.44
N ARG A 259 23.57 -17.76 -17.23
CA ARG A 259 23.17 -18.90 -16.40
C ARG A 259 22.18 -18.46 -15.34
N ASP A 260 20.97 -18.99 -15.41
CA ASP A 260 20.01 -18.89 -14.31
C ASP A 260 20.51 -19.82 -13.20
N ASN A 261 21.15 -19.22 -12.20
CA ASN A 261 21.75 -20.00 -11.13
C ASN A 261 20.70 -20.58 -10.18
N GLU A 262 19.55 -19.95 -10.00
CA GLU A 262 18.55 -20.44 -9.06
C GLU A 262 17.90 -21.73 -9.56
N TRP A 263 17.74 -21.88 -10.88
CA TRP A 263 17.29 -23.13 -11.49
C TRP A 263 18.42 -24.09 -11.86
N GLU A 264 19.40 -23.64 -12.67
CA GLU A 264 20.34 -24.51 -13.37
C GLU A 264 21.48 -24.98 -12.47
N TRP A 265 22.04 -24.14 -11.59
CA TRP A 265 23.14 -24.55 -10.71
C TRP A 265 22.71 -25.67 -9.76
N ARG A 266 21.49 -25.57 -9.23
CA ARG A 266 20.87 -26.57 -8.35
C ARG A 266 20.63 -27.91 -9.04
N ARG A 267 20.53 -27.91 -10.37
CA ARG A 267 20.27 -29.08 -11.22
C ARG A 267 21.45 -29.49 -12.09
N ALA A 268 22.60 -28.84 -11.92
CA ALA A 268 23.84 -29.24 -12.55
C ALA A 268 24.21 -30.67 -12.12
N PRO A 269 25.04 -31.42 -12.88
CA PRO A 269 25.38 -32.81 -12.56
C PRO A 269 25.95 -33.06 -11.16
N TRP A 270 26.44 -32.01 -10.49
CA TRP A 270 26.98 -32.05 -9.13
C TRP A 270 26.01 -31.51 -8.05
N ASN A 271 24.75 -31.22 -8.38
CA ASN A 271 23.70 -30.71 -7.48
C ASN A 271 24.17 -29.50 -6.65
N GLY A 272 24.45 -28.39 -7.32
CA GLY A 272 25.02 -27.21 -6.69
C GLY A 272 24.16 -26.64 -5.56
N THR A 273 24.77 -26.33 -4.42
CA THR A 273 24.14 -25.60 -3.32
C THR A 273 24.59 -24.14 -3.29
N ASN A 274 23.96 -23.32 -2.44
CA ASN A 274 24.39 -21.94 -2.22
C ASN A 274 25.81 -21.89 -1.63
N ASP A 275 26.13 -22.79 -0.70
CA ASP A 275 27.47 -22.89 -0.09
C ASP A 275 28.52 -23.32 -1.12
N ASP A 276 28.13 -24.18 -2.08
CA ASP A 276 29.01 -24.63 -3.15
C ASP A 276 29.26 -23.57 -4.22
N TRP A 277 28.44 -22.52 -4.30
CA TRP A 277 28.63 -21.39 -5.21
C TRP A 277 29.69 -20.42 -4.68
N ASN A 278 30.91 -20.95 -4.60
CA ASN A 278 32.06 -20.29 -4.03
C ASN A 278 33.25 -20.50 -4.96
N TYR A 279 33.69 -19.43 -5.61
CA TYR A 279 34.76 -19.50 -6.61
C TYR A 279 36.12 -19.89 -6.01
N VAL A 280 36.33 -19.65 -4.72
CA VAL A 280 37.58 -20.03 -4.02
C VAL A 280 37.66 -21.55 -3.84
N THR A 281 36.57 -22.20 -3.46
CA THR A 281 36.57 -23.64 -3.12
C THR A 281 36.11 -24.53 -4.28
N ASN A 282 35.30 -24.04 -5.21
CA ASN A 282 34.67 -24.81 -6.28
C ASN A 282 34.95 -24.27 -7.69
N LYS A 283 36.06 -23.53 -7.86
CA LYS A 283 36.47 -22.86 -9.10
C LYS A 283 36.21 -23.66 -10.38
N THR A 284 36.73 -24.89 -10.47
CA THR A 284 36.65 -25.72 -11.69
C THR A 284 35.21 -26.01 -12.12
N LYS A 285 34.30 -26.29 -11.17
CA LYS A 285 32.90 -26.57 -11.48
C LYS A 285 32.18 -25.33 -12.01
N ILE A 286 32.42 -24.17 -11.37
CA ILE A 286 31.82 -22.90 -11.78
C ILE A 286 32.35 -22.48 -13.15
N GLN A 287 33.66 -22.63 -13.39
CA GLN A 287 34.28 -22.36 -14.69
C GLN A 287 33.70 -23.25 -15.81
N GLN A 288 33.59 -24.56 -15.56
CA GLN A 288 32.97 -25.50 -16.50
C GLN A 288 31.51 -25.12 -16.78
N TYR A 289 30.76 -24.79 -15.74
CA TYR A 289 29.35 -24.40 -15.85
C TYR A 289 29.16 -23.15 -16.72
N TRP A 290 30.00 -22.13 -16.59
CA TRP A 290 29.95 -20.97 -17.48
C TRP A 290 30.39 -21.31 -18.91
N GLU A 291 31.47 -22.07 -19.07
CA GLU A 291 32.00 -22.47 -20.38
C GLU A 291 30.95 -23.20 -21.22
N GLU A 292 30.22 -24.15 -20.62
CA GLU A 292 29.17 -24.91 -21.30
C GLU A 292 28.05 -24.02 -21.85
N ARG A 293 27.62 -22.99 -21.10
CA ARG A 293 26.57 -22.05 -21.57
C ARG A 293 27.09 -21.14 -22.66
N VAL A 294 28.30 -20.60 -22.53
CA VAL A 294 28.89 -19.75 -23.58
C VAL A 294 28.99 -20.53 -24.88
N ALA A 295 29.46 -21.79 -24.83
CA ALA A 295 29.50 -22.65 -26.01
C ALA A 295 28.09 -22.94 -26.59
N GLU A 296 27.07 -23.10 -25.75
CA GLU A 296 25.68 -23.30 -26.17
C GLU A 296 25.06 -22.05 -26.82
N SER A 297 25.41 -20.85 -26.35
CA SER A 297 24.82 -19.59 -26.83
C SER A 297 25.30 -19.11 -28.20
N VAL A 298 26.27 -19.79 -28.83
CA VAL A 298 26.79 -19.43 -30.15
C VAL A 298 25.66 -19.38 -31.18
N GLY A 299 25.54 -18.25 -31.89
CA GLY A 299 24.51 -18.04 -32.91
C GLY A 299 23.19 -17.44 -32.40
N TYR A 300 23.14 -17.06 -31.12
CA TYR A 300 22.08 -16.23 -30.54
C TYR A 300 22.62 -14.87 -30.12
N ASP A 301 21.82 -13.83 -30.33
CA ASP A 301 22.13 -12.48 -29.88
C ASP A 301 21.96 -12.41 -28.36
N ALA A 302 23.07 -12.18 -27.66
CA ALA A 302 23.07 -12.10 -26.20
C ALA A 302 24.05 -11.07 -25.63
N MET A 303 23.74 -10.65 -24.41
CA MET A 303 24.54 -9.73 -23.61
C MET A 303 24.96 -10.41 -22.30
N TYR A 304 26.27 -10.60 -22.11
CA TYR A 304 26.80 -11.45 -21.05
C TYR A 304 27.04 -10.66 -19.75
N THR A 305 26.32 -11.00 -18.69
CA THR A 305 26.61 -10.49 -17.36
C THR A 305 27.91 -11.09 -16.82
N VAL A 306 28.86 -10.22 -16.47
CA VAL A 306 30.19 -10.56 -15.93
C VAL A 306 30.33 -10.13 -14.47
N GLY A 307 31.35 -10.63 -13.78
CA GLY A 307 31.50 -10.52 -12.33
C GLY A 307 30.97 -11.77 -11.62
N MET A 308 30.58 -11.68 -10.36
CA MET A 308 29.94 -12.79 -9.63
C MET A 308 29.20 -12.28 -8.39
N ARG A 309 28.00 -12.80 -8.16
CA ARG A 309 27.26 -12.72 -6.89
C ARG A 309 26.81 -14.13 -6.48
N GLY A 310 25.98 -14.27 -5.45
CA GLY A 310 25.40 -15.56 -5.03
C GLY A 310 24.46 -16.19 -6.08
N VAL A 311 23.97 -17.41 -5.80
CA VAL A 311 23.06 -18.21 -6.67
C VAL A 311 21.71 -17.52 -6.92
N HIS A 312 21.30 -16.65 -6.00
CA HIS A 312 20.19 -15.71 -6.14
C HIS A 312 20.74 -14.31 -5.82
N ASP A 313 19.93 -13.45 -5.22
CA ASP A 313 20.34 -12.12 -4.73
C ASP A 313 21.22 -12.12 -3.45
N TRP A 314 22.00 -13.19 -3.22
CA TRP A 314 22.95 -13.31 -2.10
C TRP A 314 24.30 -12.68 -2.40
N GLY A 315 25.03 -12.30 -1.35
CA GLY A 315 26.37 -11.76 -1.48
C GLY A 315 27.40 -12.78 -2.00
N ILE A 316 28.45 -12.31 -2.66
CA ILE A 316 29.55 -13.17 -3.10
C ILE A 316 30.22 -13.91 -1.92
N SER A 317 30.33 -15.24 -2.03
CA SER A 317 30.88 -16.10 -0.98
C SER A 317 32.40 -16.32 -1.12
N GLY A 318 33.08 -16.52 0.01
CA GLY A 318 34.52 -16.83 0.05
C GLY A 318 35.46 -15.62 0.11
N TYR A 319 34.91 -14.39 0.09
CA TYR A 319 35.68 -13.14 0.10
C TYR A 319 35.28 -12.25 1.29
N PRO A 320 35.95 -12.40 2.45
CA PRO A 320 35.49 -11.80 3.71
C PRO A 320 35.68 -10.28 3.78
N SER A 321 36.66 -9.72 3.06
CA SER A 321 36.87 -8.27 2.98
C SER A 321 36.52 -7.70 1.60
N THR A 322 36.26 -6.39 1.53
CA THR A 322 36.05 -5.69 0.25
C THR A 322 37.25 -5.85 -0.70
N GLN A 323 38.48 -5.84 -0.18
CA GLN A 323 39.67 -6.03 -1.01
C GLN A 323 39.78 -7.47 -1.55
N ASP A 324 39.36 -8.48 -0.78
CA ASP A 324 39.29 -9.85 -1.27
C ASP A 324 38.31 -9.96 -2.44
N LYS A 325 37.15 -9.27 -2.34
CA LYS A 325 36.16 -9.21 -3.43
C LYS A 325 36.75 -8.55 -4.68
N VAL A 326 37.50 -7.45 -4.53
CA VAL A 326 38.19 -6.79 -5.66
C VAL A 326 39.12 -7.77 -6.38
N ASN A 327 39.95 -8.50 -5.64
CA ASN A 327 40.90 -9.45 -6.22
C ASN A 327 40.17 -10.63 -6.89
N GLY A 328 39.14 -11.18 -6.22
CA GLY A 328 38.33 -12.27 -6.76
C GLY A 328 37.59 -11.90 -8.03
N LEU A 329 36.90 -10.76 -8.03
CA LEU A 329 36.16 -10.27 -9.19
C LEU A 329 37.09 -9.96 -10.38
N THR A 330 38.30 -9.44 -10.12
CA THR A 330 39.30 -9.23 -11.17
C THR A 330 39.66 -10.54 -11.88
N GLU A 331 39.90 -11.61 -11.11
CA GLU A 331 40.19 -12.94 -11.67
C GLU A 331 38.99 -13.52 -12.43
N ILE A 332 37.79 -13.44 -11.83
CA ILE A 332 36.56 -13.99 -12.39
C ILE A 332 36.22 -13.33 -13.73
N ILE A 333 36.25 -11.99 -13.80
CA ILE A 333 35.99 -11.23 -15.03
C ILE A 333 37.02 -11.60 -16.10
N GLY A 334 38.30 -11.71 -15.73
CA GLY A 334 39.35 -12.15 -16.66
C GLY A 334 39.07 -13.54 -17.26
N PHE A 335 38.63 -14.50 -16.44
CA PHE A 335 38.27 -15.83 -16.92
C PHE A 335 37.03 -15.79 -17.84
N GLN A 336 35.97 -15.09 -17.42
CA GLN A 336 34.74 -14.96 -18.21
C GLN A 336 35.00 -14.38 -19.59
N ARG A 337 35.86 -13.34 -19.68
CA ARG A 337 36.28 -12.78 -20.97
C ARG A 337 37.04 -13.77 -21.83
N SER A 338 37.91 -14.59 -21.23
CA SER A 338 38.61 -15.64 -21.97
C SER A 338 37.67 -16.68 -22.60
N LEU A 339 36.47 -16.89 -22.04
CA LEU A 339 35.44 -17.73 -22.65
C LEU A 339 34.82 -17.07 -23.88
N LEU A 340 34.55 -15.77 -23.81
CA LEU A 340 34.02 -15.00 -24.94
C LEU A 340 35.03 -15.00 -26.10
N ASP A 341 36.30 -14.70 -25.83
CA ASP A 341 37.38 -14.77 -26.84
C ASP A 341 37.51 -16.16 -27.48
N LYS A 342 37.20 -17.22 -26.73
CA LYS A 342 37.34 -18.60 -27.20
C LYS A 342 36.18 -19.07 -28.09
N TYR A 343 34.94 -18.70 -27.76
CA TYR A 343 33.74 -19.28 -28.38
C TYR A 343 32.93 -18.31 -29.23
N MET A 344 33.04 -17.01 -28.99
CA MET A 344 32.26 -15.98 -29.69
C MET A 344 33.13 -15.29 -30.74
N ASP A 345 33.73 -14.18 -30.35
CA ASP A 345 34.67 -13.36 -31.11
C ASP A 345 35.53 -12.60 -30.08
N ASP A 346 36.33 -11.65 -30.53
CA ASP A 346 37.00 -10.65 -29.68
C ASP A 346 36.06 -10.12 -28.60
N ALA A 347 36.38 -10.39 -27.33
CA ALA A 347 35.55 -10.00 -26.20
C ALA A 347 35.28 -8.50 -26.18
N THR A 348 36.12 -7.65 -26.79
CA THR A 348 35.86 -6.20 -26.88
C THR A 348 34.69 -5.81 -27.78
N LYS A 349 34.18 -6.75 -28.59
CA LYS A 349 33.03 -6.57 -29.49
C LYS A 349 31.77 -7.28 -29.00
N VAL A 350 31.91 -8.22 -28.06
CA VAL A 350 30.80 -8.98 -27.49
C VAL A 350 30.14 -8.15 -26.38
N PRO A 351 28.83 -7.86 -26.45
CA PRO A 351 28.14 -7.09 -25.42
C PRO A 351 28.25 -7.74 -24.03
N GLN A 352 28.73 -6.97 -23.06
CA GLN A 352 28.94 -7.41 -21.67
C GLN A 352 28.38 -6.39 -20.68
N LEU A 353 27.88 -6.90 -19.56
CA LEU A 353 27.35 -6.09 -18.47
C LEU A 353 28.06 -6.36 -17.16
N PHE A 354 28.50 -5.31 -16.49
CA PHE A 354 28.86 -5.36 -15.08
C PHE A 354 27.85 -4.55 -14.29
N ILE A 355 27.13 -5.21 -13.37
CA ILE A 355 26.10 -4.61 -12.54
C ILE A 355 26.65 -4.47 -11.11
N PRO A 356 27.17 -3.30 -10.69
CA PRO A 356 27.63 -3.06 -9.33
C PRO A 356 26.45 -2.96 -8.37
N TYR A 357 25.85 -4.11 -8.03
CA TYR A 357 24.70 -4.20 -7.14
C TYR A 357 25.11 -4.63 -5.73
N LYS A 358 24.53 -3.97 -4.72
CA LYS A 358 24.78 -4.22 -3.28
C LYS A 358 26.28 -4.21 -2.95
N GLU A 359 26.82 -5.31 -2.42
CA GLU A 359 28.21 -5.40 -1.97
C GLU A 359 29.24 -5.30 -3.10
N VAL A 360 28.81 -5.50 -4.35
CA VAL A 360 29.66 -5.36 -5.54
C VAL A 360 29.91 -3.88 -5.84
N LEU A 361 28.97 -2.98 -5.49
CA LEU A 361 29.19 -1.53 -5.58
C LEU A 361 30.31 -1.08 -4.66
N ASP A 362 30.39 -1.65 -3.45
CA ASP A 362 31.48 -1.35 -2.52
C ASP A 362 32.84 -1.80 -3.07
N ALA A 363 32.89 -2.97 -3.71
CA ALA A 363 34.10 -3.45 -4.38
C ALA A 363 34.49 -2.56 -5.57
N TYR A 364 33.52 -2.10 -6.35
CA TYR A 364 33.75 -1.13 -7.44
C TYR A 364 34.35 0.18 -6.91
N ASN A 365 33.69 0.78 -5.92
CA ASN A 365 34.14 2.02 -5.29
C ASN A 365 35.49 1.86 -4.53
N ALA A 366 35.85 0.64 -4.13
CA ALA A 366 37.15 0.32 -3.54
C ALA A 366 38.29 0.09 -4.56
N GLY A 367 38.01 0.23 -5.86
CA GLY A 367 39.04 0.25 -6.91
C GLY A 367 39.08 -0.96 -7.84
N LEU A 368 38.04 -1.82 -7.88
CA LEU A 368 37.90 -2.86 -8.90
C LEU A 368 37.96 -2.25 -10.31
N GLN A 369 38.92 -2.70 -11.11
CA GLN A 369 39.08 -2.25 -12.49
C GLN A 369 38.23 -3.13 -13.43
N VAL A 370 37.25 -2.51 -14.07
CA VAL A 370 36.40 -3.17 -15.08
C VAL A 370 36.87 -2.73 -16.47
N PRO A 371 37.20 -3.65 -17.40
CA PRO A 371 37.59 -3.32 -18.77
C PRO A 371 36.66 -2.32 -19.46
N ASP A 372 37.21 -1.35 -20.20
CA ASP A 372 36.49 -0.16 -20.69
C ASP A 372 35.31 -0.44 -21.61
N ASP A 373 35.35 -1.53 -22.38
CA ASP A 373 34.29 -1.97 -23.30
C ASP A 373 33.07 -2.60 -22.61
N ILE A 374 33.18 -2.96 -21.32
CA ILE A 374 32.05 -3.48 -20.55
C ILE A 374 31.16 -2.32 -20.10
N THR A 375 29.87 -2.41 -20.42
CA THR A 375 28.87 -1.45 -19.96
C THR A 375 28.69 -1.56 -18.45
N LEU A 376 28.80 -0.43 -17.75
CA LEU A 376 28.48 -0.34 -16.33
C LEU A 376 26.97 -0.13 -16.18
N CYS A 377 26.26 -1.10 -15.64
CA CYS A 377 24.81 -1.03 -15.46
C CYS A 377 24.49 -0.63 -14.01
N TRP A 378 24.23 0.65 -13.80
CA TRP A 378 23.86 1.22 -12.51
C TRP A 378 22.49 0.70 -12.06
N VAL A 379 22.16 0.88 -10.79
CA VAL A 379 20.90 0.36 -10.23
C VAL A 379 20.23 1.43 -9.37
N ASP A 380 18.90 1.45 -9.40
CA ASP A 380 18.12 2.15 -8.39
C ASP A 380 18.17 1.45 -7.02
N ASP A 381 17.47 2.03 -6.05
CA ASP A 381 17.31 1.47 -4.72
C ASP A 381 16.20 0.42 -4.63
N ASN A 382 15.77 -0.08 -5.80
CA ASN A 382 14.63 -0.95 -6.03
C ASN A 382 13.25 -0.31 -5.83
N HIS A 383 13.18 0.98 -5.48
CA HIS A 383 11.92 1.71 -5.33
C HIS A 383 11.83 2.89 -6.31
N GLY A 384 12.72 2.93 -7.31
CA GLY A 384 12.72 3.95 -8.36
C GLY A 384 13.68 5.11 -8.14
N TYR A 385 14.53 5.11 -7.09
CA TYR A 385 15.51 6.19 -6.87
C TYR A 385 16.94 5.72 -7.19
N ILE A 386 17.58 6.34 -8.19
CA ILE A 386 18.89 5.89 -8.67
C ILE A 386 19.98 6.11 -7.62
N ARG A 387 20.69 5.05 -7.22
CA ARG A 387 21.64 5.09 -6.09
C ARG A 387 22.93 5.85 -6.38
N GLN A 388 23.42 5.71 -7.60
CA GLN A 388 24.67 6.31 -8.08
C GLN A 388 24.63 6.41 -9.60
N LEU A 389 25.02 7.55 -10.13
CA LEU A 389 25.26 7.79 -11.56
C LEU A 389 26.76 7.93 -11.82
N PRO A 390 27.21 7.73 -13.08
CA PRO A 390 28.63 7.71 -13.38
C PRO A 390 29.27 9.08 -13.19
N VAL A 391 30.49 9.10 -12.66
CA VAL A 391 31.35 10.29 -12.68
C VAL A 391 31.93 10.52 -14.09
N ALA A 392 32.52 11.70 -14.35
CA ALA A 392 33.00 12.08 -15.68
C ALA A 392 33.95 11.05 -16.34
N SER A 393 34.80 10.35 -15.57
CA SER A 393 35.65 9.29 -16.10
C SER A 393 34.89 8.03 -16.50
N GLU A 394 33.82 7.70 -15.78
CA GLU A 394 32.96 6.54 -16.07
C GLU A 394 32.03 6.82 -17.26
N GLN A 395 31.64 8.09 -17.44
CA GLN A 395 30.90 8.57 -18.62
C GLN A 395 31.69 8.41 -19.91
N ALA A 396 33.02 8.51 -19.86
CA ALA A 396 33.90 8.45 -21.03
C ALA A 396 34.26 7.03 -21.50
N ARG A 397 33.81 5.99 -20.79
CA ARG A 397 34.12 4.58 -21.11
C ARG A 397 33.48 4.14 -22.43
N SER A 398 34.19 3.33 -23.21
CA SER A 398 33.73 2.88 -24.54
C SER A 398 32.51 1.95 -24.49
N GLY A 399 32.35 1.17 -23.42
CA GLY A 399 31.15 0.37 -23.16
C GLY A 399 29.94 1.21 -22.75
N GLY A 400 30.14 2.49 -22.40
CA GLY A 400 29.12 3.37 -21.89
C GLY A 400 28.48 2.88 -20.59
N ASN A 401 27.28 3.38 -20.30
CA ASN A 401 26.58 3.13 -19.05
C ASN A 401 25.12 2.73 -19.30
N GLY A 402 24.60 1.87 -18.44
CA GLY A 402 23.19 1.45 -18.41
C GLY A 402 22.55 1.61 -17.03
N ILE A 403 21.25 1.35 -16.95
CA ILE A 403 20.46 1.36 -15.72
C ILE A 403 19.58 0.11 -15.64
N TYR A 404 19.52 -0.46 -14.45
CA TYR A 404 18.52 -1.42 -14.00
C TYR A 404 17.56 -0.69 -13.04
N TYR A 405 16.29 -0.56 -13.43
CA TYR A 405 15.28 0.26 -12.74
C TYR A 405 14.05 -0.56 -12.38
N HIS A 406 13.35 -0.27 -11.27
CA HIS A 406 12.25 -1.11 -10.79
C HIS A 406 10.87 -0.45 -10.90
N LEU A 407 9.91 -1.21 -11.45
CA LEU A 407 8.45 -0.98 -11.35
C LEU A 407 7.75 -2.03 -10.47
N SER A 408 8.49 -3.06 -10.03
CA SER A 408 8.08 -4.11 -9.10
C SER A 408 9.30 -4.52 -8.27
N TYR A 409 9.11 -4.92 -7.02
CA TYR A 409 10.21 -5.41 -6.19
C TYR A 409 9.76 -6.34 -5.05
N TRP A 410 10.43 -7.49 -4.95
CA TRP A 410 10.46 -8.34 -3.76
C TRP A 410 11.70 -8.03 -2.90
N GLY A 411 11.50 -7.36 -1.76
CA GLY A 411 12.58 -7.14 -0.79
C GLY A 411 12.31 -6.06 0.24
N THR A 412 13.40 -5.48 0.77
CA THR A 412 13.34 -4.54 1.90
C THR A 412 13.02 -3.10 1.47
N PRO A 413 12.48 -2.25 2.37
CA PRO A 413 11.94 -2.61 3.68
C PRO A 413 10.66 -3.45 3.58
N TYR A 414 9.87 -3.25 2.53
CA TYR A 414 8.72 -4.08 2.17
C TYR A 414 8.56 -4.19 0.65
N ASP A 415 8.01 -5.32 0.22
CA ASP A 415 7.71 -5.62 -1.18
C ASP A 415 6.64 -4.67 -1.74
N TYR A 416 6.65 -4.45 -3.05
CA TYR A 416 5.50 -3.90 -3.78
C TYR A 416 5.34 -4.73 -5.06
N LEU A 417 4.51 -5.76 -4.96
CA LEU A 417 4.33 -6.81 -5.99
C LEU A 417 2.89 -6.86 -6.51
N TRP A 418 1.98 -6.07 -5.95
CA TRP A 418 0.57 -6.15 -6.30
C TRP A 418 0.18 -5.06 -7.30
N LEU A 419 0.53 -3.80 -7.03
CA LEU A 419 0.16 -2.66 -7.87
C LEU A 419 1.40 -1.82 -8.21
N CYS A 420 1.49 -1.35 -9.47
CA CYS A 420 2.49 -0.38 -9.85
C CYS A 420 2.07 1.03 -9.40
N SER A 421 2.98 1.79 -8.80
CA SER A 421 2.71 3.08 -8.15
C SER A 421 3.64 4.22 -8.60
N HIS A 422 4.47 4.00 -9.62
CA HIS A 422 5.41 4.99 -10.11
C HIS A 422 4.76 5.96 -11.10
N SER A 423 4.85 7.26 -10.81
CA SER A 423 4.34 8.29 -11.73
C SER A 423 5.27 8.47 -12.93
N PRO A 424 4.73 8.84 -14.11
CA PRO A 424 5.56 9.28 -15.24
C PRO A 424 6.53 10.40 -14.88
N SER A 425 6.17 11.31 -13.98
CA SER A 425 7.06 12.39 -13.54
C SER A 425 8.25 11.87 -12.73
N LEU A 426 8.07 10.88 -11.84
CA LEU A 426 9.18 10.26 -11.11
C LEU A 426 10.11 9.49 -12.06
N ILE A 427 9.52 8.68 -12.95
CA ILE A 427 10.27 7.90 -13.94
C ILE A 427 11.08 8.84 -14.85
N SER A 428 10.46 9.91 -15.35
CA SER A 428 11.14 10.91 -16.19
C SER A 428 12.26 11.61 -15.43
N TYR A 429 12.00 12.09 -14.22
CA TYR A 429 13.01 12.79 -13.42
C TYR A 429 14.27 11.93 -13.22
N GLU A 430 14.11 10.67 -12.81
CA GLU A 430 15.22 9.76 -12.53
C GLU A 430 15.94 9.31 -13.82
N LEU A 431 15.21 8.87 -14.84
CA LEU A 431 15.79 8.36 -16.07
C LEU A 431 16.37 9.45 -16.98
N SER A 432 15.74 10.63 -17.07
CA SER A 432 16.30 11.78 -17.81
C SER A 432 17.54 12.33 -17.12
N ARG A 433 17.60 12.31 -15.78
CA ARG A 433 18.82 12.61 -15.04
C ARG A 433 19.93 11.60 -15.35
N ALA A 434 19.61 10.31 -15.38
CA ALA A 434 20.58 9.27 -15.75
C ALA A 434 21.10 9.48 -17.18
N TYR A 435 20.19 9.75 -18.13
CA TYR A 435 20.54 10.04 -19.52
C TYR A 435 21.50 11.22 -19.65
N ALA A 436 21.21 12.32 -18.94
CA ALA A 436 22.04 13.52 -18.91
C ALA A 436 23.43 13.28 -18.30
N GLN A 437 23.59 12.21 -17.51
CA GLN A 437 24.88 11.74 -16.99
C GLN A 437 25.47 10.58 -17.81
N GLY A 438 25.09 10.41 -19.08
CA GLY A 438 25.74 9.43 -19.97
C GLY A 438 25.26 7.97 -19.82
N VAL A 439 24.13 7.74 -19.16
CA VAL A 439 23.48 6.42 -19.07
C VAL A 439 22.57 6.19 -20.27
N GLN A 440 23.19 5.87 -21.42
CA GLN A 440 22.55 5.86 -22.74
C GLN A 440 22.67 4.51 -23.47
N THR A 441 23.44 3.56 -22.94
CA THR A 441 23.68 2.28 -23.62
C THR A 441 22.55 1.28 -23.39
N LEU A 442 22.12 1.08 -22.14
CA LEU A 442 21.16 0.04 -21.77
C LEU A 442 20.19 0.53 -20.71
N TRP A 443 18.88 0.42 -20.94
CA TRP A 443 17.86 0.54 -19.90
C TRP A 443 17.08 -0.78 -19.80
N VAL A 444 17.10 -1.41 -18.63
CA VAL A 444 16.31 -2.61 -18.31
C VAL A 444 15.42 -2.32 -17.11
N ILE A 445 14.12 -2.59 -17.28
CA ILE A 445 13.11 -2.31 -16.28
C ILE A 445 12.65 -3.62 -15.64
N ASN A 446 12.77 -3.78 -14.32
CA ASN A 446 12.08 -4.84 -13.59
C ASN A 446 10.58 -4.54 -13.63
N VAL A 447 9.81 -5.44 -14.24
CA VAL A 447 8.38 -5.27 -14.45
C VAL A 447 7.54 -6.27 -13.66
N GLY A 448 8.17 -7.03 -12.77
CA GLY A 448 7.49 -8.12 -12.08
C GLY A 448 6.89 -9.11 -13.09
N ASP A 449 5.58 -9.30 -12.97
CA ASP A 449 4.74 -10.11 -13.84
C ASP A 449 4.28 -9.41 -15.14
N ILE A 450 4.85 -8.24 -15.48
CA ILE A 450 4.40 -7.29 -16.54
C ILE A 450 3.11 -6.57 -16.16
N LYS A 451 2.08 -7.30 -15.71
CA LYS A 451 0.80 -6.75 -15.25
C LYS A 451 0.83 -6.56 -13.72
N PRO A 452 0.29 -5.46 -13.16
CA PRO A 452 -0.46 -4.38 -13.82
C PRO A 452 0.37 -3.09 -13.97
N ALA A 453 1.55 -3.16 -14.61
CA ALA A 453 2.45 -2.01 -14.83
C ALA A 453 2.45 -1.52 -16.29
N GLU A 454 1.37 -1.73 -17.04
CA GLU A 454 1.33 -1.54 -18.49
C GLU A 454 1.60 -0.08 -18.89
N ALA A 455 0.93 0.88 -18.25
CA ALA A 455 1.07 2.30 -18.60
C ALA A 455 2.48 2.83 -18.27
N GLU A 456 3.02 2.39 -17.13
CA GLU A 456 4.34 2.77 -16.62
C GLU A 456 5.45 2.13 -17.47
N LEU A 457 5.31 0.86 -17.86
CA LEU A 457 6.23 0.20 -18.77
C LEU A 457 6.21 0.84 -20.16
N GLU A 458 5.03 1.16 -20.71
CA GLU A 458 4.95 1.88 -21.98
C GLU A 458 5.64 3.24 -21.89
N PHE A 459 5.47 3.95 -20.77
CA PHE A 459 6.17 5.22 -20.54
C PHE A 459 7.69 5.06 -20.52
N CYS A 460 8.23 4.08 -19.80
CA CYS A 460 9.65 3.79 -19.78
C CYS A 460 10.21 3.56 -21.20
N MET A 461 9.49 2.81 -22.04
CA MET A 461 9.93 2.50 -23.40
C MET A 461 9.77 3.69 -24.36
N ASP A 462 8.68 4.45 -24.26
CA ASP A 462 8.49 5.70 -25.02
C ASP A 462 9.57 6.74 -24.69
N LEU A 463 9.95 6.86 -23.40
CA LEU A 463 11.03 7.72 -22.95
C LEU A 463 12.40 7.21 -23.44
N ALA A 464 12.68 5.91 -23.36
CA ALA A 464 13.94 5.33 -23.83
C ALA A 464 14.13 5.48 -25.36
N TRP A 465 13.01 5.49 -26.10
CA TRP A 465 13.03 5.74 -27.54
C TRP A 465 13.32 7.22 -27.86
N ASP A 466 12.68 8.15 -27.16
CA ASP A 466 12.85 9.60 -27.37
C ASP A 466 12.81 10.37 -26.03
N VAL A 467 13.99 10.57 -25.44
CA VAL A 467 14.12 11.23 -24.12
C VAL A 467 13.79 12.72 -24.17
N GLU A 468 13.77 13.33 -25.36
CA GLU A 468 13.48 14.76 -25.53
C GLU A 468 11.97 15.04 -25.55
N ARG A 469 11.14 14.01 -25.78
CA ARG A 469 9.68 14.17 -25.87
C ARG A 469 9.02 14.34 -24.51
N TRP A 470 9.42 13.53 -23.54
CA TRP A 470 8.83 13.46 -22.20
C TRP A 470 9.83 13.87 -21.11
N THR A 471 10.29 15.12 -21.22
CA THR A 471 11.16 15.78 -20.24
C THR A 471 10.49 15.86 -18.85
N PRO A 472 11.27 15.99 -17.76
CA PRO A 472 10.69 16.11 -16.42
C PRO A 472 9.66 17.24 -16.28
N GLU A 473 9.81 18.32 -17.04
CA GLU A 473 8.89 19.47 -17.05
C GLU A 473 7.50 19.16 -17.65
N ASN A 474 7.38 18.13 -18.49
CA ASN A 474 6.12 17.81 -19.20
C ASN A 474 5.62 16.36 -19.02
N ALA A 475 6.36 15.52 -18.30
CA ALA A 475 6.04 14.10 -18.11
C ALA A 475 4.68 13.85 -17.45
N PHE A 476 4.19 14.77 -16.61
CA PHE A 476 2.85 14.72 -16.03
C PHE A 476 1.72 14.65 -17.08
N GLY A 477 1.97 15.16 -18.29
CA GLY A 477 1.03 15.11 -19.42
C GLY A 477 0.92 13.72 -20.07
N TYR A 478 1.82 12.78 -19.74
CA TYR A 478 1.82 11.46 -20.35
C TYR A 478 0.55 10.67 -20.07
N SER A 479 -0.01 10.76 -18.86
CA SER A 479 -1.25 10.05 -18.51
C SER A 479 -2.42 10.44 -19.42
N ARG A 480 -2.52 11.71 -19.82
CA ARG A 480 -3.53 12.18 -20.78
C ARG A 480 -3.25 11.65 -22.18
N TYR A 481 -2.01 11.72 -22.64
CA TYR A 481 -1.60 11.19 -23.95
C TYR A 481 -1.87 9.69 -24.06
N TRP A 482 -1.51 8.92 -23.03
CA TRP A 482 -1.76 7.49 -22.97
C TRP A 482 -3.25 7.16 -22.91
N ALA A 483 -4.03 7.88 -22.10
CA ALA A 483 -5.47 7.69 -22.00
C ALA A 483 -6.19 8.03 -23.32
N GLU A 484 -5.77 9.08 -24.03
CA GLU A 484 -6.31 9.44 -25.35
C GLU A 484 -6.09 8.33 -26.38
N LYS A 485 -4.88 7.75 -26.42
CA LYS A 485 -4.54 6.62 -27.29
C LYS A 485 -5.34 5.35 -26.97
N THR A 486 -5.64 5.11 -25.70
CA THR A 486 -6.22 3.85 -25.21
C THR A 486 -7.74 3.88 -25.16
N PHE A 487 -8.33 4.99 -24.71
CA PHE A 487 -9.77 5.14 -24.44
C PHE A 487 -10.44 6.24 -25.27
N GLY A 488 -9.68 6.96 -26.10
CA GLY A 488 -10.17 8.05 -26.94
C GLY A 488 -10.13 9.43 -26.26
N PRO A 489 -10.19 10.50 -27.06
CA PRO A 489 -10.00 11.86 -26.60
C PRO A 489 -11.08 12.37 -25.64
N GLU A 490 -12.31 11.83 -25.71
CA GLU A 490 -13.43 12.24 -24.85
C GLU A 490 -13.23 11.86 -23.38
N LEU A 491 -12.53 10.75 -23.12
CA LEU A 491 -12.28 10.23 -21.77
C LEU A 491 -10.88 10.57 -21.24
N ALA A 492 -9.99 11.02 -22.13
CA ALA A 492 -8.57 11.18 -21.86
C ALA A 492 -8.26 11.99 -20.60
N GLU A 493 -8.86 13.18 -20.44
CA GLU A 493 -8.57 14.04 -19.29
C GLU A 493 -9.11 13.45 -17.98
N ARG A 494 -10.33 12.90 -18.00
CA ARG A 494 -10.95 12.32 -16.80
C ARG A 494 -10.16 11.11 -16.29
N ILE A 495 -9.64 10.29 -17.21
CA ILE A 495 -8.77 9.15 -16.86
C ILE A 495 -7.38 9.64 -16.42
N ALA A 496 -6.84 10.69 -17.03
CA ALA A 496 -5.57 11.27 -16.63
C ALA A 496 -5.63 11.85 -15.20
N GLU A 497 -6.71 12.54 -14.85
CA GLU A 497 -6.96 13.03 -13.49
C GLU A 497 -6.98 11.88 -12.48
N ILE A 498 -7.63 10.76 -12.81
CA ILE A 498 -7.65 9.56 -11.97
C ILE A 498 -6.22 9.02 -11.77
N LYS A 499 -5.45 8.86 -12.84
CA LYS A 499 -4.08 8.32 -12.77
C LYS A 499 -3.14 9.25 -12.01
N ARG A 500 -3.17 10.56 -12.26
CA ARG A 500 -2.34 11.54 -11.55
C ARG A 500 -2.59 11.49 -10.04
N GLU A 501 -3.86 11.47 -9.64
CA GLU A 501 -4.22 11.40 -8.22
C GLU A 501 -3.87 10.06 -7.57
N TYR A 502 -4.06 8.94 -8.30
CA TYR A 502 -3.59 7.62 -7.88
C TYR A 502 -2.09 7.63 -7.57
N TYR A 503 -1.28 8.23 -8.45
CA TYR A 503 0.17 8.32 -8.24
C TYR A 503 0.55 9.24 -7.09
N ARG A 504 -0.10 10.41 -6.94
CA ARG A 504 0.13 11.33 -5.81
C ARG A 504 -0.12 10.62 -4.48
N LEU A 505 -1.25 9.94 -4.36
CA LEU A 505 -1.59 9.18 -3.15
C LEU A 505 -0.58 8.06 -2.92
N ALA A 506 -0.19 7.31 -3.94
CA ALA A 506 0.77 6.23 -3.80
C ALA A 506 2.21 6.71 -3.50
N ALA A 507 2.57 7.93 -3.91
CA ALA A 507 3.86 8.54 -3.58
C ALA A 507 4.00 8.73 -2.06
N ALA A 508 2.94 9.09 -1.35
CA ALA A 508 2.94 9.26 0.12
C ALA A 508 2.69 7.94 0.87
N GLY A 509 3.16 6.81 0.35
CA GLY A 509 2.91 5.47 0.88
C GLY A 509 2.19 4.60 -0.13
N LYS A 510 2.90 3.62 -0.70
CA LYS A 510 2.33 2.64 -1.63
C LYS A 510 1.20 1.87 -0.95
N PRO A 511 0.20 1.38 -1.68
CA PRO A 511 -0.89 0.58 -1.10
C PRO A 511 -0.39 -0.57 -0.21
N GLU A 512 0.66 -1.27 -0.64
CA GLU A 512 1.29 -2.36 0.08
C GLU A 512 2.07 -1.91 1.32
N HIS A 513 2.46 -0.63 1.40
CA HIS A 513 3.34 -0.08 2.43
C HIS A 513 2.62 0.72 3.50
N VAL A 514 1.34 1.06 3.27
CA VAL A 514 0.57 1.98 4.11
C VAL A 514 0.53 1.58 5.59
N PHE A 515 0.60 0.28 5.90
CA PHE A 515 0.63 -0.23 7.28
C PHE A 515 1.92 0.13 8.04
N ALA A 516 2.98 0.51 7.33
CA ALA A 516 4.30 0.81 7.87
C ALA A 516 4.67 2.29 7.79
N VAL A 517 3.74 3.15 7.37
CA VAL A 517 3.90 4.61 7.34
C VAL A 517 3.11 5.20 8.50
N GLU A 518 3.74 6.12 9.22
CA GLU A 518 3.08 6.83 10.33
C GLU A 518 2.21 7.95 9.77
N PHE A 519 0.91 7.88 10.07
CA PHE A 519 -0.08 8.91 9.78
C PHE A 519 -0.79 9.29 11.08
N THR A 520 -1.05 10.59 11.24
CA THR A 520 -2.05 11.11 12.19
C THR A 520 -3.44 10.62 11.81
N ASP A 521 -4.40 10.61 12.74
CA ASP A 521 -5.79 10.23 12.42
C ASP A 521 -6.39 11.20 11.40
N ALA A 522 -6.08 12.50 11.50
CA ALA A 522 -6.51 13.49 10.51
C ALA A 522 -5.97 13.18 9.09
N GLU A 523 -4.71 12.76 8.97
CA GLU A 523 -4.14 12.35 7.67
C GLU A 523 -4.77 11.06 7.14
N LYS A 524 -5.09 10.09 8.01
CA LYS A 524 -5.79 8.85 7.62
C LYS A 524 -7.17 9.17 7.06
N ASP A 525 -7.94 10.00 7.75
CA ASP A 525 -9.28 10.42 7.33
C ASP A 525 -9.24 11.19 6.01
N ALA A 526 -8.34 12.17 5.88
CA ALA A 526 -8.17 12.92 4.63
C ALA A 526 -7.78 12.00 3.47
N ARG A 527 -6.87 11.04 3.70
CA ARG A 527 -6.44 10.08 2.71
C ARG A 527 -7.55 9.11 2.30
N ILE A 528 -8.38 8.65 3.23
CA ILE A 528 -9.57 7.84 2.92
C ILE A 528 -10.53 8.65 2.04
N ALA A 529 -10.83 9.89 2.42
CA ALA A 529 -11.71 10.77 1.65
C ALA A 529 -11.19 11.02 0.22
N ASP A 530 -9.89 11.23 0.05
CA ASP A 530 -9.25 11.37 -1.27
C ASP A 530 -9.45 10.09 -2.11
N TYR A 531 -9.25 8.91 -1.52
CA TYR A 531 -9.46 7.63 -2.21
C TYR A 531 -10.94 7.35 -2.53
N GLU A 532 -11.87 7.72 -1.67
CA GLU A 532 -13.32 7.62 -1.92
C GLU A 532 -13.74 8.53 -3.08
N ALA A 533 -13.25 9.77 -3.09
CA ALA A 533 -13.46 10.70 -4.20
C ALA A 533 -12.87 10.14 -5.50
N LEU A 534 -11.70 9.50 -5.44
CA LEU A 534 -11.06 8.86 -6.59
C LEU A 534 -11.88 7.66 -7.12
N MET A 535 -12.41 6.81 -6.24
CA MET A 535 -13.31 5.71 -6.63
C MET A 535 -14.59 6.24 -7.29
N ALA A 536 -15.17 7.33 -6.78
CA ALA A 536 -16.34 7.96 -7.38
C ALA A 536 -16.05 8.50 -8.80
N LYS A 537 -14.85 9.06 -9.03
CA LYS A 537 -14.41 9.47 -10.38
C LYS A 537 -14.32 8.27 -11.33
N VAL A 538 -13.78 7.13 -10.87
CA VAL A 538 -13.74 5.88 -11.65
C VAL A 538 -15.15 5.42 -12.04
N ASP A 539 -16.07 5.37 -11.08
CA ASP A 539 -17.45 4.94 -11.32
C ASP A 539 -18.18 5.87 -12.29
N ALA A 540 -17.93 7.18 -12.21
CA ALA A 540 -18.50 8.17 -13.14
C ALA A 540 -17.96 8.02 -14.57
N VAL A 541 -16.73 7.52 -14.77
CA VAL A 541 -16.14 7.30 -16.09
C VAL A 541 -16.63 5.99 -16.70
N LYS A 542 -16.82 4.95 -15.89
CA LYS A 542 -17.12 3.57 -16.32
C LYS A 542 -18.26 3.48 -17.34
N GLY A 543 -19.37 4.19 -17.12
CA GLY A 543 -20.53 4.17 -18.01
C GLY A 543 -20.31 4.79 -19.39
N ALA A 544 -19.26 5.61 -19.56
CA ALA A 544 -18.90 6.24 -20.82
C ALA A 544 -17.82 5.48 -21.61
N VAL A 545 -17.22 4.45 -21.01
CA VAL A 545 -16.22 3.60 -21.68
C VAL A 545 -16.92 2.71 -22.72
N PRO A 546 -16.44 2.64 -23.98
CA PRO A 546 -16.98 1.74 -24.99
C PRO A 546 -17.04 0.29 -24.51
N ALA A 547 -18.05 -0.47 -24.93
CA ALA A 547 -18.30 -1.83 -24.45
C ALA A 547 -17.08 -2.75 -24.68
N GLU A 548 -16.43 -2.61 -25.82
CA GLU A 548 -15.23 -3.34 -26.21
C GLU A 548 -13.97 -3.00 -25.38
N LEU A 549 -14.00 -1.90 -24.62
CA LEU A 549 -12.90 -1.44 -23.76
C LEU A 549 -13.21 -1.59 -22.27
N GLN A 550 -14.35 -2.17 -21.89
CA GLN A 550 -14.72 -2.34 -20.48
C GLN A 550 -13.73 -3.23 -19.72
N ASP A 551 -13.29 -4.34 -20.32
CA ASP A 551 -12.28 -5.22 -19.73
C ASP A 551 -10.92 -4.52 -19.60
N ALA A 552 -10.53 -3.73 -20.60
CA ALA A 552 -9.31 -2.92 -20.57
C ALA A 552 -9.38 -1.84 -19.48
N PHE A 553 -10.50 -1.12 -19.37
CA PHE A 553 -10.71 -0.12 -18.33
C PHE A 553 -10.71 -0.74 -16.93
N PHE A 554 -11.34 -1.91 -16.77
CA PHE A 554 -11.34 -2.59 -15.48
C PHE A 554 -9.91 -2.91 -15.02
N GLN A 555 -9.11 -3.53 -15.89
CA GLN A 555 -7.78 -3.98 -15.51
C GLN A 555 -6.73 -2.85 -15.41
N LEU A 556 -6.86 -1.79 -16.22
CA LEU A 556 -5.89 -0.68 -16.28
C LEU A 556 -6.21 0.47 -15.32
N ILE A 557 -7.48 0.67 -14.96
CA ILE A 557 -7.94 1.82 -14.16
C ILE A 557 -8.71 1.38 -12.92
N GLU A 558 -9.82 0.65 -13.07
CA GLU A 558 -10.73 0.38 -11.95
C GLU A 558 -10.08 -0.47 -10.86
N TYR A 559 -9.45 -1.58 -11.25
CA TYR A 559 -8.81 -2.51 -10.33
C TYR A 559 -7.69 -1.87 -9.50
N PRO A 560 -6.65 -1.22 -10.09
CA PRO A 560 -5.58 -0.64 -9.29
C PRO A 560 -6.07 0.47 -8.36
N VAL A 561 -7.00 1.32 -8.82
CA VAL A 561 -7.55 2.41 -8.00
C VAL A 561 -8.37 1.87 -6.83
N LYS A 562 -9.34 0.99 -7.10
CA LYS A 562 -10.21 0.45 -6.03
C LYS A 562 -9.45 -0.49 -5.11
N GLY A 563 -8.47 -1.25 -5.62
CA GLY A 563 -7.57 -2.07 -4.81
C GLY A 563 -6.79 -1.21 -3.81
N ALA A 564 -6.15 -0.14 -4.29
CA ALA A 564 -5.42 0.80 -3.45
C ALA A 564 -6.31 1.48 -2.41
N ALA A 565 -7.48 1.98 -2.82
CA ALA A 565 -8.44 2.62 -1.92
C ALA A 565 -8.87 1.69 -0.77
N ASN A 566 -9.29 0.47 -1.11
CA ASN A 566 -9.71 -0.49 -0.11
C ASN A 566 -8.55 -0.95 0.80
N MET A 567 -7.31 -0.98 0.32
CA MET A 567 -6.15 -1.31 1.17
C MET A 567 -5.91 -0.26 2.25
N ASN A 568 -6.08 1.02 1.91
CA ASN A 568 -5.99 2.12 2.86
C ASN A 568 -7.14 2.07 3.89
N ILE A 569 -8.39 1.97 3.42
CA ILE A 569 -9.58 1.87 4.29
C ILE A 569 -9.44 0.68 5.24
N LYS A 570 -9.10 -0.51 4.71
CA LYS A 570 -8.88 -1.73 5.51
C LYS A 570 -7.87 -1.50 6.62
N THR A 571 -6.73 -0.89 6.30
CA THR A 571 -5.60 -0.75 7.23
C THR A 571 -5.89 0.29 8.30
N PHE A 572 -6.35 1.48 7.91
CA PHE A 572 -6.57 2.59 8.84
C PHE A 572 -7.78 2.37 9.72
N ARG A 573 -8.93 2.01 9.15
CA ARG A 573 -10.15 1.79 9.94
C ARG A 573 -10.01 0.63 10.91
N ALA A 574 -9.18 -0.37 10.59
CA ALA A 574 -8.85 -1.42 11.55
C ALA A 574 -8.08 -0.88 12.76
N ALA A 575 -7.00 -0.12 12.53
CA ALA A 575 -6.20 0.48 13.60
C ALA A 575 -7.02 1.47 14.46
N GLU A 576 -7.79 2.34 13.82
CA GLU A 576 -8.65 3.33 14.49
C GLU A 576 -9.78 2.65 15.27
N SER A 577 -10.34 1.54 14.77
CA SER A 577 -11.36 0.79 15.51
C SER A 577 -10.83 0.34 16.87
N MET A 578 -9.58 -0.14 16.93
CA MET A 578 -8.95 -0.58 18.17
C MET A 578 -8.62 0.59 19.11
N LYS A 579 -8.19 1.73 18.55
CA LYS A 579 -7.97 2.98 19.29
C LYS A 579 -9.27 3.46 19.95
N LEU A 580 -10.35 3.55 19.17
CA LEU A 580 -11.69 3.94 19.61
C LEU A 580 -12.28 2.95 20.63
N ALA A 581 -12.07 1.66 20.42
CA ALA A 581 -12.50 0.63 21.37
C ALA A 581 -11.82 0.81 22.74
N SER A 582 -10.52 1.10 22.74
CA SER A 582 -9.76 1.37 23.96
C SER A 582 -10.23 2.64 24.68
N ALA A 583 -10.73 3.62 23.93
CA ALA A 583 -11.34 4.85 24.44
C ALA A 583 -12.83 4.69 24.83
N GLY A 584 -13.42 3.51 24.69
CA GLY A 584 -14.83 3.27 25.01
C GLY A 584 -15.82 3.88 24.01
N GLU A 585 -15.36 4.32 22.83
CA GLU A 585 -16.18 4.87 21.74
C GLU A 585 -16.85 3.74 20.94
N ARG A 586 -17.77 3.03 21.61
CA ARG A 586 -18.41 1.79 21.13
C ARG A 586 -18.87 1.87 19.67
N ASP A 587 -19.73 2.82 19.35
CA ASP A 587 -20.45 2.84 18.07
C ASP A 587 -19.48 3.14 16.92
N LYS A 588 -18.59 4.13 17.09
CA LYS A 588 -17.55 4.45 16.10
C LYS A 588 -16.56 3.30 15.92
N ALA A 589 -16.13 2.67 17.01
CA ALA A 589 -15.21 1.54 16.95
C ALA A 589 -15.79 0.37 16.13
N LEU A 590 -17.06 0.02 16.37
CA LEU A 590 -17.72 -1.06 15.64
C LEU A 590 -18.01 -0.69 14.19
N ALA A 591 -18.35 0.58 13.90
CA ALA A 591 -18.52 1.06 12.53
C ALA A 591 -17.23 0.96 11.72
N TYR A 592 -16.11 1.45 12.27
CA TYR A 592 -14.81 1.39 11.60
C TYR A 592 -14.31 -0.06 11.44
N ALA A 593 -14.59 -0.92 12.42
CA ALA A 593 -14.32 -2.36 12.28
C ALA A 593 -15.09 -2.98 11.09
N ALA A 594 -16.37 -2.60 10.90
CA ALA A 594 -17.17 -3.07 9.77
C ALA A 594 -16.68 -2.49 8.43
N GLU A 595 -16.29 -1.22 8.38
CA GLU A 595 -15.68 -0.59 7.19
C GLU A 595 -14.40 -1.32 6.76
N ALA A 596 -13.50 -1.61 7.70
CA ALA A 596 -12.26 -2.32 7.41
C ALA A 596 -12.52 -3.72 6.82
N ARG A 597 -13.47 -4.46 7.39
CA ARG A 597 -13.90 -5.79 6.92
C ARG A 597 -14.51 -5.73 5.53
N ARG A 598 -15.32 -4.70 5.25
CA ARG A 598 -15.90 -4.47 3.91
C ARG A 598 -14.82 -4.22 2.88
N ALA A 599 -13.86 -3.37 3.21
CA ALA A 599 -12.76 -3.05 2.31
C ALA A 599 -11.92 -4.28 1.97
N TYR A 600 -11.64 -5.15 2.95
CA TYR A 600 -10.97 -6.42 2.69
C TYR A 600 -11.74 -7.31 1.70
N ARG A 601 -13.07 -7.44 1.86
CA ARG A 601 -13.90 -8.23 0.94
C ARG A 601 -13.98 -7.62 -0.46
N ASN A 602 -14.04 -6.30 -0.57
CA ASN A 602 -13.97 -5.62 -1.86
C ASN A 602 -12.67 -5.97 -2.61
N ILE A 603 -11.53 -6.04 -1.91
CA ILE A 603 -10.25 -6.46 -2.51
C ILE A 603 -10.36 -7.90 -3.05
N THR A 604 -10.90 -8.83 -2.26
CA THR A 604 -11.04 -10.23 -2.70
C THR A 604 -11.94 -10.36 -3.92
N ASP A 605 -13.06 -9.64 -3.95
CA ASP A 605 -14.03 -9.67 -5.05
C ASP A 605 -13.48 -9.05 -6.33
N LEU A 606 -12.79 -7.90 -6.20
CA LEU A 606 -12.10 -7.26 -7.31
C LEU A 606 -11.06 -8.20 -7.93
N THR A 607 -10.26 -8.90 -7.11
CA THR A 607 -9.28 -9.86 -7.61
C THR A 607 -9.94 -11.08 -8.26
N ALA A 608 -11.06 -11.57 -7.71
CA ALA A 608 -11.80 -12.68 -8.33
C ALA A 608 -12.36 -12.27 -9.71
N HIS A 609 -12.92 -11.07 -9.82
CA HIS A 609 -13.41 -10.52 -11.09
C HIS A 609 -12.27 -10.30 -12.10
N TYR A 610 -11.10 -9.82 -11.68
CA TYR A 610 -9.93 -9.70 -12.55
C TYR A 610 -9.52 -11.06 -13.14
N ASN A 611 -9.45 -12.09 -12.30
CA ASN A 611 -8.97 -13.39 -12.75
C ASN A 611 -10.00 -14.14 -13.60
N THR A 612 -11.29 -14.04 -13.26
CA THR A 612 -12.31 -14.95 -13.85
C THR A 612 -13.46 -14.24 -14.57
N GLY A 613 -13.66 -12.94 -14.32
CA GLY A 613 -14.79 -12.18 -14.81
C GLY A 613 -14.53 -11.42 -16.12
N ILE A 614 -13.32 -10.89 -16.31
CA ILE A 614 -12.95 -10.14 -17.53
C ILE A 614 -12.37 -11.05 -18.61
N ALA A 615 -12.53 -10.66 -19.88
CA ALA A 615 -11.96 -11.32 -21.06
C ALA A 615 -12.20 -12.84 -21.10
N GLY A 616 -13.35 -13.30 -20.60
CA GLY A 616 -13.70 -14.73 -20.52
C GLY A 616 -12.76 -15.56 -19.62
N GLY A 617 -12.14 -14.94 -18.61
CA GLY A 617 -11.19 -15.61 -17.71
C GLY A 617 -9.78 -15.76 -18.27
N LYS A 618 -9.44 -15.00 -19.32
CA LYS A 618 -8.09 -14.99 -19.94
C LYS A 618 -6.98 -14.76 -18.91
N TRP A 619 -7.23 -13.95 -17.89
CA TRP A 619 -6.25 -13.55 -16.88
C TRP A 619 -6.31 -14.37 -15.59
N ASN A 620 -6.90 -15.57 -15.62
CA ASN A 620 -7.03 -16.40 -14.43
C ASN A 620 -5.66 -16.83 -13.89
N GLY A 621 -5.35 -16.38 -12.67
CA GLY A 621 -4.07 -16.60 -12.00
C GLY A 621 -3.04 -15.50 -12.22
N MET A 622 -3.35 -14.46 -13.00
CA MET A 622 -2.46 -13.33 -13.28
C MET A 622 -2.51 -12.24 -12.19
N MET A 623 -3.44 -12.33 -11.25
CA MET A 623 -3.60 -11.28 -10.24
C MET A 623 -3.78 -11.85 -8.84
N SER A 624 -2.94 -11.40 -7.91
CA SER A 624 -2.99 -11.75 -6.49
C SER A 624 -2.98 -10.49 -5.63
N HIS A 625 -4.00 -10.28 -4.80
CA HIS A 625 -4.02 -9.21 -3.80
C HIS A 625 -3.19 -9.53 -2.53
N LYS A 626 -2.58 -10.70 -2.49
CA LYS A 626 -1.78 -11.18 -1.33
C LYS A 626 -0.53 -11.92 -1.79
N PRO A 627 0.34 -11.26 -2.60
CA PRO A 627 1.62 -11.86 -2.97
C PRO A 627 2.36 -12.33 -1.71
N ARG A 628 3.00 -13.50 -1.78
CA ARG A 628 3.66 -14.20 -0.65
C ARG A 628 2.79 -14.54 0.57
N ASN A 629 1.49 -14.24 0.57
CA ASN A 629 0.60 -14.37 1.73
C ASN A 629 1.11 -13.66 3.00
N LEU A 630 1.70 -12.46 2.87
CA LEU A 630 2.14 -11.68 4.04
C LEU A 630 0.94 -11.21 4.89
N ALA A 631 1.14 -11.12 6.20
CA ALA A 631 0.06 -10.86 7.16
C ALA A 631 -0.71 -9.55 6.90
N HIS A 632 -0.03 -8.48 6.48
CA HIS A 632 -0.65 -7.18 6.20
C HIS A 632 -1.61 -7.19 5.01
N PHE A 633 -1.51 -8.17 4.10
CA PHE A 633 -2.50 -8.35 3.03
C PHE A 633 -3.80 -8.98 3.55
N GLY A 634 -3.73 -9.75 4.64
CA GLY A 634 -4.90 -10.30 5.33
C GLY A 634 -5.74 -9.22 6.03
N MET A 635 -6.80 -9.66 6.71
CA MET A 635 -7.61 -8.80 7.55
C MET A 635 -6.88 -8.52 8.88
N PRO A 636 -6.57 -7.25 9.23
CA PRO A 636 -6.01 -6.92 10.53
C PRO A 636 -7.02 -7.17 11.66
N GLU A 637 -6.53 -7.15 12.90
CA GLU A 637 -7.41 -7.14 14.07
C GLU A 637 -8.32 -5.90 14.06
N THR A 638 -9.56 -6.08 14.51
CA THR A 638 -10.59 -5.03 14.54
C THR A 638 -11.38 -5.11 15.83
N ALA A 639 -11.95 -3.98 16.24
CA ALA A 639 -12.77 -3.93 17.44
C ALA A 639 -13.94 -4.94 17.41
N THR A 640 -14.22 -5.47 18.59
CA THR A 640 -15.39 -6.30 18.89
C THR A 640 -16.13 -5.68 20.06
N ALA A 641 -17.39 -6.04 20.28
CA ALA A 641 -18.14 -5.48 21.39
C ALA A 641 -17.53 -5.83 22.76
N THR A 642 -16.79 -6.94 22.85
CA THR A 642 -16.05 -7.35 24.05
C THR A 642 -14.72 -6.64 24.23
N SER A 643 -14.16 -6.04 23.17
CA SER A 643 -12.92 -5.25 23.26
C SER A 643 -13.17 -3.78 23.60
N ILE A 644 -14.43 -3.36 23.70
CA ILE A 644 -14.78 -1.98 24.06
C ILE A 644 -14.52 -1.76 25.54
N ASN A 645 -13.77 -0.70 25.86
CA ASN A 645 -13.59 -0.26 27.22
C ASN A 645 -14.93 0.17 27.83
N SER A 646 -15.24 -0.34 29.03
CA SER A 646 -16.48 -0.02 29.73
C SER A 646 -16.60 1.46 30.13
N VAL A 647 -15.47 2.18 30.15
CA VAL A 647 -15.42 3.61 30.48
C VAL A 647 -15.04 4.39 29.21
N LYS A 648 -15.86 5.38 28.87
CA LYS A 648 -15.54 6.32 27.80
C LYS A 648 -14.43 7.27 28.28
N MET A 649 -13.38 7.38 27.48
CA MET A 649 -12.18 8.17 27.77
C MET A 649 -12.02 9.26 26.72
N GLU A 650 -11.59 10.46 27.15
CA GLU A 650 -11.16 11.49 26.22
C GLU A 650 -9.83 11.11 25.58
N MET A 651 -9.77 11.19 24.25
CA MET A 651 -8.56 10.94 23.47
C MET A 651 -7.68 12.19 23.48
N ASP A 652 -6.35 12.00 23.48
CA ASP A 652 -5.42 13.12 23.39
C ASP A 652 -5.60 13.90 22.09
N PRO A 653 -5.52 15.25 22.15
CA PRO A 653 -5.49 16.05 20.94
C PRO A 653 -4.22 15.71 20.15
N GLU A 654 -4.37 15.56 18.83
CA GLU A 654 -3.23 15.40 17.94
C GLU A 654 -2.48 16.72 17.80
N ALA A 655 -1.16 16.64 17.55
CA ALA A 655 -0.37 17.83 17.30
C ALA A 655 -0.88 18.55 16.06
N GLU A 656 -1.21 19.83 16.23
CA GLU A 656 -1.55 20.67 15.08
C GLU A 656 -0.34 20.80 14.16
N TYR A 657 -0.60 20.78 12.86
CA TYR A 657 0.43 20.98 11.85
C TYR A 657 -0.06 21.83 10.69
N THR A 658 0.89 22.38 9.93
CA THR A 658 0.62 23.08 8.67
C THR A 658 1.54 22.55 7.59
N ILE A 659 0.97 22.26 6.42
CA ILE A 659 1.72 21.91 5.21
C ILE A 659 1.70 23.11 4.26
N ILE A 660 2.88 23.55 3.84
CA ILE A 660 3.06 24.61 2.85
C ILE A 660 3.63 23.97 1.58
N PRO A 661 2.91 24.00 0.45
CA PRO A 661 3.41 23.46 -0.82
C PRO A 661 4.77 24.07 -1.20
N ALA A 662 5.66 23.29 -1.84
CA ALA A 662 6.95 23.82 -2.30
C ALA A 662 6.80 24.96 -3.32
N THR A 663 5.67 25.07 -3.99
CA THR A 663 5.36 26.16 -4.93
C THR A 663 5.04 27.49 -4.25
N ASP A 664 4.77 27.49 -2.95
CA ASP A 664 4.26 28.65 -2.21
C ASP A 664 5.40 29.47 -1.57
N TYR A 665 6.58 29.46 -2.21
CA TYR A 665 7.69 30.32 -1.82
C TYR A 665 7.33 31.79 -2.07
N THR A 666 7.73 32.65 -1.14
CA THR A 666 7.57 34.11 -1.21
C THR A 666 8.69 34.80 -1.96
N SER A 667 9.84 34.14 -2.10
CA SER A 667 11.03 34.65 -2.80
C SER A 667 11.94 33.49 -3.20
N MET A 668 12.66 33.64 -4.32
CA MET A 668 13.58 32.63 -4.86
C MET A 668 14.86 33.27 -5.41
N ASN A 669 15.96 32.51 -5.38
CA ASN A 669 17.20 32.83 -6.08
C ASN A 669 17.77 31.58 -6.76
N GLY A 670 18.07 31.67 -8.05
CA GLY A 670 18.58 30.55 -8.87
C GLY A 670 17.54 30.04 -9.87
N SER A 671 17.89 29.02 -10.65
CA SER A 671 17.08 28.47 -11.73
C SER A 671 16.15 27.36 -11.24
N PHE A 672 15.28 27.68 -10.29
CA PHE A 672 14.26 26.72 -9.83
C PHE A 672 13.14 26.57 -10.86
N VAL A 673 12.68 25.35 -11.05
CA VAL A 673 11.47 25.02 -11.81
C VAL A 673 10.54 24.17 -10.96
N THR A 674 9.25 24.21 -11.28
CA THR A 674 8.25 23.28 -10.74
C THR A 674 8.11 22.09 -11.69
N LEU A 675 8.19 20.89 -11.14
CA LEU A 675 7.95 19.63 -11.82
C LEU A 675 6.60 19.06 -11.32
N GLU A 676 5.57 19.20 -12.14
CA GLU A 676 4.22 18.69 -11.85
C GLU A 676 4.22 17.14 -11.83
N GLY A 677 3.36 16.53 -11.02
CA GLY A 677 3.28 15.08 -10.85
C GLY A 677 4.38 14.44 -9.97
N LEU A 678 5.26 15.25 -9.34
CA LEU A 678 6.46 14.78 -8.64
C LEU A 678 6.41 15.06 -7.13
N GLY A 679 6.64 14.02 -6.33
CA GLY A 679 6.70 14.10 -4.87
C GLY A 679 5.33 13.96 -4.20
N VAL A 680 5.32 13.95 -2.87
CA VAL A 680 4.10 13.73 -2.07
C VAL A 680 3.09 14.88 -2.15
N SER A 681 3.53 16.05 -2.59
CA SER A 681 2.69 17.24 -2.83
C SER A 681 2.16 17.38 -4.26
N ASP A 682 2.49 16.44 -5.15
CA ASP A 682 2.26 16.51 -6.61
C ASP A 682 3.09 17.59 -7.34
N ARG A 683 3.81 18.48 -6.64
CA ARG A 683 4.50 19.63 -7.25
C ARG A 683 5.88 19.86 -6.63
N GLY A 684 6.87 19.13 -7.12
CA GLY A 684 8.26 19.25 -6.67
C GLY A 684 8.96 20.49 -7.25
N VAL A 685 9.78 21.17 -6.45
CA VAL A 685 10.58 22.34 -6.88
C VAL A 685 12.07 22.02 -6.78
N THR A 686 12.81 22.20 -7.88
CA THR A 686 14.23 21.85 -7.95
C THR A 686 15.00 22.76 -8.90
N VAL A 687 16.33 22.78 -8.78
CA VAL A 687 17.20 23.45 -9.76
C VAL A 687 17.34 22.54 -10.98
N TRP A 688 16.82 22.98 -12.12
CA TRP A 688 16.79 22.21 -13.35
C TRP A 688 17.07 23.08 -14.59
N PRO A 689 17.80 22.58 -15.62
CA PRO A 689 18.58 21.34 -15.65
C PRO A 689 19.61 21.25 -14.51
N LEU A 690 20.10 20.04 -14.21
CA LEU A 690 21.01 19.83 -13.08
C LEU A 690 22.25 20.73 -13.14
N ASP A 691 22.45 21.52 -12.10
CA ASP A 691 23.68 22.29 -11.90
C ASP A 691 24.67 21.50 -11.04
N MET A 692 25.66 20.89 -11.67
CA MET A 692 26.67 20.04 -11.05
C MET A 692 27.70 20.79 -10.18
N LYS A 693 27.33 21.94 -9.59
CA LYS A 693 28.18 22.72 -8.68
C LYS A 693 27.88 22.38 -7.23
N LYS A 694 28.93 22.42 -6.39
CA LYS A 694 28.80 22.47 -4.93
C LYS A 694 28.81 23.91 -4.47
N TYR A 695 27.75 24.34 -3.80
CA TYR A 695 27.63 25.69 -3.30
C TYR A 695 28.05 25.81 -1.83
N ALA A 696 28.62 26.98 -1.49
CA ALA A 696 28.64 27.45 -0.11
C ALA A 696 27.30 28.15 0.17
N VAL A 697 26.83 28.11 1.42
CA VAL A 697 25.50 28.66 1.82
C VAL A 697 25.26 30.08 1.30
N SER A 698 26.27 30.96 1.34
CA SER A 698 26.17 32.36 0.90
C SER A 698 25.99 32.57 -0.61
N ARG A 699 26.18 31.54 -1.42
CA ARG A 699 26.09 31.59 -2.90
C ARG A 699 25.13 30.55 -3.47
N ALA A 700 24.47 29.78 -2.62
CA ALA A 700 23.57 28.72 -3.03
C ALA A 700 22.24 29.28 -3.56
N PRO A 701 21.65 28.65 -4.57
CA PRO A 701 20.23 28.84 -4.87
C PRO A 701 19.37 28.62 -3.63
N TYR A 702 18.33 29.42 -3.43
CA TYR A 702 17.42 29.29 -2.29
C TYR A 702 15.97 29.59 -2.62
N LEU A 703 15.09 29.10 -1.75
CA LEU A 703 13.66 29.40 -1.68
C LEU A 703 13.36 29.98 -0.28
N GLU A 704 12.46 30.95 -0.18
CA GLU A 704 12.03 31.56 1.09
C GLU A 704 10.52 31.41 1.29
N TYR A 705 10.09 30.91 2.44
CA TYR A 705 8.70 30.64 2.78
C TYR A 705 8.27 31.44 4.02
N ASP A 706 6.98 31.73 4.12
CA ASP A 706 6.33 32.18 5.35
C ASP A 706 5.78 30.98 6.09
N ILE A 707 6.23 30.76 7.34
CA ILE A 707 5.80 29.63 8.18
C ILE A 707 5.10 30.12 9.44
N PRO A 708 3.94 29.54 9.83
CA PRO A 708 3.31 29.84 11.11
C PRO A 708 4.07 29.15 12.26
N VAL A 709 4.16 29.80 13.42
CA VAL A 709 4.74 29.24 14.65
C VAL A 709 3.89 29.67 15.85
N LYS A 710 3.76 28.80 16.86
CA LYS A 710 3.14 29.10 18.16
C LYS A 710 4.20 29.28 19.26
N ALA A 711 3.80 29.88 20.38
CA ALA A 711 4.66 29.96 21.56
C ALA A 711 5.07 28.55 21.99
N GLY A 712 6.35 28.33 22.28
CA GLY A 712 6.91 27.01 22.56
C GLY A 712 7.76 26.47 21.41
N LYS A 713 8.03 25.16 21.47
CA LYS A 713 8.92 24.47 20.53
C LYS A 713 8.14 23.99 19.30
N ASN A 714 8.42 24.61 18.15
CA ASN A 714 7.87 24.21 16.85
C ASN A 714 8.92 23.36 16.12
N THR A 715 8.48 22.39 15.33
CA THR A 715 9.37 21.58 14.49
C THR A 715 9.08 21.87 13.02
N VAL A 716 10.12 22.30 12.30
CA VAL A 716 10.05 22.67 10.88
C VAL A 716 10.81 21.64 10.07
N SER A 717 10.10 20.97 9.16
CA SER A 717 10.61 19.91 8.32
C SER A 717 10.48 20.30 6.85
N VAL A 718 11.62 20.40 6.14
CA VAL A 718 11.63 20.55 4.69
C VAL A 718 11.63 19.17 4.08
N ARG A 719 10.48 18.74 3.53
CA ARG A 719 10.32 17.41 2.93
C ARG A 719 10.77 17.47 1.47
N CYS A 720 11.69 16.59 1.12
CA CYS A 720 12.31 16.46 -0.19
C CYS A 720 12.07 15.06 -0.76
N LEU A 721 12.20 14.90 -2.07
CA LEU A 721 12.17 13.56 -2.69
C LEU A 721 13.30 12.68 -2.10
N PRO A 722 13.09 11.38 -1.83
CA PRO A 722 14.08 10.50 -1.21
C PRO A 722 15.13 9.99 -2.22
N THR A 723 15.61 10.90 -3.08
CA THR A 723 16.68 10.63 -4.05
C THR A 723 18.03 10.42 -3.35
N PHE A 724 18.94 9.75 -4.04
CA PHE A 724 20.35 9.68 -3.65
C PHE A 724 21.15 10.85 -4.22
N PRO A 725 22.36 11.12 -3.67
CA PRO A 725 23.31 12.00 -4.32
C PRO A 725 23.61 11.53 -5.75
N VAL A 726 23.75 12.46 -6.69
CA VAL A 726 23.97 12.14 -8.11
C VAL A 726 25.11 11.15 -8.30
N ASN A 727 26.22 11.32 -7.59
CA ASN A 727 27.32 10.35 -7.56
C ASN A 727 28.12 10.50 -6.26
N THR A 728 29.19 9.72 -6.13
CA THR A 728 30.09 9.69 -4.95
C THR A 728 30.74 11.03 -4.60
N THR A 729 30.66 12.02 -5.49
CA THR A 729 31.17 13.37 -5.24
C THR A 729 30.22 14.19 -4.35
N TYR A 730 28.92 13.89 -4.25
CA TYR A 730 27.94 14.76 -3.56
C TYR A 730 27.32 14.12 -2.31
N ASP A 731 26.70 14.94 -1.45
CA ASP A 731 26.02 14.51 -0.22
C ASP A 731 24.56 15.00 -0.12
N LEU A 732 24.00 15.56 -1.19
CA LEU A 732 22.61 16.02 -1.25
C LEU A 732 22.27 17.04 -0.13
N ARG A 733 23.15 18.03 0.08
CA ARG A 733 23.06 18.95 1.22
C ARG A 733 22.07 20.10 1.01
N VAL A 734 21.35 20.45 2.07
CA VAL A 734 20.49 21.64 2.19
C VAL A 734 20.89 22.46 3.42
N ALA A 735 20.64 23.76 3.41
CA ALA A 735 20.83 24.62 4.58
C ALA A 735 19.56 25.39 4.93
N LEU A 736 19.16 25.31 6.19
CA LEU A 736 17.91 25.89 6.70
C LEU A 736 18.21 27.05 7.65
N SER A 737 17.53 28.18 7.46
CA SER A 737 17.61 29.34 8.35
C SER A 737 16.19 29.84 8.64
N VAL A 738 15.84 29.96 9.91
CA VAL A 738 14.53 30.46 10.37
C VAL A 738 14.72 31.84 10.98
N ASP A 739 13.88 32.80 10.58
CA ASP A 739 13.83 34.17 11.08
C ASP A 739 15.19 34.90 11.05
N GLY A 740 15.98 34.67 10.01
CA GLY A 740 17.32 35.24 9.85
C GLY A 740 18.40 34.66 10.77
N GLY A 741 18.09 33.59 11.52
CA GLY A 741 19.04 32.87 12.35
C GLY A 741 20.14 32.14 11.57
N SER A 742 21.15 31.64 12.28
CA SER A 742 22.26 30.90 11.68
C SER A 742 21.78 29.69 10.88
N ALA A 743 22.23 29.58 9.62
CA ALA A 743 21.84 28.47 8.77
C ALA A 743 22.44 27.15 9.26
N LYS A 744 21.61 26.12 9.41
CA LYS A 744 22.02 24.75 9.73
C LYS A 744 22.08 23.91 8.45
N THR A 745 23.27 23.45 8.10
CA THR A 745 23.46 22.55 6.95
C THR A 745 23.14 21.12 7.36
N ILE A 746 22.30 20.45 6.58
CA ILE A 746 21.83 19.08 6.78
C ILE A 746 22.14 18.29 5.49
N SER A 747 22.69 17.09 5.64
CA SER A 747 22.88 16.14 4.55
C SER A 747 21.65 15.25 4.45
N LEU A 748 21.07 15.12 3.25
CA LEU A 748 19.97 14.20 2.98
C LEU A 748 20.47 12.82 2.50
N LYS A 749 21.78 12.62 2.35
CA LYS A 749 22.34 11.34 1.91
C LYS A 749 21.92 10.18 2.81
N THR A 750 21.38 9.14 2.19
CA THR A 750 21.06 7.85 2.80
C THR A 750 21.88 6.72 2.19
N THR A 751 21.95 5.59 2.90
CA THR A 751 22.48 4.33 2.38
C THR A 751 21.31 3.38 2.14
N ALA A 752 21.17 2.86 0.93
CA ALA A 752 20.09 1.93 0.61
C ALA A 752 20.13 0.72 1.56
N MET A 753 18.97 0.25 2.01
CA MET A 753 18.77 -0.85 2.97
C MET A 753 19.26 -0.60 4.40
N GLU A 754 19.64 0.62 4.76
CA GLU A 754 20.16 0.96 6.08
C GLU A 754 19.52 2.22 6.68
N GLY A 755 19.41 2.25 8.01
CA GLY A 755 19.07 3.45 8.77
C GLY A 755 17.82 4.19 8.26
N LYS A 756 17.99 5.50 8.00
CA LYS A 756 16.91 6.41 7.60
C LYS A 756 16.24 6.02 6.27
N TRP A 757 16.94 5.33 5.36
CA TRP A 757 16.40 4.96 4.04
C TRP A 757 15.11 4.16 4.13
N ASN A 758 15.03 3.21 5.08
CA ASN A 758 13.88 2.34 5.26
C ASN A 758 12.59 3.15 5.48
N GLN A 759 12.66 4.24 6.25
CA GLN A 759 11.52 5.11 6.49
C GLN A 759 11.24 6.01 5.28
N THR A 760 12.28 6.63 4.71
CA THR A 760 12.12 7.65 3.67
C THR A 760 11.51 7.11 2.38
N VAL A 761 11.86 5.87 2.02
CA VAL A 761 11.33 5.23 0.82
C VAL A 761 9.86 4.82 0.98
N LEU A 762 9.45 4.42 2.19
CA LEU A 762 8.06 4.05 2.50
C LEU A 762 7.15 5.27 2.55
N GLN A 763 7.57 6.35 3.19
CA GLN A 763 6.77 7.59 3.32
C GLN A 763 6.83 8.50 2.08
N GLY A 764 7.71 8.20 1.12
CA GLY A 764 7.84 8.97 -0.14
C GLY A 764 8.62 10.27 -0.06
N PHE A 765 9.21 10.58 1.09
CA PHE A 765 10.02 11.78 1.29
C PHE A 765 11.18 11.53 2.26
N ASN A 766 12.24 12.30 2.07
CA ASN A 766 13.33 12.48 3.02
C ASN A 766 13.35 13.94 3.47
N ASP A 767 13.64 14.19 4.73
CA ASP A 767 13.47 15.51 5.32
C ASP A 767 14.75 16.11 5.90
N ALA A 768 14.80 17.43 5.88
CA ALA A 768 15.71 18.23 6.69
C ALA A 768 14.91 18.94 7.78
N THR A 769 15.08 18.51 9.04
CA THR A 769 14.28 18.98 10.17
C THR A 769 15.09 19.81 11.16
N ILE A 770 14.49 20.90 11.65
CA ILE A 770 15.02 21.78 12.69
C ILE A 770 13.93 22.16 13.69
N ASP A 771 14.34 22.40 14.92
CA ASP A 771 13.47 22.97 15.96
C ASP A 771 13.59 24.49 15.98
N TYR A 772 12.48 25.18 16.18
CA TYR A 772 12.40 26.62 16.38
C TYR A 772 11.50 26.95 17.58
N THR A 773 12.08 27.54 18.63
CA THR A 773 11.33 28.01 19.79
C THR A 773 10.87 29.44 19.57
N SER A 774 9.56 29.67 19.58
CA SER A 774 8.96 31.01 19.52
C SER A 774 8.44 31.41 20.91
N THR A 775 8.46 32.70 21.22
CA THR A 775 7.89 33.23 22.47
C THR A 775 6.41 33.59 22.36
N GLU A 776 5.90 33.63 21.13
CA GLU A 776 4.54 34.05 20.80
C GLU A 776 4.11 33.40 19.48
N GLU A 777 2.80 33.40 19.24
CA GLU A 777 2.25 33.00 17.96
C GLU A 777 2.49 34.08 16.90
N LYS A 778 3.12 33.71 15.78
CA LYS A 778 3.46 34.63 14.69
C LYS A 778 3.79 33.87 13.40
N THR A 779 3.98 34.61 12.32
CA THR A 779 4.58 34.10 11.08
C THR A 779 6.05 34.51 11.00
N VAL A 780 6.93 33.58 10.62
CA VAL A 780 8.37 33.83 10.44
C VAL A 780 8.87 33.35 9.08
N LYS A 781 10.03 33.83 8.63
CA LYS A 781 10.63 33.42 7.36
C LYS A 781 11.49 32.16 7.50
N LEU A 782 11.28 31.18 6.63
CA LEU A 782 12.19 30.04 6.43
C LEU A 782 12.95 30.20 5.12
N LYS A 783 14.27 30.23 5.15
CA LYS A 783 15.14 30.14 3.97
C LYS A 783 15.68 28.72 3.81
N VAL A 784 15.42 28.12 2.65
CA VAL A 784 15.90 26.79 2.23
C VAL A 784 16.93 26.97 1.12
N SER A 785 18.21 26.74 1.41
CA SER A 785 19.30 26.84 0.43
C SER A 785 19.74 25.46 -0.06
N VAL A 786 19.75 25.24 -1.38
CA VAL A 786 20.15 23.96 -2.01
C VAL A 786 21.63 24.00 -2.34
N LEU A 787 22.44 23.16 -1.67
CA LEU A 787 23.91 23.23 -1.77
C LEU A 787 24.52 22.27 -2.80
N ASP A 788 23.82 21.18 -3.11
CA ASP A 788 24.25 20.13 -4.04
C ASP A 788 23.15 19.86 -5.09
N PRO A 789 23.49 19.35 -6.29
CA PRO A 789 22.51 18.96 -7.31
C PRO A 789 21.59 17.84 -6.84
N GLY A 790 20.38 17.79 -7.40
CA GLY A 790 19.44 16.69 -7.20
C GLY A 790 18.47 16.88 -6.03
N VAL A 791 18.57 17.96 -5.24
CA VAL A 791 17.56 18.24 -4.20
C VAL A 791 16.25 18.67 -4.85
N VAL A 792 15.16 17.97 -4.56
CA VAL A 792 13.80 18.32 -4.97
C VAL A 792 12.97 18.57 -3.71
N VAL A 793 12.50 19.80 -3.50
CA VAL A 793 11.64 20.16 -2.37
C VAL A 793 10.20 19.83 -2.74
N SER A 794 9.51 19.03 -1.91
CA SER A 794 8.10 18.66 -2.09
C SER A 794 7.18 19.65 -1.37
N ASP A 795 7.47 19.93 -0.10
CA ASP A 795 6.69 20.84 0.75
C ASP A 795 7.43 21.13 2.07
N ILE A 796 6.88 22.05 2.85
CA ILE A 796 7.32 22.37 4.22
C ILE A 796 6.25 21.90 5.20
N TYR A 797 6.60 21.03 6.13
CA TYR A 797 5.75 20.57 7.22
C TYR A 797 6.15 21.26 8.52
N VAL A 798 5.21 21.94 9.16
CA VAL A 798 5.43 22.63 10.44
C VAL A 798 4.54 22.01 11.50
N SER A 799 5.14 21.31 12.46
CA SER A 799 4.44 20.83 13.66
C SER A 799 4.44 21.94 14.70
N LEU A 800 3.25 22.26 15.21
CA LEU A 800 3.06 23.23 16.28
C LEU A 800 3.11 22.51 17.63
N PRO A 801 3.56 23.19 18.71
CA PRO A 801 3.51 22.65 20.05
C PRO A 801 2.06 22.35 20.48
N VAL A 802 1.85 21.21 21.13
CA VAL A 802 0.60 20.89 21.84
C VAL A 802 0.61 21.68 23.14
N GLU A 803 -0.38 22.54 23.37
CA GLU A 803 -0.60 23.12 24.69
C GLU A 803 -1.15 22.04 25.63
N GLU A 804 -0.34 21.60 26.59
CA GLU A 804 -0.81 20.73 27.67
C GLU A 804 -1.32 21.59 28.83
N ASP A 805 -2.59 21.40 29.25
CA ASP A 805 -3.13 22.03 30.46
C ASP A 805 -2.56 21.33 31.70
N LEU A 806 -1.52 21.93 32.28
CA LEU A 806 -0.88 21.42 33.49
C LEU A 806 -1.52 21.93 34.78
N THR A 807 -2.62 22.70 34.74
CA THR A 807 -3.19 23.37 35.92
C THR A 807 -3.46 22.39 37.07
N LEU A 808 -4.10 21.26 36.78
CA LEU A 808 -4.39 20.23 37.79
C LEU A 808 -3.11 19.49 38.23
N THR A 809 -2.17 19.30 37.32
CA THR A 809 -0.88 18.65 37.59
C THR A 809 -0.04 19.50 38.56
N GLU A 810 0.13 20.78 38.27
CA GLU A 810 0.85 21.73 39.13
C GLU A 810 0.17 21.90 40.50
N GLN A 811 -1.16 21.76 40.57
CA GLN A 811 -1.91 21.82 41.82
C GLN A 811 -1.73 20.56 42.69
N LEU A 812 -1.63 19.38 42.09
CA LEU A 812 -1.76 18.09 42.79
C LEU A 812 -0.46 17.28 42.90
N ILE A 813 0.50 17.48 42.00
CA ILE A 813 1.72 16.67 41.94
C ILE A 813 2.94 17.57 42.23
N GLU A 814 3.65 17.26 43.30
CA GLU A 814 4.90 17.97 43.61
C GLU A 814 6.04 17.46 42.73
N ASN A 815 6.88 18.35 42.22
CA ASN A 815 8.10 17.99 41.46
C ASN A 815 7.80 16.97 40.33
N TYR A 816 6.76 17.25 39.55
CA TYR A 816 6.19 16.34 38.56
C TYR A 816 7.14 16.07 37.37
N ASP A 817 8.06 16.98 37.10
CA ASP A 817 9.11 16.91 36.05
C ASP A 817 10.54 16.79 36.63
N PHE A 818 10.65 16.51 37.93
CA PHE A 818 11.92 16.20 38.59
C PHE A 818 13.03 17.27 38.49
N GLU A 819 12.67 18.54 38.34
CA GLU A 819 13.63 19.65 38.33
C GLU A 819 14.30 19.89 39.69
N TYR A 820 13.71 19.40 40.79
CA TYR A 820 14.25 19.56 42.15
C TYR A 820 14.87 18.26 42.67
N ASN A 821 16.05 18.38 43.29
CA ASN A 821 16.79 17.27 43.87
C ASN A 821 16.18 16.79 45.21
N HIS A 822 16.85 15.84 45.88
CA HIS A 822 16.42 15.29 47.17
C HIS A 822 16.25 16.35 48.28
N ASP A 823 17.08 17.39 48.26
CA ASP A 823 17.08 18.46 49.26
C ASP A 823 16.02 19.55 48.97
N GLY A 824 15.26 19.41 47.87
CA GLY A 824 14.29 20.40 47.42
C GLY A 824 14.91 21.62 46.73
N GLU A 825 16.18 21.51 46.33
CA GLU A 825 16.88 22.55 45.58
C GLU A 825 16.84 22.26 44.07
N LEU A 826 16.78 23.30 43.24
CA LEU A 826 16.79 23.18 41.79
C LEU A 826 18.08 22.48 41.31
N ASN A 827 17.95 21.42 40.52
CA ASN A 827 19.09 20.69 40.00
C ASN A 827 19.61 21.35 38.71
N ALA A 828 20.74 22.04 38.81
CA ALA A 828 21.34 22.73 37.69
C ALA A 828 21.84 21.76 36.59
N VAL A 829 21.78 22.19 35.33
CA VAL A 829 22.24 21.43 34.16
C VAL A 829 23.68 20.95 34.35
N GLY A 830 23.91 19.65 34.14
CA GLY A 830 25.21 19.00 34.32
C GLY A 830 25.48 18.47 35.73
N ASN A 831 24.56 18.71 36.68
CA ASN A 831 24.64 18.15 38.03
C ASN A 831 23.89 16.82 38.16
N ILE A 832 24.44 15.91 38.98
CA ILE A 832 23.81 14.65 39.35
C ILE A 832 23.35 14.76 40.81
N GLY A 833 22.06 15.01 41.02
CA GLY A 833 21.46 15.01 42.36
C GLY A 833 21.11 13.59 42.78
N ARG A 834 21.67 13.08 43.89
CA ARG A 834 21.44 11.70 44.37
C ARG A 834 20.44 11.67 45.52
N GLY A 835 19.61 10.62 45.57
CA GLY A 835 18.55 10.47 46.58
C GLY A 835 17.16 10.39 45.94
N ILE A 836 16.13 10.09 46.73
CA ILE A 836 14.75 10.14 46.23
C ILE A 836 14.38 11.63 46.02
N PRO A 837 13.88 12.04 44.85
CA PRO A 837 13.58 13.46 44.59
C PRO A 837 12.61 14.06 45.61
N ALA A 838 12.72 15.35 45.90
CA ALA A 838 11.79 16.03 46.81
C ALA A 838 10.34 15.87 46.35
N GLY A 839 9.41 15.73 47.30
CA GLY A 839 7.99 15.46 47.04
C GLY A 839 7.67 13.97 46.81
N TRP A 840 8.65 13.13 46.47
CA TRP A 840 8.45 11.72 46.18
C TRP A 840 8.86 10.80 47.34
N SER A 841 8.13 9.69 47.49
CA SER A 841 8.42 8.62 48.46
C SER A 841 8.82 7.32 47.75
N SER A 842 9.55 6.45 48.45
CA SER A 842 9.87 5.12 47.93
C SER A 842 9.66 4.00 48.94
N GLU A 843 9.24 2.83 48.46
CA GLU A 843 9.14 1.58 49.21
C GLU A 843 10.07 0.54 48.59
N GLY A 844 10.78 -0.24 49.41
CA GLY A 844 11.79 -1.20 48.97
C GLY A 844 13.22 -0.65 49.06
N GLU A 845 14.11 -1.41 49.71
CA GLU A 845 15.47 -0.95 50.00
C GLU A 845 16.38 -1.03 48.75
N LEU A 846 16.83 0.13 48.25
CA LEU A 846 17.78 0.22 47.15
C LEU A 846 19.22 0.11 47.67
N LYS A 847 20.03 -0.72 47.02
CA LYS A 847 21.47 -0.85 47.29
C LYS A 847 22.28 0.25 46.62
N LYS A 848 23.32 0.69 47.32
CA LYS A 848 24.33 1.61 46.79
C LYS A 848 25.12 0.98 45.65
N GLY A 849 25.55 1.82 44.71
CA GLY A 849 26.40 1.41 43.59
C GLY A 849 27.77 0.93 44.05
N SER A 850 28.55 0.36 43.13
CA SER A 850 29.93 -0.11 43.39
C SER A 850 30.88 0.98 43.89
N ASN A 851 30.54 2.25 43.68
CA ASN A 851 31.26 3.43 44.18
C ASN A 851 30.83 3.86 45.59
N GLY A 852 29.93 3.15 46.26
CA GLY A 852 29.42 3.48 47.58
C GLY A 852 28.45 4.67 47.63
N LEU A 853 27.99 5.13 46.46
CA LEU A 853 27.00 6.21 46.34
C LEU A 853 25.62 5.64 45.97
N ASP A 854 24.57 6.39 46.28
CA ASP A 854 23.22 6.06 45.87
C ASP A 854 23.13 6.07 44.34
N SER A 855 22.65 4.98 43.75
CA SER A 855 22.53 4.82 42.30
C SER A 855 21.15 5.25 41.78
N TYR A 856 20.57 6.27 42.40
CA TYR A 856 19.25 6.81 42.05
C TYR A 856 19.20 8.32 42.35
N GLY A 857 18.36 9.07 41.62
CA GLY A 857 18.30 10.54 41.72
C GLY A 857 17.77 11.26 40.48
N VAL A 858 18.18 12.51 40.27
CA VAL A 858 17.86 13.37 39.11
C VAL A 858 19.09 13.79 38.27
N ASN A 859 19.07 13.53 36.97
CA ASN A 859 20.18 13.83 36.03
C ASN A 859 19.68 14.18 34.62
N GLN A 860 20.56 14.25 33.61
CA GLN A 860 20.23 14.75 32.25
C GLN A 860 20.67 13.83 31.10
N ASP A 861 20.75 12.52 31.34
CA ASP A 861 21.30 11.52 30.41
C ASP A 861 20.23 10.82 29.54
N ALA A 862 19.00 11.32 29.52
CA ALA A 862 17.96 10.90 28.59
C ALA A 862 17.79 11.93 27.46
N THR A 863 16.93 11.64 26.49
CA THR A 863 16.55 12.51 25.37
C THR A 863 15.03 12.53 25.33
N ASN A 864 14.39 13.70 25.17
CA ASN A 864 12.92 13.93 25.19
C ASN A 864 12.20 14.11 26.54
N TYR A 865 12.92 14.42 27.63
CA TYR A 865 12.32 14.78 28.92
C TYR A 865 11.79 16.24 28.95
N HIS A 866 10.87 16.52 29.87
CA HIS A 866 10.34 17.85 30.17
C HIS A 866 11.31 18.60 31.10
N GLY A 867 11.51 19.90 30.88
CA GLY A 867 12.46 20.69 31.68
C GLY A 867 13.93 20.36 31.35
N ASN A 868 14.75 20.18 32.40
CA ASN A 868 16.19 19.95 32.30
C ASN A 868 16.65 18.62 32.88
N ASN A 869 15.79 17.89 33.62
CA ASN A 869 16.17 16.73 34.41
C ASN A 869 15.26 15.52 34.18
N VAL A 870 15.72 14.34 34.60
CA VAL A 870 14.97 13.07 34.59
C VAL A 870 15.28 12.29 35.87
N CYS A 871 14.28 11.62 36.44
CA CYS A 871 14.51 10.72 37.57
C CYS A 871 15.05 9.37 37.09
N TRP A 872 16.09 8.84 37.74
CA TRP A 872 16.61 7.51 37.48
C TRP A 872 16.63 6.67 38.76
N ILE A 873 16.20 5.40 38.68
CA ILE A 873 16.19 4.46 39.81
C ILE A 873 16.90 3.17 39.43
N ASN A 874 18.14 2.99 39.91
CA ASN A 874 18.95 1.81 39.63
C ASN A 874 19.44 1.11 40.91
N SER A 875 19.44 -0.22 40.94
CA SER A 875 19.98 -1.02 42.03
C SER A 875 20.42 -2.42 41.58
N VAL A 876 21.41 -3.02 42.27
CA VAL A 876 21.98 -4.33 41.93
C VAL A 876 21.93 -5.29 43.13
N PRO A 877 20.98 -6.25 43.16
CA PRO A 877 19.75 -6.28 42.37
C PRO A 877 18.70 -5.31 42.91
N MET A 878 17.69 -5.02 42.09
CA MET A 878 16.45 -4.40 42.57
C MET A 878 15.80 -5.25 43.69
N PRO A 879 15.04 -4.64 44.61
CA PRO A 879 14.27 -5.40 45.61
C PRO A 879 13.13 -6.19 44.93
N SER A 880 12.53 -7.14 45.64
CA SER A 880 11.44 -7.97 45.09
C SER A 880 10.20 -7.17 44.71
N LEU A 881 9.99 -6.05 45.39
CA LEU A 881 9.02 -5.02 45.03
C LEU A 881 9.65 -3.67 45.40
N PHE A 882 9.70 -2.76 44.43
CA PHE A 882 10.05 -1.37 44.61
C PHE A 882 8.88 -0.49 44.20
N LYS A 883 8.64 0.61 44.92
CA LYS A 883 7.72 1.68 44.52
C LYS A 883 8.42 3.02 44.61
N LEU A 884 8.21 3.87 43.61
CA LEU A 884 8.39 5.33 43.68
C LEU A 884 6.99 5.94 43.56
N TYR A 885 6.56 6.78 44.50
CA TYR A 885 5.17 7.20 44.57
C TYR A 885 4.90 8.54 45.25
N GLN A 886 3.72 9.09 44.97
CA GLN A 886 3.04 10.14 45.72
C GLN A 886 1.61 9.72 46.05
N THR A 887 1.03 10.33 47.07
CA THR A 887 -0.38 10.11 47.45
C THR A 887 -1.10 11.45 47.48
N ILE A 888 -2.12 11.61 46.64
CA ILE A 888 -3.04 12.74 46.66
C ILE A 888 -4.17 12.41 47.64
N PRO A 889 -4.33 13.19 48.72
CA PRO A 889 -5.41 13.01 49.69
C PRO A 889 -6.80 13.26 49.10
N SER A 890 -7.80 12.51 49.57
CA SER A 890 -9.21 12.58 49.16
C SER A 890 -9.88 13.95 49.35
N ASP A 891 -9.34 14.84 50.18
CA ASP A 891 -9.84 16.21 50.35
C ASP A 891 -9.27 17.21 49.32
N LYS A 892 -8.29 16.77 48.51
CA LYS A 892 -7.68 17.56 47.42
C LYS A 892 -8.09 17.12 46.02
N ILE A 893 -8.76 15.98 45.89
CA ILE A 893 -9.19 15.40 44.60
C ILE A 893 -10.70 15.12 44.64
N GLU A 894 -11.40 15.51 43.59
CA GLU A 894 -12.84 15.28 43.49
C GLU A 894 -13.15 13.84 43.04
N PRO A 895 -14.35 13.31 43.31
CA PRO A 895 -14.76 12.02 42.74
C PRO A 895 -14.87 12.08 41.21
N GLY A 896 -14.40 11.05 40.53
CA GLY A 896 -14.43 10.98 39.06
C GLY A 896 -13.38 10.04 38.48
N VAL A 897 -13.23 10.07 37.16
CA VAL A 897 -12.19 9.31 36.45
C VAL A 897 -11.01 10.23 36.16
N TYR A 898 -9.83 9.76 36.51
CA TYR A 898 -8.58 10.48 36.27
C TYR A 898 -7.67 9.67 35.37
N ARG A 899 -6.94 10.38 34.51
CA ARG A 899 -5.83 9.85 33.71
C ARG A 899 -4.53 10.29 34.37
N ILE A 900 -3.69 9.32 34.70
CA ILE A 900 -2.34 9.55 35.22
C ILE A 900 -1.34 9.14 34.15
N ARG A 901 -0.41 10.03 33.81
CA ARG A 901 0.59 9.82 32.78
C ARG A 901 2.01 10.05 33.29
N CYS A 902 2.98 9.46 32.63
CA CYS A 902 4.40 9.80 32.78
C CYS A 902 5.20 9.37 31.55
N MET A 903 6.36 9.98 31.34
CA MET A 903 7.36 9.50 30.40
C MET A 903 8.24 8.46 31.10
N LEU A 904 8.27 7.20 30.64
CA LEU A 904 9.03 6.10 31.24
C LEU A 904 10.02 5.50 30.25
N TRP A 905 11.15 4.99 30.73
CA TRP A 905 12.08 4.18 29.97
C TRP A 905 12.51 2.95 30.76
N VAL A 906 12.58 1.81 30.08
CA VAL A 906 13.07 0.52 30.61
C VAL A 906 14.02 -0.12 29.60
N GLU A 907 15.14 -0.65 30.06
CA GLU A 907 16.13 -1.33 29.21
C GLU A 907 15.58 -2.65 28.63
N ASN A 908 15.68 -2.83 27.31
CA ASN A 908 15.10 -3.97 26.58
C ASN A 908 15.48 -5.34 27.16
N SER A 909 16.77 -5.57 27.46
CA SER A 909 17.28 -6.85 27.95
C SER A 909 17.07 -7.07 29.46
N LYS A 910 16.44 -6.12 30.17
CA LYS A 910 16.38 -6.08 31.63
C LYS A 910 14.99 -5.78 32.18
N LYS A 911 13.95 -6.04 31.38
CA LYS A 911 12.55 -5.95 31.77
C LYS A 911 12.24 -6.92 32.92
N THR A 912 11.62 -6.40 33.98
CA THR A 912 11.01 -7.16 35.08
C THR A 912 9.53 -6.76 35.16
N SER A 913 8.94 -6.56 36.34
CA SER A 913 7.55 -6.10 36.50
C SER A 913 7.37 -4.58 36.44
N CYS A 914 8.25 -3.85 35.75
CA CYS A 914 8.23 -2.38 35.69
C CYS A 914 6.94 -1.86 35.03
N ARG A 915 6.20 -0.98 35.74
CA ARG A 915 4.89 -0.46 35.34
C ARG A 915 4.54 0.86 36.02
N LEU A 916 3.80 1.72 35.32
CA LEU A 916 3.07 2.84 35.91
C LEU A 916 1.86 2.30 36.67
N TYR A 917 1.52 2.88 37.82
CA TYR A 917 0.31 2.53 38.56
C TYR A 917 -0.42 3.74 39.11
N ALA A 918 -1.73 3.59 39.27
CA ALA A 918 -2.64 4.46 40.01
C ALA A 918 -3.64 3.58 40.78
N ASN A 919 -3.53 3.55 42.10
CA ASN A 919 -4.17 2.57 42.99
C ASN A 919 -3.91 1.12 42.49
N ASN A 920 -4.97 0.39 42.11
CA ASN A 920 -4.87 -0.97 41.59
C ASN A 920 -4.81 -1.04 40.05
N ASN A 921 -4.92 0.08 39.34
CA ASN A 921 -4.79 0.11 37.89
C ASN A 921 -3.31 0.27 37.52
N VAL A 922 -2.84 -0.51 36.55
CA VAL A 922 -1.44 -0.51 36.13
C VAL A 922 -1.30 -0.60 34.61
N GLN A 923 -0.25 0.02 34.08
CA GLN A 923 0.20 -0.20 32.71
C GLN A 923 1.64 -0.69 32.72
N TYR A 924 1.83 -1.93 32.26
CA TYR A 924 3.16 -2.51 32.09
C TYR A 924 3.84 -1.94 30.84
N TYR A 925 5.16 -1.76 30.91
CA TYR A 925 5.91 -1.07 29.86
C TYR A 925 5.95 -1.81 28.51
N GLY A 926 6.05 -3.15 28.52
CA GLY A 926 6.23 -3.98 27.33
C GLY A 926 4.95 -4.61 26.77
N TYR A 927 5.11 -5.68 25.99
CA TYR A 927 3.99 -6.46 25.44
C TYR A 927 3.39 -7.39 26.50
N GLU A 928 2.12 -7.78 26.38
CA GLU A 928 1.47 -8.71 27.32
C GLU A 928 2.27 -10.01 27.54
N SER A 929 2.83 -10.57 26.46
CA SER A 929 3.67 -11.77 26.49
C SER A 929 4.93 -11.63 27.35
N ASP A 930 5.40 -10.40 27.60
CA ASP A 930 6.57 -10.16 28.44
C ASP A 930 6.25 -10.40 29.94
N TYR A 931 4.97 -10.38 30.34
CA TYR A 931 4.55 -10.31 31.74
C TYR A 931 3.66 -11.46 32.19
N THR A 932 3.38 -12.47 31.36
CA THR A 932 2.44 -13.56 31.71
C THR A 932 2.75 -14.24 33.06
N ASN A 933 4.03 -14.37 33.43
CA ASN A 933 4.47 -14.93 34.71
C ASN A 933 4.75 -13.88 35.82
N LEU A 934 4.52 -12.61 35.52
CA LEU A 934 4.83 -11.45 36.36
C LEU A 934 3.58 -10.66 36.78
N LEU A 935 2.39 -11.10 36.37
CA LEU A 935 1.11 -10.48 36.75
C LEU A 935 0.86 -10.64 38.25
N ILE A 936 0.34 -9.59 38.87
CA ILE A 936 0.05 -9.55 40.30
C ILE A 936 -1.45 -9.64 40.52
N PRO A 937 -1.95 -10.60 41.33
CA PRO A 937 -3.36 -10.71 41.64
C PRO A 937 -3.93 -9.41 42.23
N GLY A 938 -5.06 -8.97 41.70
CA GLY A 938 -5.76 -7.76 42.16
C GLY A 938 -5.39 -6.47 41.42
N GLU A 939 -4.36 -6.49 40.55
CA GLU A 939 -4.09 -5.38 39.63
C GLU A 939 -4.94 -5.49 38.36
N THR A 940 -5.48 -4.36 37.90
CA THR A 940 -6.14 -4.21 36.59
C THR A 940 -5.09 -3.77 35.58
N ASN A 941 -4.75 -4.65 34.64
CA ASN A 941 -3.53 -4.54 33.86
C ASN A 941 -3.81 -4.11 32.41
N THR A 942 -3.06 -3.11 31.94
CA THR A 942 -2.87 -2.82 30.52
C THR A 942 -1.38 -2.88 30.15
N TYR A 943 -1.06 -2.80 28.86
CA TYR A 943 0.30 -2.96 28.33
C TYR A 943 0.60 -1.84 27.33
N ALA A 944 1.74 -1.19 27.46
CA ALA A 944 2.13 -0.10 26.58
C ALA A 944 2.78 -0.59 25.26
N GLY A 945 3.15 -1.88 25.19
CA GLY A 945 3.62 -2.51 23.95
C GLY A 945 5.02 -2.07 23.51
N TYR A 946 5.84 -1.49 24.41
CA TYR A 946 7.17 -1.05 24.04
C TYR A 946 8.20 -2.18 24.17
N ALA A 947 8.98 -2.41 23.12
CA ALA A 947 10.04 -3.42 23.15
C ALA A 947 11.06 -3.20 24.29
N GLY A 948 11.30 -1.94 24.71
CA GLY A 948 12.41 -1.56 25.60
C GLY A 948 13.43 -0.72 24.86
N GLY A 949 14.17 0.13 25.59
CA GLY A 949 15.18 1.00 25.00
C GLY A 949 16.61 0.52 25.22
N GLU A 950 17.55 1.14 24.50
CA GLU A 950 18.98 0.86 24.60
C GLU A 950 19.68 1.87 25.52
N THR A 951 20.61 1.39 26.36
CA THR A 951 21.34 2.23 27.33
C THR A 951 22.19 3.34 26.67
N GLY A 952 22.53 3.20 25.38
CA GLY A 952 23.26 4.22 24.62
C GLY A 952 22.38 5.33 24.02
N ASN A 953 21.06 5.15 24.02
CA ASN A 953 20.08 6.10 23.49
C ASN A 953 18.77 6.02 24.29
N ILE A 954 18.74 6.74 25.40
CA ILE A 954 17.63 6.70 26.35
C ILE A 954 16.56 7.70 25.89
N VAL A 955 15.52 7.18 25.24
CA VAL A 955 14.33 7.93 24.80
C VAL A 955 13.15 7.48 25.65
N LEU A 956 12.54 8.39 26.42
CA LEU A 956 11.38 8.03 27.24
C LEU A 956 10.13 7.85 26.36
N ARG A 957 9.21 7.00 26.82
CA ARG A 957 7.95 6.67 26.16
C ARG A 957 6.78 7.00 27.07
N ASP A 958 5.71 7.52 26.49
CA ASP A 958 4.54 7.89 27.26
C ASP A 958 3.83 6.65 27.82
N MET A 959 3.47 6.72 29.09
CA MET A 959 2.74 5.71 29.85
C MET A 959 1.48 6.36 30.40
N GLN A 960 0.39 5.61 30.46
CA GLN A 960 -0.87 6.10 31.00
C GLN A 960 -1.66 5.02 31.73
N VAL A 961 -2.33 5.43 32.80
CA VAL A 961 -3.28 4.62 33.56
C VAL A 961 -4.50 5.46 33.87
N TYR A 962 -5.68 4.86 33.72
CA TYR A 962 -6.93 5.47 34.17
C TYR A 962 -7.34 4.88 35.51
N VAL A 963 -7.86 5.73 36.39
CA VAL A 963 -8.31 5.35 37.72
C VAL A 963 -9.62 6.06 38.04
N THR A 964 -10.59 5.32 38.56
CA THR A 964 -11.81 5.92 39.13
C THR A 964 -11.57 6.18 40.60
N ILE A 965 -11.82 7.41 41.04
CA ILE A 965 -11.69 7.86 42.43
C ILE A 965 -13.08 8.04 43.01
N ALA A 966 -13.42 7.20 43.99
CA ALA A 966 -14.67 7.32 44.72
C ALA A 966 -14.64 8.47 45.75
N GLU A 967 -15.81 8.87 46.25
CA GLU A 967 -15.91 9.85 47.33
C GLU A 967 -15.14 9.39 48.58
N GLY A 968 -14.19 10.20 49.04
CA GLY A 968 -13.34 9.90 50.19
C GLY A 968 -12.15 8.98 49.91
N GLU A 969 -11.88 8.63 48.65
CA GLU A 969 -10.74 7.78 48.27
C GLU A 969 -9.48 8.60 47.96
N ASN A 970 -8.32 8.17 48.47
CA ASN A 970 -7.04 8.76 48.12
C ASN A 970 -6.52 8.18 46.79
N LEU A 971 -5.74 8.95 46.05
CA LEU A 971 -5.05 8.49 44.86
C LEU A 971 -3.56 8.30 45.16
N GLU A 972 -3.08 7.05 45.19
CA GLU A 972 -1.65 6.72 45.19
C GLU A 972 -1.20 6.35 43.79
N PHE A 973 -0.15 6.98 43.28
CA PHE A 973 0.36 6.72 41.93
C PHE A 973 1.89 6.78 41.87
N GLY A 974 2.46 6.21 40.81
CA GLY A 974 3.89 6.25 40.53
C GLY A 974 4.39 5.03 39.76
N ILE A 975 5.64 4.61 40.00
CA ILE A 975 6.24 3.45 39.31
C ILE A 975 6.42 2.29 40.29
N LYS A 976 5.97 1.10 39.88
CA LYS A 976 6.25 -0.19 40.54
C LYS A 976 7.22 -0.99 39.69
N THR A 977 8.18 -1.66 40.32
CA THR A 977 9.07 -2.61 39.64
C THR A 977 9.53 -3.69 40.62
N GLY A 978 10.24 -4.70 40.14
CA GLY A 978 10.74 -5.81 40.96
C GLY A 978 11.95 -6.48 40.32
N ASN A 979 12.38 -7.60 40.91
CA ASN A 979 13.58 -8.32 40.48
C ASN A 979 13.33 -9.69 39.87
N LYS A 980 12.07 -10.04 39.55
CA LYS A 980 11.75 -11.26 38.82
C LYS A 980 11.77 -11.01 37.32
N LYS A 981 12.46 -11.88 36.58
CA LYS A 981 12.46 -11.94 35.12
C LYS A 981 11.25 -12.73 34.62
N ASN A 982 10.89 -12.58 33.34
CA ASN A 982 9.71 -13.22 32.75
C ASN A 982 9.73 -14.76 32.80
N ASP A 983 10.91 -15.37 32.90
CA ASP A 983 11.13 -16.80 33.09
C ASP A 983 10.93 -17.27 34.56
N GLY A 984 10.57 -16.35 35.46
CA GLY A 984 10.34 -16.60 36.88
C GLY A 984 11.61 -16.57 37.74
N THR A 985 12.80 -16.42 37.14
CA THR A 985 14.07 -16.33 37.88
C THR A 985 14.23 -14.98 38.57
N THR A 986 15.01 -14.95 39.67
CA THR A 986 15.37 -13.70 40.35
C THR A 986 16.65 -13.14 39.76
N ALA A 987 16.60 -11.89 39.30
CA ALA A 987 17.72 -11.15 38.77
C ALA A 987 18.79 -10.89 39.85
N THR A 988 20.05 -11.01 39.45
CA THR A 988 21.22 -10.66 40.27
C THR A 988 21.94 -9.41 39.77
N ASP A 989 21.56 -8.93 38.59
CA ASP A 989 22.00 -7.71 37.92
C ASP A 989 21.03 -6.54 38.24
N ASN A 990 21.13 -5.44 37.49
CA ASN A 990 20.22 -4.31 37.64
C ASN A 990 18.90 -4.42 36.86
N ALA A 991 18.40 -5.64 36.62
CA ALA A 991 17.08 -5.78 36.01
C ALA A 991 15.99 -5.11 36.87
N GLY A 992 15.09 -4.40 36.19
CA GLY A 992 14.09 -3.52 36.81
C GLY A 992 14.52 -2.05 36.95
N TRP A 993 15.72 -1.69 36.48
CA TRP A 993 16.15 -0.29 36.31
C TRP A 993 15.22 0.46 35.35
N PHE A 994 14.82 1.66 35.75
CA PHE A 994 14.05 2.57 34.91
C PHE A 994 14.50 4.03 35.06
N LYS A 995 14.04 4.84 34.11
CA LYS A 995 14.05 6.30 34.16
C LYS A 995 12.64 6.81 33.93
N VAL A 996 12.24 7.84 34.66
CA VAL A 996 10.91 8.41 34.59
C VAL A 996 10.96 9.92 34.65
N ASP A 997 10.06 10.56 33.93
CA ASP A 997 9.87 11.99 33.93
C ASP A 997 8.40 12.39 33.68
N PHE A 998 8.08 13.65 33.94
CA PHE A 998 6.87 14.34 33.50
C PHE A 998 5.55 13.64 33.86
N PHE A 999 5.31 13.48 35.16
CA PHE A 999 4.04 13.01 35.69
C PHE A 999 2.92 14.02 35.44
N ARG A 1000 1.77 13.56 34.98
CA ARG A 1000 0.60 14.39 34.69
C ARG A 1000 -0.66 13.75 35.23
N ILE A 1001 -1.60 14.58 35.70
CA ILE A 1001 -2.94 14.18 36.13
C ILE A 1001 -3.99 15.06 35.47
N GLU A 1002 -5.00 14.41 34.92
CA GLU A 1002 -6.14 15.06 34.27
C GLU A 1002 -7.43 14.40 34.74
N ARG A 1003 -8.47 15.20 34.93
CA ARG A 1003 -9.82 14.72 35.18
C ARG A 1003 -10.49 14.47 33.84
N VAL A 1004 -10.84 13.22 33.56
CA VAL A 1004 -11.37 12.76 32.26
C VAL A 1004 -12.88 12.81 32.23
N SER A 1005 -13.53 12.46 33.35
CA SER A 1005 -14.99 12.51 33.46
C SER A 1005 -15.45 12.47 34.92
N ASP A 1006 -16.73 12.79 35.12
CA ASP A 1006 -17.45 12.44 36.36
C ASP A 1006 -17.52 10.91 36.53
N MET A 1007 -18.02 10.42 37.67
CA MET A 1007 -18.16 8.98 37.91
C MET A 1007 -18.90 8.29 36.76
N PRO A 1008 -18.34 7.19 36.19
CA PRO A 1008 -18.90 6.56 35.01
C PRO A 1008 -20.31 6.06 35.35
N GLN A 1009 -21.29 6.44 34.53
CA GLN A 1009 -22.62 5.88 34.60
C GLN A 1009 -22.55 4.43 34.12
N PRO A 1010 -23.23 3.48 34.79
CA PRO A 1010 -23.30 2.10 34.30
C PRO A 1010 -23.85 2.08 32.88
N ASN A 1011 -23.30 1.21 32.03
CA ASN A 1011 -23.79 1.03 30.67
C ASN A 1011 -25.30 0.71 30.73
N PRO A 1012 -26.18 1.46 30.06
CA PRO A 1012 -27.61 1.16 30.02
C PRO A 1012 -27.90 -0.29 29.56
N ASP A 1013 -27.01 -0.87 28.76
CA ASP A 1013 -27.10 -2.27 28.29
C ASP A 1013 -26.89 -3.32 29.42
N ASP A 1014 -26.46 -2.90 30.60
CA ASP A 1014 -26.34 -3.74 31.81
C ASP A 1014 -27.58 -3.68 32.73
N ASP A 1015 -28.51 -2.74 32.52
CA ASP A 1015 -29.79 -2.70 33.23
C ASP A 1015 -30.82 -3.67 32.61
N LEU A 1016 -30.80 -4.91 33.10
CA LEU A 1016 -31.73 -5.95 32.65
C LEU A 1016 -33.13 -5.88 33.29
N SER A 1017 -33.46 -4.83 34.06
CA SER A 1017 -34.73 -4.77 34.80
C SER A 1017 -35.95 -4.85 33.89
N LEU A 1018 -35.95 -4.07 32.81
CA LEU A 1018 -37.01 -4.08 31.80
C LEU A 1018 -37.03 -5.40 31.02
N THR A 1019 -35.86 -5.88 30.61
CA THR A 1019 -35.69 -7.17 29.92
C THR A 1019 -36.32 -8.31 30.72
N LYS A 1020 -35.99 -8.43 32.01
CA LYS A 1020 -36.51 -9.46 32.93
C LYS A 1020 -38.01 -9.33 33.16
N ALA A 1021 -38.57 -8.13 33.04
CA ALA A 1021 -40.00 -7.90 33.19
C ALA A 1021 -40.81 -8.29 31.94
N LEU A 1022 -40.20 -8.18 30.74
CA LEU A 1022 -40.89 -8.36 29.47
C LEU A 1022 -40.63 -9.71 28.79
N LEU A 1023 -39.41 -10.25 28.91
CA LEU A 1023 -38.99 -11.49 28.25
C LEU A 1023 -38.90 -12.65 29.24
N THR A 1024 -39.30 -13.83 28.77
CA THR A 1024 -39.04 -15.09 29.46
C THR A 1024 -37.80 -15.75 28.87
N ASN A 1025 -36.88 -16.25 29.70
CA ASN A 1025 -35.72 -17.01 29.24
C ASN A 1025 -34.89 -16.26 28.17
N TYR A 1026 -34.54 -15.01 28.47
CA TYR A 1026 -33.83 -14.11 27.55
C TYR A 1026 -32.36 -14.50 27.32
N ASP A 1027 -31.80 -15.32 28.21
CA ASP A 1027 -30.42 -15.84 28.25
C ASP A 1027 -30.35 -17.37 28.02
N PHE A 1028 -31.48 -18.00 27.68
CA PHE A 1028 -31.56 -19.44 27.35
C PHE A 1028 -31.07 -20.42 28.43
N GLU A 1029 -31.03 -19.99 29.70
CA GLU A 1029 -30.61 -20.84 30.82
C GLU A 1029 -31.72 -21.79 31.31
N LEU A 1030 -32.98 -21.54 30.95
CA LEU A 1030 -34.12 -22.33 31.41
C LEU A 1030 -34.58 -23.34 30.35
N TRP A 1031 -34.98 -24.52 30.81
CA TRP A 1031 -35.65 -25.52 29.97
C TRP A 1031 -36.82 -26.16 30.69
N ASN A 1032 -37.72 -26.75 29.89
CA ASN A 1032 -38.91 -27.44 30.37
C ASN A 1032 -38.66 -28.95 30.45
N ASP A 1033 -38.47 -29.46 31.66
CA ASP A 1033 -38.40 -30.88 31.96
C ASP A 1033 -39.79 -31.43 32.30
N ASN A 1034 -40.51 -31.88 31.27
CA ASN A 1034 -41.82 -32.55 31.43
C ASN A 1034 -42.83 -31.77 32.29
N GLY A 1035 -42.85 -30.45 32.17
CA GLY A 1035 -43.73 -29.53 32.90
C GLY A 1035 -43.05 -28.79 34.06
N ASN A 1036 -41.81 -29.13 34.42
CA ASN A 1036 -41.03 -28.42 35.43
C ASN A 1036 -40.00 -27.52 34.77
N ILE A 1037 -39.98 -26.23 35.14
CA ILE A 1037 -38.99 -25.29 34.62
C ILE A 1037 -37.76 -25.34 35.51
N VAL A 1038 -36.63 -25.71 34.92
CA VAL A 1038 -35.35 -25.87 35.62
C VAL A 1038 -34.22 -25.20 34.83
N GLU A 1039 -33.18 -24.80 35.55
CA GLU A 1039 -31.99 -24.18 34.97
C GLU A 1039 -31.01 -25.24 34.44
N ASN A 1040 -30.41 -25.03 33.27
CA ASN A 1040 -29.50 -25.97 32.61
C ASN A 1040 -28.03 -25.69 32.97
N THR A 1041 -27.72 -25.69 34.26
CA THR A 1041 -26.41 -25.27 34.80
C THR A 1041 -25.21 -26.12 34.36
N ASP A 1042 -25.44 -27.33 33.83
CA ASP A 1042 -24.37 -28.22 33.34
C ASP A 1042 -24.05 -28.04 31.85
N GLY A 1043 -24.89 -27.27 31.14
CA GLY A 1043 -24.81 -27.01 29.72
C GLY A 1043 -25.05 -28.23 28.83
N THR A 1044 -25.72 -29.26 29.35
CA THR A 1044 -26.09 -30.45 28.56
C THR A 1044 -27.00 -30.04 27.41
N THR A 1045 -26.80 -30.59 26.21
CA THR A 1045 -27.65 -30.31 25.06
C THR A 1045 -29.10 -30.70 25.33
N ARG A 1046 -30.01 -29.72 25.28
CA ARG A 1046 -31.47 -29.93 25.32
C ARG A 1046 -32.04 -29.57 23.96
N ARG A 1047 -32.87 -30.44 23.38
CA ARG A 1047 -33.44 -30.25 22.03
C ARG A 1047 -34.84 -29.65 22.09
N TYR A 1048 -35.32 -29.19 20.94
CA TYR A 1048 -36.63 -28.55 20.70
C TYR A 1048 -36.67 -27.05 21.05
N THR A 1049 -37.83 -26.43 20.84
CA THR A 1049 -38.03 -25.00 21.02
C THR A 1049 -37.65 -24.57 22.45
N PRO A 1050 -36.77 -23.57 22.62
CA PRO A 1050 -36.40 -23.08 23.93
C PRO A 1050 -37.61 -22.65 24.74
N TYR A 1051 -37.59 -22.88 26.06
CA TYR A 1051 -38.68 -22.48 26.94
C TYR A 1051 -38.98 -20.99 26.81
N GLY A 1052 -40.27 -20.64 26.63
CA GLY A 1052 -40.72 -19.25 26.49
C GLY A 1052 -40.66 -18.69 25.06
N TRP A 1053 -40.04 -19.39 24.10
CA TRP A 1053 -39.90 -18.95 22.71
C TRP A 1053 -40.86 -19.70 21.77
N ASN A 1054 -41.21 -19.05 20.66
CA ASN A 1054 -42.08 -19.60 19.62
C ASN A 1054 -41.32 -19.72 18.29
N ILE A 1055 -41.74 -20.65 17.43
CA ILE A 1055 -41.20 -20.82 16.08
C ILE A 1055 -42.31 -20.65 15.05
N VAL A 1056 -42.03 -19.91 13.97
CA VAL A 1056 -42.85 -19.91 12.75
C VAL A 1056 -42.31 -20.94 11.76
N GLY A 1057 -43.19 -21.79 11.23
CA GLY A 1057 -42.86 -22.81 10.24
C GLY A 1057 -42.50 -24.18 10.85
N THR A 1058 -42.23 -25.16 9.98
CA THR A 1058 -41.77 -26.50 10.37
C THR A 1058 -40.27 -26.61 10.13
N PHE A 1059 -39.47 -26.69 11.20
CA PHE A 1059 -38.02 -26.81 11.11
C PHE A 1059 -37.59 -28.22 10.69
N PRO A 1060 -36.67 -28.40 9.72
CA PRO A 1060 -36.21 -29.71 9.29
C PRO A 1060 -35.30 -30.38 10.35
N GLY A 1061 -35.62 -31.63 10.69
CA GLY A 1061 -34.84 -32.42 11.64
C GLY A 1061 -35.05 -32.05 13.11
N GLN A 1062 -34.24 -32.63 14.00
CA GLN A 1062 -34.26 -32.36 15.46
C GLN A 1062 -33.01 -31.60 15.91
N SER A 1063 -32.39 -30.90 14.96
CA SER A 1063 -31.14 -30.21 15.16
C SER A 1063 -31.42 -28.74 15.51
N TYR A 1064 -31.98 -28.52 16.70
CA TYR A 1064 -32.11 -27.21 17.35
C TYR A 1064 -32.36 -27.38 18.85
N GLY A 1065 -32.04 -26.35 19.64
CA GLY A 1065 -32.25 -26.33 21.09
C GLY A 1065 -31.27 -25.44 21.83
N ILE A 1066 -30.88 -25.81 23.05
CA ILE A 1066 -29.90 -25.10 23.88
C ILE A 1066 -28.69 -25.99 24.24
N ASN A 1067 -27.48 -25.42 24.30
CA ASN A 1067 -26.22 -26.10 24.69
C ASN A 1067 -25.12 -25.08 25.05
N LYS A 1068 -23.92 -25.56 25.43
CA LYS A 1068 -22.77 -24.74 25.87
C LYS A 1068 -21.60 -24.64 24.89
N ASP A 1069 -21.83 -24.86 23.60
CA ASP A 1069 -20.73 -24.99 22.63
C ASP A 1069 -20.22 -23.65 22.07
N ALA A 1070 -20.79 -22.53 22.49
CA ALA A 1070 -20.31 -21.20 22.16
C ALA A 1070 -19.03 -20.81 22.91
N SER A 1071 -18.19 -20.00 22.27
CA SER A 1071 -16.92 -19.52 22.87
C SER A 1071 -17.13 -18.40 23.90
N ASN A 1072 -18.21 -17.62 23.77
CA ASN A 1072 -18.52 -16.46 24.62
C ASN A 1072 -20.04 -16.31 24.94
N PRO A 1073 -20.70 -17.35 25.48
CA PRO A 1073 -22.06 -17.20 25.99
C PRO A 1073 -22.13 -16.15 27.11
N HIS A 1074 -23.30 -15.56 27.33
CA HIS A 1074 -23.52 -14.68 28.48
C HIS A 1074 -23.37 -15.46 29.80
N LEU A 1075 -23.91 -16.68 29.84
CA LEU A 1075 -23.78 -17.61 30.96
C LEU A 1075 -23.37 -19.01 30.46
N THR A 1076 -24.17 -20.05 30.68
CA THR A 1076 -23.78 -21.43 30.38
C THR A 1076 -24.26 -21.86 29.00
N ASN A 1077 -25.42 -21.37 28.56
CA ASN A 1077 -26.14 -21.90 27.42
C ASN A 1077 -26.32 -20.86 26.31
N VAL A 1078 -26.43 -21.35 25.07
CA VAL A 1078 -26.88 -20.59 23.89
C VAL A 1078 -27.97 -21.37 23.18
N CYS A 1079 -28.84 -20.66 22.48
CA CYS A 1079 -29.79 -21.26 21.56
C CYS A 1079 -29.14 -21.49 20.20
N TRP A 1080 -29.42 -22.63 19.55
CA TRP A 1080 -28.86 -22.96 18.24
C TRP A 1080 -29.89 -23.60 17.32
N PHE A 1081 -29.76 -23.33 16.01
CA PHE A 1081 -30.63 -23.87 14.95
C PHE A 1081 -29.82 -24.28 13.71
N LEU A 1082 -29.64 -25.58 13.47
CA LEU A 1082 -28.94 -26.10 12.28
C LEU A 1082 -29.89 -26.98 11.46
N PRO A 1083 -30.23 -26.63 10.20
CA PRO A 1083 -31.17 -27.41 9.40
C PRO A 1083 -30.53 -28.72 8.90
N GLN A 1084 -30.55 -29.78 9.72
CA GLN A 1084 -30.03 -31.09 9.31
C GLN A 1084 -31.04 -31.84 8.42
N GLY A 1085 -30.64 -32.16 7.19
CA GLY A 1085 -31.43 -32.98 6.26
C GLY A 1085 -32.50 -32.22 5.47
N GLY A 1086 -32.35 -30.90 5.34
CA GLY A 1086 -33.23 -30.02 4.59
C GLY A 1086 -32.73 -28.58 4.62
N HIS A 1087 -33.50 -27.63 4.09
CA HIS A 1087 -33.20 -26.20 4.14
C HIS A 1087 -34.00 -25.49 5.22
N PHE A 1088 -33.46 -24.38 5.73
CA PHE A 1088 -34.23 -23.46 6.58
C PHE A 1088 -35.54 -23.05 5.89
N PRO A 1089 -36.69 -23.03 6.58
CA PRO A 1089 -37.95 -22.68 5.95
C PRO A 1089 -38.02 -21.18 5.63
N GLU A 1090 -38.67 -20.84 4.52
CA GLU A 1090 -38.93 -19.45 4.12
C GLU A 1090 -39.80 -18.76 5.18
N GLY A 1091 -39.35 -17.60 5.66
CA GLY A 1091 -40.02 -16.85 6.72
C GLY A 1091 -39.92 -17.49 8.12
N PHE A 1092 -38.86 -18.25 8.41
CA PHE A 1092 -38.62 -18.73 9.77
C PHE A 1092 -38.47 -17.56 10.74
N GLU A 1093 -39.09 -17.71 11.91
CA GLU A 1093 -38.89 -16.81 13.04
C GLU A 1093 -38.74 -17.64 14.33
N LEU A 1094 -37.69 -17.38 15.10
CA LEU A 1094 -37.63 -17.68 16.53
C LEU A 1094 -38.00 -16.40 17.26
N TYR A 1095 -39.11 -16.36 18.01
CA TYR A 1095 -39.63 -15.09 18.55
C TYR A 1095 -40.31 -15.18 19.91
N GLN A 1096 -40.37 -14.03 20.59
CA GLN A 1096 -41.32 -13.72 21.65
C GLN A 1096 -42.18 -12.52 21.25
N GLU A 1097 -43.44 -12.52 21.68
CA GLU A 1097 -44.37 -11.41 21.48
C GLU A 1097 -44.73 -10.80 22.83
N ILE A 1098 -44.47 -9.51 22.96
CA ILE A 1098 -44.77 -8.71 24.13
C ILE A 1098 -46.06 -7.95 23.83
N PRO A 1099 -47.18 -8.27 24.51
CA PRO A 1099 -48.46 -7.63 24.22
C PRO A 1099 -48.47 -6.16 24.67
N ASP A 1100 -49.33 -5.37 24.04
CA ASP A 1100 -49.47 -3.92 24.27
C ASP A 1100 -49.76 -3.57 25.74
N GLU A 1101 -50.45 -4.45 26.50
CA GLU A 1101 -50.67 -4.24 27.93
C GLU A 1101 -49.40 -4.27 28.79
N LYS A 1102 -48.31 -4.88 28.31
CA LYS A 1102 -47.04 -5.04 29.05
C LYS A 1102 -45.98 -4.05 28.62
N ILE A 1103 -46.04 -3.53 27.39
CA ILE A 1103 -45.06 -2.58 26.86
C ILE A 1103 -45.66 -1.17 26.77
N LYS A 1104 -44.93 -0.18 27.30
CA LYS A 1104 -45.37 1.21 27.24
C LYS A 1104 -45.00 1.82 25.88
N PRO A 1105 -45.77 2.76 25.32
CA PRO A 1105 -45.37 3.44 24.09
C PRO A 1105 -44.00 4.11 24.25
N GLY A 1106 -43.08 3.86 23.31
CA GLY A 1106 -41.70 4.33 23.39
C GLY A 1106 -40.84 3.95 22.20
N ARG A 1107 -39.65 4.55 22.12
CA ARG A 1107 -38.56 4.02 21.31
C ARG A 1107 -37.75 3.03 22.13
N TYR A 1108 -37.49 1.88 21.55
CA TYR A 1108 -36.79 0.77 22.19
C TYR A 1108 -35.55 0.36 21.38
N LYS A 1109 -34.49 0.01 22.09
CA LYS A 1109 -33.33 -0.72 21.57
C LYS A 1109 -33.50 -2.19 21.95
N VAL A 1110 -33.52 -3.06 20.95
CA VAL A 1110 -33.54 -4.51 21.12
C VAL A 1110 -32.19 -5.05 20.70
N GLN A 1111 -31.57 -5.89 21.52
CA GLN A 1111 -30.25 -6.45 21.26
C GLN A 1111 -30.23 -7.95 21.50
N CYS A 1112 -29.30 -8.66 20.86
CA CYS A 1112 -28.93 -10.03 21.21
C CYS A 1112 -27.45 -10.29 20.89
N LYS A 1113 -26.92 -11.43 21.30
CA LYS A 1113 -25.68 -12.00 20.77
C LYS A 1113 -26.02 -13.03 19.71
N LEU A 1114 -25.49 -12.91 18.50
CA LEU A 1114 -25.78 -13.79 17.36
C LEU A 1114 -24.47 -14.30 16.75
N TRP A 1115 -24.47 -15.52 16.24
CA TRP A 1115 -23.40 -16.07 15.41
C TRP A 1115 -24.04 -16.72 14.19
N VAL A 1116 -23.40 -16.54 13.05
CA VAL A 1116 -23.77 -17.13 11.76
C VAL A 1116 -22.50 -17.61 11.07
N GLU A 1117 -22.55 -18.73 10.37
CA GLU A 1117 -21.38 -19.28 9.65
C GLU A 1117 -21.09 -18.45 8.37
N GLU A 1118 -19.81 -18.16 8.12
CA GLU A 1118 -19.32 -17.34 6.99
C GLU A 1118 -19.89 -17.76 5.63
N ASP A 1119 -19.91 -19.06 5.33
CA ASP A 1119 -20.41 -19.59 4.05
C ASP A 1119 -21.95 -19.74 3.99
N TYR A 1120 -22.67 -19.44 5.09
CA TYR A 1120 -24.10 -19.76 5.24
C TYR A 1120 -24.93 -18.60 5.80
N LEU A 1121 -24.43 -17.36 5.65
CA LEU A 1121 -25.04 -16.12 6.13
C LEU A 1121 -26.57 -16.10 5.94
N ALA A 1122 -27.04 -16.41 4.72
CA ALA A 1122 -28.44 -16.34 4.31
C ALA A 1122 -29.14 -15.07 4.83
N THR A 1123 -30.47 -14.97 4.88
CA THR A 1123 -31.11 -13.75 5.41
C THR A 1123 -31.12 -13.68 6.95
N THR A 1124 -30.15 -14.29 7.65
CA THR A 1124 -30.17 -14.35 9.12
C THR A 1124 -30.02 -12.97 9.75
N ARG A 1125 -30.97 -12.59 10.61
CA ARG A 1125 -31.09 -11.22 11.14
C ARG A 1125 -31.81 -11.18 12.49
N LEU A 1126 -31.41 -10.24 13.35
CA LEU A 1126 -32.20 -9.82 14.51
C LEU A 1126 -33.37 -8.98 13.99
N PHE A 1127 -34.58 -9.17 14.55
CA PHE A 1127 -35.73 -8.33 14.22
C PHE A 1127 -36.47 -7.84 15.46
N ALA A 1128 -37.10 -6.67 15.30
CA ALA A 1128 -38.09 -6.10 16.19
C ALA A 1128 -39.19 -5.43 15.34
N ASN A 1129 -40.36 -6.08 15.28
CA ASN A 1129 -41.42 -5.81 14.32
C ASN A 1129 -40.89 -5.86 12.87
N ASN A 1130 -40.93 -4.73 12.14
CA ASN A 1130 -40.41 -4.63 10.77
C ASN A 1130 -38.98 -4.08 10.70
N ASN A 1131 -38.40 -3.67 11.82
CA ASN A 1131 -37.00 -3.22 11.86
C ASN A 1131 -36.10 -4.44 12.06
N VAL A 1132 -35.03 -4.53 11.26
CA VAL A 1132 -34.12 -5.68 11.29
C VAL A 1132 -32.67 -5.23 11.17
N GLN A 1133 -31.78 -6.04 11.73
CA GLN A 1133 -30.34 -5.94 11.48
C GLN A 1133 -29.84 -7.28 10.95
N TYR A 1134 -29.42 -7.29 9.69
CA TYR A 1134 -28.79 -8.45 9.07
C TYR A 1134 -27.39 -8.67 9.63
N TYR A 1135 -26.98 -9.93 9.79
CA TYR A 1135 -25.69 -10.27 10.41
C TYR A 1135 -24.48 -9.80 9.58
N GLY A 1136 -24.56 -9.96 8.25
CA GLY A 1136 -23.54 -9.55 7.30
C GLY A 1136 -23.54 -8.06 6.98
N MET A 1137 -22.91 -7.70 5.86
CA MET A 1137 -22.95 -6.36 5.26
C MET A 1137 -24.01 -6.30 4.15
N ASP A 1138 -24.37 -5.10 3.72
CA ASP A 1138 -25.30 -4.85 2.61
C ASP A 1138 -24.93 -5.60 1.30
N ILE A 1139 -23.63 -5.68 0.99
CA ILE A 1139 -23.12 -6.43 -0.17
C ILE A 1139 -23.47 -7.92 -0.12
N ASP A 1140 -23.65 -8.49 1.07
CA ASP A 1140 -24.03 -9.89 1.26
C ASP A 1140 -25.52 -10.13 0.98
N TYR A 1141 -26.32 -9.10 0.72
CA TYR A 1141 -27.78 -9.25 0.62
C TYR A 1141 -28.40 -8.58 -0.61
N LYS A 1142 -27.59 -8.00 -1.50
CA LYS A 1142 -28.07 -7.18 -2.64
C LYS A 1142 -29.22 -7.78 -3.45
N ASN A 1143 -29.29 -9.10 -3.62
CA ASN A 1143 -30.35 -9.77 -4.39
C ASN A 1143 -31.36 -10.54 -3.53
N ASN A 1144 -31.26 -10.49 -2.20
CA ASN A 1144 -32.08 -11.31 -1.29
C ASN A 1144 -32.50 -10.56 0.00
N LEU A 1145 -32.78 -9.26 -0.11
CA LEU A 1145 -33.45 -8.50 0.96
C LEU A 1145 -34.95 -8.80 0.99
N THR A 1146 -35.53 -8.85 2.20
CA THR A 1146 -36.97 -9.06 2.37
C THR A 1146 -37.72 -7.73 2.18
N GLU A 1147 -38.71 -7.71 1.28
CA GLU A 1147 -39.54 -6.54 1.03
C GLU A 1147 -40.34 -6.12 2.28
N GLY A 1148 -40.38 -4.82 2.58
CA GLY A 1148 -41.13 -4.25 3.70
C GLY A 1148 -40.40 -4.23 5.04
N GLU A 1149 -39.16 -4.74 5.12
CA GLU A 1149 -38.29 -4.59 6.29
C GLU A 1149 -37.48 -3.28 6.24
N ASN A 1150 -37.30 -2.64 7.39
CA ASN A 1150 -36.38 -1.52 7.58
C ASN A 1150 -35.02 -2.07 8.00
N ASN A 1151 -34.08 -2.12 7.05
CA ASN A 1151 -32.86 -2.93 7.17
C ASN A 1151 -31.65 -2.10 7.62
N THR A 1152 -30.94 -2.61 8.62
CA THR A 1152 -29.55 -2.25 8.93
C THR A 1152 -28.64 -3.49 8.82
N PHE A 1153 -27.32 -3.30 8.90
CA PHE A 1153 -26.33 -4.37 8.70
C PHE A 1153 -25.28 -4.31 9.81
N ALA A 1154 -24.98 -5.44 10.43
CA ALA A 1154 -24.01 -5.52 11.52
C ALA A 1154 -22.56 -5.60 11.04
N GLY A 1155 -22.36 -5.99 9.77
CA GLY A 1155 -21.06 -5.94 9.11
C GLY A 1155 -20.08 -7.05 9.49
N TYR A 1156 -20.58 -8.18 9.99
CA TYR A 1156 -19.75 -9.33 10.34
C TYR A 1156 -19.52 -10.25 9.14
N ILE A 1157 -18.33 -10.84 9.04
CA ILE A 1157 -17.97 -11.75 7.93
C ILE A 1157 -18.55 -13.18 8.15
N GLY A 1158 -19.12 -13.47 9.31
CA GLY A 1158 -19.48 -14.84 9.71
C GLY A 1158 -18.32 -15.53 10.43
N GLY A 1159 -18.64 -16.54 11.23
CA GLY A 1159 -17.64 -17.30 11.97
C GLY A 1159 -17.34 -18.65 11.34
N MET A 1160 -16.13 -19.16 11.57
CA MET A 1160 -15.74 -20.51 11.13
C MET A 1160 -16.44 -21.59 11.95
N ASN A 1161 -16.80 -22.70 11.30
CA ASN A 1161 -17.33 -23.87 11.99
C ASN A 1161 -16.37 -24.37 13.08
N GLY A 1162 -16.90 -24.57 14.29
CA GLY A 1162 -16.11 -24.96 15.46
C GLY A 1162 -15.52 -23.77 16.25
N ASN A 1163 -15.62 -22.54 15.74
CA ASN A 1163 -15.34 -21.31 16.48
C ASN A 1163 -16.60 -20.43 16.58
N PHE A 1164 -17.42 -20.71 17.58
CA PHE A 1164 -18.74 -20.12 17.78
C PHE A 1164 -18.67 -18.86 18.64
N LEU A 1165 -18.00 -17.83 18.15
CA LEU A 1165 -17.91 -16.51 18.81
C LEU A 1165 -19.11 -15.63 18.44
N LEU A 1166 -20.06 -15.46 19.36
CA LEU A 1166 -21.23 -14.62 19.16
C LEU A 1166 -20.87 -13.12 19.15
N GLN A 1167 -21.52 -12.39 18.27
CA GLN A 1167 -21.40 -10.95 18.03
C GLN A 1167 -22.64 -10.21 18.50
N ASP A 1168 -22.51 -8.97 18.96
CA ASP A 1168 -23.68 -8.18 19.36
C ASP A 1168 -24.47 -7.71 18.13
N MET A 1169 -25.79 -7.87 18.19
CA MET A 1169 -26.75 -7.36 17.22
C MET A 1169 -27.66 -6.35 17.90
N GLU A 1170 -28.12 -5.33 17.18
CA GLU A 1170 -29.03 -4.32 17.67
C GLU A 1170 -30.03 -3.80 16.62
N VAL A 1171 -31.25 -3.53 17.07
CA VAL A 1171 -32.34 -2.95 16.28
C VAL A 1171 -33.06 -1.90 17.12
N TYR A 1172 -33.39 -0.78 16.48
CA TYR A 1172 -34.22 0.27 17.07
C TYR A 1172 -35.65 0.15 16.55
N VAL A 1173 -36.63 0.24 17.45
CA VAL A 1173 -38.06 0.13 17.10
C VAL A 1173 -38.88 1.14 17.90
N ASP A 1174 -39.79 1.82 17.21
CA ASP A 1174 -40.81 2.66 17.83
C ASP A 1174 -42.08 1.81 18.05
N VAL A 1175 -42.59 1.80 19.28
CA VAL A 1175 -43.82 1.09 19.68
C VAL A 1175 -44.88 2.14 19.99
N ALA A 1176 -45.94 2.19 19.17
CA ALA A 1176 -47.01 3.17 19.31
C ALA A 1176 -48.03 2.76 20.40
N PRO A 1177 -48.89 3.69 20.84
CA PRO A 1177 -50.02 3.36 21.72
C PRO A 1177 -50.93 2.27 21.12
N GLY A 1178 -51.00 1.12 21.80
CA GLY A 1178 -51.82 -0.02 21.39
C GLY A 1178 -51.10 -1.06 20.52
N ASP A 1179 -49.81 -0.87 20.23
CA ASP A 1179 -49.02 -1.84 19.47
C ASP A 1179 -48.30 -2.84 20.38
N SER A 1180 -48.22 -4.10 19.93
CA SER A 1180 -47.35 -5.12 20.53
C SER A 1180 -45.92 -5.01 19.99
N LEU A 1181 -44.96 -5.57 20.73
CA LEU A 1181 -43.58 -5.73 20.27
C LEU A 1181 -43.26 -7.20 20.07
N ARG A 1182 -43.02 -7.60 18.82
CA ARG A 1182 -42.55 -8.93 18.46
C ARG A 1182 -41.08 -8.87 18.07
N LEU A 1183 -40.25 -9.69 18.70
CA LEU A 1183 -38.80 -9.69 18.48
C LEU A 1183 -38.20 -11.08 18.45
N GLY A 1184 -37.03 -11.22 17.84
CA GLY A 1184 -36.28 -12.47 17.79
C GLY A 1184 -35.35 -12.58 16.58
N ILE A 1185 -35.14 -13.80 16.08
CA ILE A 1185 -34.31 -14.07 14.90
C ILE A 1185 -35.17 -14.49 13.71
N ARG A 1186 -34.94 -13.85 12.56
CA ARG A 1186 -35.43 -14.27 11.25
C ARG A 1186 -34.30 -14.92 10.46
N ALA A 1187 -34.62 -15.95 9.69
CA ALA A 1187 -33.67 -16.58 8.76
C ALA A 1187 -34.41 -17.29 7.61
N ASP A 1188 -33.69 -17.58 6.53
CA ASP A 1188 -34.16 -18.30 5.34
C ASP A 1188 -33.04 -19.21 4.82
N GLY A 1189 -33.37 -20.17 3.97
CA GLY A 1189 -32.43 -21.10 3.35
C GLY A 1189 -31.76 -20.56 2.07
N ARG A 1190 -32.10 -19.37 1.57
CA ARG A 1190 -31.52 -18.79 0.34
C ARG A 1190 -30.28 -17.94 0.62
N GLN A 1191 -29.26 -18.06 -0.23
CA GLN A 1191 -28.05 -17.22 -0.20
C GLN A 1191 -28.31 -15.82 -0.76
N SER A 1192 -27.29 -14.97 -0.69
CA SER A 1192 -27.27 -13.60 -1.19
C SER A 1192 -27.69 -13.46 -2.66
N ASP A 1193 -27.36 -14.45 -3.48
CA ASP A 1193 -27.64 -14.53 -4.92
C ASP A 1193 -28.96 -15.26 -5.25
N GLY A 1194 -29.73 -15.65 -4.23
CA GLY A 1194 -30.98 -16.39 -4.35
C GLY A 1194 -30.82 -17.90 -4.54
N THR A 1195 -29.59 -18.43 -4.54
CA THR A 1195 -29.33 -19.87 -4.68
C THR A 1195 -29.35 -20.60 -3.32
N MET A 1196 -29.25 -21.93 -3.36
CA MET A 1196 -29.19 -22.80 -2.17
C MET A 1196 -27.83 -23.50 -2.11
N HIS A 1197 -27.20 -23.55 -0.93
CA HIS A 1197 -25.93 -24.26 -0.77
C HIS A 1197 -26.12 -25.79 -0.89
N PRO A 1198 -25.18 -26.53 -1.51
CA PRO A 1198 -25.25 -27.99 -1.62
C PRO A 1198 -25.40 -28.73 -0.28
N GLU A 1199 -24.79 -28.22 0.79
CA GLU A 1199 -24.88 -28.80 2.15
C GLU A 1199 -26.16 -28.43 2.91
N GLN A 1200 -27.00 -27.55 2.35
CA GLN A 1200 -28.28 -27.11 2.91
C GLN A 1200 -28.24 -26.40 4.29
N LYS A 1201 -27.07 -25.96 4.78
CA LYS A 1201 -26.92 -25.29 6.10
C LYS A 1201 -27.21 -23.78 6.12
N ASN A 1202 -27.64 -23.20 5.02
CA ASN A 1202 -28.00 -21.78 4.92
C ASN A 1202 -28.95 -21.38 6.06
N GLY A 1203 -28.67 -20.26 6.72
CA GLY A 1203 -29.47 -19.77 7.84
C GLY A 1203 -29.12 -20.41 9.19
N TRP A 1204 -28.05 -21.20 9.29
CA TRP A 1204 -27.57 -21.73 10.56
C TRP A 1204 -27.09 -20.60 11.46
N PHE A 1205 -27.71 -20.50 12.64
CA PHE A 1205 -27.30 -19.55 13.66
C PHE A 1205 -27.20 -20.14 15.06
N LYS A 1206 -26.51 -19.39 15.92
CA LYS A 1206 -26.53 -19.50 17.38
C LYS A 1206 -26.85 -18.14 17.96
N VAL A 1207 -27.70 -18.06 18.97
CA VAL A 1207 -28.13 -16.80 19.57
C VAL A 1207 -28.19 -16.90 21.08
N ASP A 1208 -27.88 -15.82 21.76
CA ASP A 1208 -27.93 -15.69 23.21
C ASP A 1208 -28.28 -14.25 23.64
N TYR A 1209 -28.65 -14.07 24.91
CA TYR A 1209 -28.65 -12.80 25.63
C TYR A 1209 -29.43 -11.65 24.98
N PHE A 1210 -30.74 -11.84 24.86
CA PHE A 1210 -31.66 -10.80 24.42
C PHE A 1210 -31.84 -9.70 25.47
N ARG A 1211 -31.79 -8.44 25.05
CA ARG A 1211 -31.93 -7.25 25.90
C ARG A 1211 -32.91 -6.26 25.28
N ILE A 1212 -33.69 -5.58 26.12
CA ILE A 1212 -34.63 -4.53 25.74
C ILE A 1212 -34.42 -3.32 26.62
N ASN A 1213 -34.04 -2.20 26.00
CA ASN A 1213 -33.85 -0.91 26.65
C ASN A 1213 -34.83 0.11 26.09
N LYS A 1214 -35.55 0.81 26.97
CA LYS A 1214 -36.39 1.94 26.56
C LYS A 1214 -35.52 3.19 26.48
N LEU A 1215 -35.39 3.76 25.28
CA LEU A 1215 -34.56 4.94 25.06
C LEU A 1215 -35.32 6.23 25.32
N SER A 1216 -36.58 6.28 24.91
CA SER A 1216 -37.39 7.49 25.03
C SER A 1216 -38.90 7.20 25.02
N PRO A 1217 -39.76 8.16 25.43
CA PRO A 1217 -41.20 8.13 25.18
C PRO A 1217 -41.53 8.03 23.69
N TYR A 1218 -42.75 7.58 23.35
CA TYR A 1218 -43.19 7.53 21.95
C TYR A 1218 -43.45 8.95 21.44
N TYR A 1219 -42.94 9.26 20.26
CA TYR A 1219 -43.20 10.51 19.57
C TYR A 1219 -43.86 10.20 18.22
N ASP A 1220 -45.11 10.65 18.03
CA ASP A 1220 -45.79 10.51 16.73
C ASP A 1220 -45.24 11.57 15.76
N LEU A 1221 -44.20 11.20 15.02
CA LEU A 1221 -43.54 12.05 14.04
C LEU A 1221 -44.20 11.99 12.64
N ASN A 1222 -45.20 11.12 12.44
CA ASN A 1222 -45.61 10.68 11.11
C ASN A 1222 -47.10 10.78 10.79
N GLY A 1223 -48.01 11.23 11.67
CA GLY A 1223 -49.38 11.39 11.16
C GLY A 1223 -50.51 11.91 12.03
N ASP A 1224 -50.40 13.10 12.61
CA ASP A 1224 -51.55 14.05 12.81
C ASP A 1224 -51.18 15.44 13.39
N GLY A 1225 -49.89 15.76 13.56
CA GLY A 1225 -49.44 17.14 13.83
C GLY A 1225 -49.70 17.64 15.26
N LYS A 1226 -49.79 16.75 16.25
CA LYS A 1226 -49.93 17.12 17.66
C LYS A 1226 -48.74 16.70 18.53
N ILE A 1227 -47.54 17.16 18.18
CA ILE A 1227 -46.46 17.21 19.16
C ILE A 1227 -46.71 18.45 20.02
N SER A 1228 -46.89 18.29 21.34
CA SER A 1228 -47.12 19.46 22.20
C SER A 1228 -45.82 20.28 22.34
N THR A 1229 -45.92 21.59 22.57
CA THR A 1229 -44.74 22.44 22.81
C THR A 1229 -43.90 21.95 24.00
N ALA A 1230 -44.51 21.25 24.95
CA ALA A 1230 -43.81 20.64 26.08
C ALA A 1230 -42.99 19.41 25.65
N ASP A 1231 -43.53 18.58 24.75
CA ASP A 1231 -42.82 17.42 24.19
C ASP A 1231 -41.65 17.88 23.32
N ILE A 1232 -41.82 18.93 22.51
CA ILE A 1232 -40.73 19.54 21.72
C ILE A 1232 -39.64 20.10 22.63
N GLN A 1233 -40.01 20.81 23.70
CA GLN A 1233 -39.03 21.34 24.65
C GLN A 1233 -38.27 20.24 25.40
N MET A 1234 -38.94 19.12 25.71
CA MET A 1234 -38.32 17.96 26.34
C MET A 1234 -37.38 17.22 25.37
N ILE A 1235 -37.78 17.09 24.09
CA ILE A 1235 -36.95 16.55 23.01
C ILE A 1235 -35.71 17.44 22.79
N ILE A 1236 -35.87 18.77 22.73
CA ILE A 1236 -34.75 19.71 22.63
C ILE A 1236 -33.79 19.57 23.82
N ASN A 1237 -34.33 19.42 25.03
CA ASN A 1237 -33.52 19.24 26.23
C ASN A 1237 -32.73 17.92 26.23
N GLU A 1238 -33.25 16.86 25.60
CA GLU A 1238 -32.49 15.62 25.38
C GLU A 1238 -31.50 15.73 24.22
N MET A 1239 -31.88 16.37 23.10
CA MET A 1239 -30.98 16.60 21.97
C MET A 1239 -29.76 17.44 22.36
N LYS A 1240 -29.93 18.43 23.25
CA LYS A 1240 -28.84 19.23 23.81
C LYS A 1240 -27.86 18.45 24.70
N LYS A 1241 -28.18 17.22 25.10
CA LYS A 1241 -27.23 16.33 25.81
C LYS A 1241 -26.32 15.55 24.86
N SER A 1242 -26.66 15.49 23.57
CA SER A 1242 -25.77 14.96 22.53
C SER A 1242 -24.77 16.04 22.10
N ALA A 1243 -23.49 15.67 21.98
CA ALA A 1243 -22.43 16.58 21.54
C ALA A 1243 -22.64 17.07 20.09
N ASP A 1244 -23.34 16.30 19.26
CA ASP A 1244 -23.49 16.56 17.82
C ASP A 1244 -24.61 17.57 17.47
N VAL A 1245 -25.42 18.01 18.44
CA VAL A 1245 -26.66 18.78 18.18
C VAL A 1245 -26.79 20.05 19.02
N GLN A 1246 -25.68 20.52 19.63
CA GLN A 1246 -25.71 21.67 20.55
C GLN A 1246 -26.10 23.02 19.91
N ASN A 1247 -26.13 23.13 18.58
CA ASN A 1247 -26.28 24.40 17.84
C ASN A 1247 -27.62 24.60 17.11
N ILE A 1248 -28.68 23.86 17.43
CA ILE A 1248 -30.01 24.16 16.86
C ILE A 1248 -30.60 25.39 17.55
N ASP A 1249 -30.51 26.55 16.90
CA ASP A 1249 -31.19 27.78 17.28
C ASP A 1249 -32.65 27.76 16.79
N TYR A 1250 -33.57 28.16 17.66
CA TYR A 1250 -35.00 28.32 17.34
C TYR A 1250 -35.55 29.57 18.05
N ASP A 1251 -36.47 30.26 17.38
CA ASP A 1251 -37.06 31.49 17.91
C ASP A 1251 -38.40 31.19 18.62
N LEU A 1252 -38.62 31.85 19.76
CA LEU A 1252 -39.92 31.89 20.42
C LEU A 1252 -40.72 33.06 19.86
N ASN A 1253 -41.95 32.81 19.44
CA ASN A 1253 -42.92 33.85 19.09
C ASN A 1253 -43.29 34.68 20.33
N ASP A 1254 -43.95 35.83 20.13
CA ASP A 1254 -44.35 36.79 21.18
C ASP A 1254 -45.21 36.18 22.32
N ASP A 1255 -45.78 34.99 22.14
CA ASP A 1255 -46.54 34.23 23.14
C ASP A 1255 -45.73 33.13 23.86
N GLY A 1256 -44.41 33.10 23.67
CA GLY A 1256 -43.48 32.17 24.32
C GLY A 1256 -43.50 30.75 23.74
N LYS A 1257 -43.98 30.57 22.50
CA LYS A 1257 -44.04 29.27 21.82
C LYS A 1257 -43.13 29.23 20.60
N ILE A 1258 -42.53 28.07 20.33
CA ILE A 1258 -41.69 27.81 19.15
C ILE A 1258 -42.52 28.01 17.88
N SER A 1259 -41.94 28.67 16.87
CA SER A 1259 -42.61 28.91 15.60
C SER A 1259 -42.93 27.60 14.87
N THR A 1260 -44.04 27.55 14.12
CA THR A 1260 -44.41 26.34 13.35
C THR A 1260 -43.36 25.99 12.28
N ALA A 1261 -42.59 26.97 11.81
CA ALA A 1261 -41.49 26.75 10.87
C ALA A 1261 -40.29 26.05 11.53
N ASP A 1262 -39.92 26.47 12.74
CA ASP A 1262 -38.82 25.85 13.49
C ASP A 1262 -39.20 24.45 13.98
N ILE A 1263 -40.46 24.23 14.34
CA ILE A 1263 -40.99 22.88 14.63
C ILE A 1263 -40.81 21.97 13.41
N GLN A 1264 -41.12 22.44 12.21
CA GLN A 1264 -40.97 21.64 11.00
C GLN A 1264 -39.49 21.42 10.62
N MET A 1265 -38.62 22.39 10.85
CA MET A 1265 -37.17 22.25 10.68
C MET A 1265 -36.60 21.19 11.63
N ILE A 1266 -36.98 21.24 12.92
CA ILE A 1266 -36.56 20.26 13.94
C ILE A 1266 -37.06 18.86 13.56
N ILE A 1267 -38.33 18.72 13.14
CA ILE A 1267 -38.86 17.43 12.67
C ILE A 1267 -38.09 16.91 11.44
N ASN A 1268 -37.68 17.79 10.53
CA ASN A 1268 -36.92 17.39 9.35
C ASN A 1268 -35.48 16.97 9.68
N GLU A 1269 -34.84 17.62 10.65
CA GLU A 1269 -33.52 17.19 11.16
C GLU A 1269 -33.62 15.91 11.99
N MET A 1270 -34.72 15.68 12.72
CA MET A 1270 -34.97 14.40 13.41
C MET A 1270 -35.22 13.22 12.46
N LYS A 1271 -35.60 13.49 11.20
CA LYS A 1271 -35.86 12.47 10.17
C LYS A 1271 -34.62 12.12 9.35
N LYS A 1272 -33.62 13.00 9.34
CA LYS A 1272 -32.30 12.72 8.78
C LYS A 1272 -31.48 11.91 9.77
#